data_AF-A0A1C7M415-F1
#
_entry.id   AF-A0A1C7M415-F1
#
_cell.length_a   1.000
_cell.length_b   1.000
_cell.length_c   1.000
_cell.angle_alpha   90.00
_cell.angle_beta   90.00
_cell.angle_gamma   90.00
#
_symmetry.space_group_name_H-M   'P 1'
#
loop_
_entity.id
_entity.type
_entity.pdbx_description
1 polymer ?
#
loop_
_entity_poly.entity_id
_entity_poly.type
_entity_poly.pdbx_seq_one_letter_code
_entity_poly.pdbx_strand_id
1 'polypeptide(L)'
;MLRRIGPDTWEGEGPEYLHVVFNSIKDNTRYAEMLQGRQNVHKDDWYLKWIDIYVQTIGNLPVFKDILPSVLQFLCEELQHERFKEVRPTAMIVASRLLSAILLHVEKDVPSKHEGLALDVMTIHASTFVSIAFGKAFANDEWAEARTQTRKLIKQALLTDVKCTLSLASQLCSSTDKSSQLSSPIVHEQIWKNVYHEIQPGDSDGVAMLVSTLAKISHMDDFKELAFVDNFRNSHPSHQSALAGVNKALAVFRSGFLDAVARYSDLSLPSIVADLLRRADVVKHITMLMLSPVEMIQETAQALAGSAFDVEVRLDCFRALLDNYPDATLGGIMEFLQSYTQYSVVVPEACSLSQALARCLTDVIEVLCSSPSGLLLHEEFLRAHGESLAVLLPQWWRLMTKALSVIFSKTPRWAVFFNNEDMVLWMRDALIFGRDMLAQRRVIESGALVLSQRQAGPGMKLSRAGRKMVDDLQQVLLELARWLRLTDEELLHQSFALLESLLSCFKETNVRPSPAALQKLQKHVDDGRKKGPGHLLTRLDSTRRAKLEDALNAFDEDEDVQIISHVVPRLKKTAQIPAPKHASSSTLAQIRTPLEKPNQQAPVPLRKSSTKASISNYFTAHDQKKLNAESSLPQFSRQATRVEEKRSAASSTRPTKNLKTVIKDESSSTSRRSVGTSSSSEDEESEEDGDAKGLASLSKLQRTPTIKKPAERRQVKMLIDAPMGGRNRTIELRNKREDARRTQLRMKPDISGLHRTLLSWDYDYAGPYPPGDKLQLIRVPDRFVDHEQYQKIFEPLLFLECWTQLGESKEETLETYDCQITSRQFTNDYLDVDVSIAGSLQKDWSLSDVDVVLFRHPTSNRGALGKVQSYRTTPVAIQATVRFYLKGSDPGLQINTSWRVSKVLSLATLHREYAALMALPHYDLCNTILQPKITRPEVLDVSEIQQTMRGYNVNEPQARAILGSLGADGFALIQGPPGTGKTSTICGLVHLFLSRRPRSATAIHAGRTGGPADKEPVKKVLLCAPSNAAIDEIAYRLKEGVSGSGRRTIHPKVVRVGAVRSMNVSVRDVSLEYLIDQKLDANPELRGSSGEAGTAIARLRAELESVKRLRQQKLEEMAMIHDNSAKTFALEEEVKKLNKQRVNLTHQLDKMKDKQKSDSRTLDATRRKFRAEVLQEADVICSTLSGSAYEYLETYDFEMVIIDEAAQAIELSSLIPLKYGCKTCVMVGDPQQLPPTVKSLDACKFGYDQSLFVRFQRTNRMLFIYSVYNIACIPI
;
A
#
# COMPACT_ATOMS: atom_id res chain seq x y z
N MET A 1 69.81 0.64 12.74
CA MET A 1 69.99 1.25 14.07
C MET A 1 68.68 1.85 14.57
N LEU A 2 68.22 2.98 14.01
CA LEU A 2 66.93 3.65 14.32
C LEU A 2 65.78 2.71 14.71
N ARG A 3 65.42 1.74 13.85
CA ARG A 3 64.34 0.75 14.07
C ARG A 3 64.47 -0.15 15.32
N ARG A 4 65.58 -0.08 16.06
CA ARG A 4 65.85 -0.83 17.31
C ARG A 4 65.97 0.10 18.54
N ILE A 5 66.16 1.40 18.33
CA ILE A 5 66.26 2.40 19.40
C ILE A 5 64.92 3.14 19.57
N GLY A 6 64.18 3.37 18.48
CA GLY A 6 62.85 3.97 18.54
C GLY A 6 62.88 5.50 18.61
N PRO A 7 61.78 6.15 19.05
CA PRO A 7 61.71 7.61 19.17
C PRO A 7 62.69 8.17 20.21
N ASP A 8 63.03 7.35 21.21
CA ASP A 8 64.01 7.56 22.28
C ASP A 8 65.40 8.00 21.75
N THR A 9 65.69 7.74 20.47
CA THR A 9 66.91 8.20 19.78
C THR A 9 67.08 9.73 19.81
N TRP A 10 65.99 10.49 19.97
CA TRP A 10 65.94 11.93 19.77
C TRP A 10 65.67 12.73 21.05
N GLU A 11 65.68 12.09 22.23
CA GLU A 11 65.46 12.79 23.50
C GLU A 11 66.61 13.73 23.86
N GLY A 12 66.29 15.00 24.11
CA GLY A 12 67.25 16.05 24.48
C GLY A 12 67.83 16.85 23.31
N GLU A 13 67.60 16.45 22.06
CA GLU A 13 68.06 17.17 20.87
C GLU A 13 67.18 18.38 20.52
N GLY A 14 67.78 19.38 19.87
CA GLY A 14 67.07 20.60 19.42
C GLY A 14 66.16 20.33 18.21
N PRO A 15 65.05 21.08 18.03
CA PRO A 15 64.09 20.82 16.95
C PRO A 15 64.71 20.96 15.55
N GLU A 16 65.68 21.84 15.38
CA GLU A 16 66.41 22.04 14.12
C GLU A 16 67.32 20.86 13.76
N TYR A 17 67.78 20.08 14.75
CA TYR A 17 68.73 18.97 14.54
C TYR A 17 68.18 17.91 13.58
N LEU A 18 66.88 17.60 13.69
CA LEU A 18 66.19 16.66 12.81
C LEU A 18 66.11 17.16 11.35
N HIS A 19 65.92 18.45 11.14
CA HIS A 19 66.00 19.04 9.79
C HIS A 19 67.43 18.98 9.23
N VAL A 20 68.44 19.27 10.06
CA VAL A 20 69.85 19.15 9.68
C VAL A 20 70.21 17.70 9.33
N VAL A 21 69.75 16.71 10.09
CA VAL A 21 69.96 15.27 9.81
C VAL A 21 69.31 14.88 8.47
N PHE A 22 68.07 15.27 8.21
CA PHE A 22 67.41 14.97 6.93
C PHE A 22 68.13 15.61 5.74
N ASN A 23 68.40 16.91 5.79
CA ASN A 23 69.05 17.65 4.72
C ASN A 23 70.49 17.15 4.47
N SER A 24 71.25 16.84 5.52
CA SER A 24 72.62 16.30 5.39
C SER A 24 72.68 14.93 4.70
N ILE A 25 71.58 14.17 4.70
CA ILE A 25 71.45 12.93 3.91
C ILE A 25 70.94 13.27 2.49
N LYS A 26 69.94 14.14 2.37
CA LYS A 26 69.30 14.54 1.11
C LYS A 26 70.29 15.17 0.12
N ASP A 27 71.08 16.13 0.60
CA ASP A 27 71.97 16.98 -0.20
C ASP A 27 73.37 16.35 -0.39
N ASN A 28 73.59 15.12 0.07
CA ASN A 28 74.86 14.41 -0.05
C ASN A 28 75.10 13.99 -1.51
N THR A 29 76.18 14.51 -2.12
CA THR A 29 76.50 14.25 -3.54
C THR A 29 76.65 12.77 -3.87
N ARG A 30 77.27 11.96 -3.00
CA ARG A 30 77.39 10.50 -3.20
C ARG A 30 76.06 9.76 -3.09
N TYR A 31 75.12 10.27 -2.30
CA TYR A 31 73.76 9.72 -2.25
C TYR A 31 73.01 10.06 -3.54
N ALA A 32 73.13 11.29 -4.04
CA ALA A 32 72.56 11.69 -5.32
C ALA A 32 73.15 10.91 -6.51
N GLU A 33 74.47 10.67 -6.55
CA GLU A 33 75.15 9.82 -7.54
C GLU A 33 74.64 8.36 -7.48
N MET A 34 74.49 7.80 -6.28
CA MET A 34 73.99 6.44 -6.08
C MET A 34 72.56 6.25 -6.63
N LEU A 35 71.72 7.29 -6.56
CA LEU A 35 70.35 7.28 -7.08
C LEU A 35 70.24 7.46 -8.62
N GLN A 36 71.36 7.67 -9.33
CA GLN A 36 71.37 7.94 -10.78
C GLN A 36 71.86 6.76 -11.66
N GLY A 37 72.41 5.70 -11.06
CA GLY A 37 73.36 4.84 -11.78
C GLY A 37 73.08 3.34 -11.89
N ARG A 38 71.84 2.83 -11.79
CA ARG A 38 71.59 1.36 -11.72
C ARG A 38 70.29 0.86 -12.37
N GLN A 39 70.43 0.39 -13.62
CA GLN A 39 69.45 -0.25 -14.50
C GLN A 39 68.72 -1.52 -14.00
N ASN A 40 68.78 -1.91 -12.71
CA ASN A 40 68.06 -3.08 -12.18
C ASN A 40 67.60 -2.84 -10.73
N VAL A 41 66.37 -2.34 -10.60
CA VAL A 41 65.66 -2.11 -9.34
C VAL A 41 65.07 -3.44 -8.83
N HIS A 42 65.74 -4.07 -7.87
CA HIS A 42 65.27 -5.32 -7.25
C HIS A 42 64.45 -5.02 -5.99
N LYS A 43 63.39 -5.81 -5.75
CA LYS A 43 62.34 -5.63 -4.73
C LYS A 43 62.73 -5.35 -3.27
N ASP A 44 64.01 -5.29 -2.91
CA ASP A 44 64.48 -5.11 -1.54
C ASP A 44 65.35 -3.85 -1.28
N ASP A 45 65.25 -2.85 -2.15
CA ASP A 45 65.96 -1.57 -2.09
C ASP A 45 66.03 -0.92 -0.70
N TRP A 46 67.23 -0.86 -0.13
CA TRP A 46 67.49 -0.24 1.17
C TRP A 46 67.61 1.29 1.10
N TYR A 47 67.87 1.84 -0.09
CA TYR A 47 68.30 3.23 -0.27
C TYR A 47 67.21 4.29 -0.07
N LEU A 48 65.91 3.94 -0.16
CA LEU A 48 64.80 4.79 0.32
C LEU A 48 64.10 4.25 1.58
N LYS A 49 64.32 2.99 1.98
CA LYS A 49 63.72 2.40 3.19
C LYS A 49 64.12 3.11 4.50
N TRP A 50 65.21 3.87 4.50
CA TRP A 50 65.59 4.68 5.66
C TRP A 50 64.58 5.81 5.94
N ILE A 51 63.88 6.32 4.93
CA ILE A 51 62.92 7.43 5.07
C ILE A 51 61.69 6.97 5.87
N ASP A 52 61.14 5.80 5.55
CA ASP A 52 60.05 5.16 6.29
C ASP A 52 60.42 4.98 7.78
N ILE A 53 61.59 4.41 8.04
CA ILE A 53 62.11 4.19 9.41
C ILE A 53 62.37 5.51 10.13
N TYR A 54 62.89 6.52 9.44
CA TYR A 54 63.17 7.85 9.99
C TYR A 54 61.87 8.52 10.43
N VAL A 55 60.88 8.63 9.52
CA VAL A 55 59.58 9.25 9.79
C VAL A 55 58.80 8.50 10.88
N GLN A 56 58.92 7.16 10.96
CA GLN A 56 58.41 6.38 12.10
C GLN A 56 59.03 6.78 13.45
N THR A 57 60.34 7.09 13.52
CA THR A 57 60.97 7.51 14.79
C THR A 57 60.63 8.94 15.22
N ILE A 58 60.31 9.85 14.30
CA ILE A 58 59.93 11.24 14.64
C ILE A 58 58.42 11.45 14.82
N GLY A 59 57.59 10.42 14.57
CA GLY A 59 56.11 10.51 14.53
C GLY A 59 55.39 10.99 15.80
N ASN A 60 56.08 11.07 16.94
CA ASN A 60 55.54 11.58 18.20
C ASN A 60 56.07 12.98 18.57
N LEU A 61 56.99 13.55 17.79
CA LEU A 61 57.66 14.81 18.08
C LEU A 61 56.96 15.99 17.38
N PRO A 62 56.95 17.21 17.95
CA PRO A 62 56.26 18.35 17.34
C PRO A 62 56.81 18.73 15.96
N VAL A 63 58.11 18.49 15.73
CA VAL A 63 58.84 18.76 14.47
C VAL A 63 58.35 17.90 13.29
N PHE A 64 57.58 16.83 13.55
CA PHE A 64 56.96 16.01 12.51
C PHE A 64 56.14 16.84 11.51
N LYS A 65 55.53 17.94 12.00
CA LYS A 65 54.74 18.88 11.18
C LYS A 65 55.51 19.51 10.03
N ASP A 66 56.79 19.79 10.26
CA ASP A 66 57.63 20.56 9.34
C ASP A 66 58.51 19.63 8.50
N ILE A 67 58.88 18.46 9.05
CA ILE A 67 59.67 17.44 8.34
C ILE A 67 58.83 16.64 7.34
N LEU A 68 57.58 16.27 7.66
CA LEU A 68 56.74 15.47 6.74
C LEU A 68 56.52 16.16 5.38
N PRO A 69 56.23 17.48 5.31
CA PRO A 69 56.24 18.24 4.05
C PRO A 69 57.58 18.15 3.31
N SER A 70 58.72 18.41 3.96
CA SER A 70 60.03 18.35 3.29
C SER A 70 60.40 16.97 2.75
N VAL A 71 60.02 15.90 3.48
CA VAL A 71 60.21 14.52 3.04
C VAL A 71 59.36 14.21 1.80
N LEU A 72 58.09 14.62 1.79
CA LEU A 72 57.21 14.38 0.65
C LEU A 72 57.55 15.27 -0.56
N GLN A 73 58.00 16.50 -0.35
CA GLN A 73 58.50 17.35 -1.43
C GLN A 73 59.72 16.72 -2.13
N PHE A 74 60.67 16.18 -1.35
CA PHE A 74 61.81 15.46 -1.92
C PHE A 74 61.38 14.25 -2.77
N LEU A 75 60.43 13.44 -2.29
CA LEU A 75 59.95 12.25 -3.01
C LEU A 75 59.06 12.58 -4.23
N CYS A 76 58.20 13.59 -4.14
CA CYS A 76 57.17 13.93 -5.12
C CYS A 76 57.56 15.03 -6.11
N GLU A 77 58.64 15.79 -5.85
CA GLU A 77 59.16 16.82 -6.75
C GLU A 77 60.62 16.54 -7.14
N GLU A 78 61.55 16.56 -6.17
CA GLU A 78 63.00 16.52 -6.47
C GLU A 78 63.47 15.19 -7.10
N LEU A 79 62.91 14.06 -6.64
CA LEU A 79 63.17 12.73 -7.21
C LEU A 79 62.36 12.44 -8.49
N GLN A 80 61.44 13.33 -8.90
CA GLN A 80 60.69 13.17 -10.14
C GLN A 80 61.38 13.79 -11.37
N HIS A 81 62.52 14.47 -11.18
CA HIS A 81 63.33 15.02 -12.26
C HIS A 81 63.93 13.93 -13.19
N GLU A 82 64.17 14.25 -14.47
CA GLU A 82 64.68 13.31 -15.50
C GLU A 82 65.94 12.55 -15.06
N ARG A 83 66.84 13.22 -14.32
CA ARG A 83 68.09 12.66 -13.79
C ARG A 83 67.91 11.39 -12.93
N PHE A 84 66.72 11.15 -12.39
CA PHE A 84 66.42 10.03 -11.49
C PHE A 84 65.43 9.01 -12.07
N LYS A 85 65.33 8.92 -13.42
CA LYS A 85 64.30 8.15 -14.15
C LYS A 85 63.98 6.77 -13.54
N GLU A 86 64.99 5.99 -13.17
CA GLU A 86 64.88 4.63 -12.63
C GLU A 86 64.32 4.58 -11.19
N VAL A 87 64.53 5.64 -10.40
CA VAL A 87 64.09 5.74 -8.98
C VAL A 87 62.67 6.31 -8.86
N ARG A 88 62.17 7.03 -9.88
CA ARG A 88 60.83 7.67 -9.88
C ARG A 88 59.70 6.78 -9.36
N PRO A 89 59.53 5.51 -9.81
CA PRO A 89 58.42 4.68 -9.33
C PRO A 89 58.61 4.28 -7.86
N THR A 90 59.84 3.95 -7.45
CA THR A 90 60.18 3.55 -6.08
C THR A 90 60.01 4.72 -5.09
N ALA A 91 60.35 5.95 -5.49
CA ALA A 91 60.10 7.15 -4.69
C ALA A 91 58.60 7.34 -4.41
N MET A 92 57.75 7.16 -5.43
CA MET A 92 56.30 7.29 -5.29
C MET A 92 55.68 6.12 -4.50
N ILE A 93 56.20 4.90 -4.63
CA ILE A 93 55.84 3.76 -3.79
C ILE A 93 56.14 4.06 -2.31
N VAL A 94 57.29 4.66 -1.99
CA VAL A 94 57.65 5.05 -0.61
C VAL A 94 56.75 6.18 -0.10
N ALA A 95 56.53 7.24 -0.89
CA ALA A 95 55.63 8.34 -0.52
C ALA A 95 54.21 7.85 -0.23
N SER A 96 53.63 7.03 -1.12
CA SER A 96 52.28 6.49 -0.94
C SER A 96 52.19 5.51 0.24
N ARG A 97 53.21 4.66 0.47
CA ARG A 97 53.25 3.77 1.65
C ARG A 97 53.32 4.56 2.96
N LEU A 98 54.16 5.58 3.01
CA LEU A 98 54.39 6.42 4.19
C LEU A 98 53.11 7.17 4.59
N LEU A 99 52.44 7.81 3.63
CA LEU A 99 51.12 8.43 3.87
C LEU A 99 50.06 7.39 4.26
N SER A 100 49.99 6.24 3.57
CA SER A 100 49.03 5.18 3.90
C SER A 100 49.24 4.61 5.31
N ALA A 101 50.50 4.53 5.79
CA ALA A 101 50.82 4.08 7.14
C ALA A 101 50.37 5.10 8.20
N ILE A 102 50.56 6.40 7.96
CA ILE A 102 50.07 7.46 8.85
C ILE A 102 48.54 7.43 8.94
N LEU A 103 47.83 7.19 7.83
CA LEU A 103 46.37 7.03 7.81
C LEU A 103 45.86 5.72 8.43
N LEU A 104 46.69 4.66 8.49
CA LEU A 104 46.31 3.36 9.05
C LEU A 104 46.60 3.20 10.55
N HIS A 105 47.59 3.91 11.10
CA HIS A 105 47.98 3.76 12.52
C HIS A 105 46.99 4.34 13.54
N VAL A 106 45.81 4.82 13.10
CA VAL A 106 44.85 5.62 13.89
C VAL A 106 43.63 4.80 14.39
N GLU A 107 43.59 3.47 14.20
CA GLU A 107 42.50 2.58 14.69
C GLU A 107 42.46 2.38 16.23
N LYS A 108 42.79 3.42 17.01
CA LYS A 108 42.70 3.47 18.49
C LYS A 108 42.12 4.81 18.98
N ASP A 109 40.85 5.03 18.69
CA ASP A 109 39.90 5.93 19.38
C ASP A 109 40.25 7.40 19.63
N VAL A 110 41.35 7.93 19.08
CA VAL A 110 41.68 9.37 19.11
C VAL A 110 42.10 9.84 17.71
N PRO A 111 41.37 10.79 17.08
CA PRO A 111 41.79 11.37 15.81
C PRO A 111 43.11 12.13 16.01
N SER A 112 44.20 11.62 15.43
CA SER A 112 45.53 12.17 15.65
C SER A 112 45.73 13.46 14.85
N LYS A 113 46.51 14.40 15.40
CA LYS A 113 46.90 15.64 14.69
C LYS A 113 47.74 15.37 13.43
N HIS A 114 48.15 14.13 13.20
CA HIS A 114 48.96 13.70 12.06
C HIS A 114 48.10 13.23 10.87
N GLU A 115 46.83 12.86 11.09
CA GLU A 115 45.91 12.46 10.02
C GLU A 115 45.58 13.67 9.12
N GLY A 116 45.15 14.79 9.71
CA GLY A 116 44.90 16.03 8.98
C GLY A 116 46.13 16.50 8.19
N LEU A 117 47.29 16.57 8.85
CA LEU A 117 48.57 16.93 8.22
C LEU A 117 48.91 16.03 7.01
N ALA A 118 48.69 14.72 7.11
CA ALA A 118 48.95 13.80 6.01
C ALA A 118 48.01 14.06 4.81
N LEU A 119 46.74 14.37 5.05
CA LEU A 119 45.79 14.73 4.01
C LEU A 119 46.06 16.13 3.41
N ASP A 120 46.46 17.11 4.23
CA ASP A 120 46.87 18.45 3.79
C ASP A 120 48.08 18.36 2.83
N VAL A 121 49.15 17.68 3.23
CA VAL A 121 50.37 17.54 2.41
C VAL A 121 50.12 16.69 1.16
N MET A 122 49.29 15.65 1.26
CA MET A 122 48.85 14.90 0.08
C MET A 122 47.99 15.77 -0.87
N THR A 123 47.26 16.75 -0.35
CA THR A 123 46.47 17.69 -1.17
C THR A 123 47.37 18.66 -1.95
N ILE A 124 48.51 19.08 -1.39
CA ILE A 124 49.53 19.87 -2.09
C ILE A 124 50.03 19.11 -3.34
N HIS A 125 50.38 17.83 -3.19
CA HIS A 125 50.88 16.98 -4.29
C HIS A 125 49.76 16.18 -5.01
N ALA A 126 48.49 16.62 -4.90
CA ALA A 126 47.34 15.86 -5.41
C ALA A 126 47.36 15.63 -6.93
N SER A 127 47.91 16.57 -7.72
CA SER A 127 48.09 16.40 -9.16
C SER A 127 49.03 15.25 -9.48
N THR A 128 50.19 15.21 -8.82
CA THR A 128 51.22 14.15 -8.98
C THR A 128 50.67 12.78 -8.61
N PHE A 129 50.06 12.64 -7.43
CA PHE A 129 49.49 11.35 -7.01
C PHE A 129 48.36 10.87 -7.93
N VAL A 130 47.42 11.73 -8.30
CA VAL A 130 46.28 11.33 -9.14
C VAL A 130 46.73 11.04 -10.58
N SER A 131 47.63 11.85 -11.15
CA SER A 131 48.15 11.61 -12.50
C SER A 131 48.95 10.31 -12.58
N ILE A 132 49.75 9.97 -11.57
CA ILE A 132 50.40 8.64 -11.50
C ILE A 132 49.37 7.53 -11.36
N ALA A 133 48.32 7.72 -10.54
CA ALA A 133 47.31 6.70 -10.30
C ALA A 133 46.48 6.36 -11.56
N PHE A 134 46.05 7.35 -12.33
CA PHE A 134 45.08 7.19 -13.42
C PHE A 134 45.55 7.65 -14.81
N GLY A 135 46.56 8.51 -14.89
CA GLY A 135 47.02 9.13 -16.14
C GLY A 135 47.72 8.16 -17.10
N LYS A 136 47.41 8.32 -18.41
CA LYS A 136 47.89 7.46 -19.51
C LYS A 136 49.41 7.32 -19.60
N ALA A 137 50.17 8.33 -19.18
CA ALA A 137 51.64 8.31 -19.19
C ALA A 137 52.27 7.26 -18.26
N PHE A 138 51.55 6.81 -17.23
CA PHE A 138 52.03 5.86 -16.22
C PHE A 138 51.42 4.47 -16.38
N ALA A 139 50.85 4.16 -17.55
CA ALA A 139 50.16 2.90 -17.84
C ALA A 139 51.10 1.67 -17.95
N ASN A 140 52.41 1.88 -18.01
CA ASN A 140 53.44 0.84 -18.20
C ASN A 140 53.64 -0.05 -16.96
N ASP A 141 54.27 -1.22 -17.15
CA ASP A 141 54.52 -2.20 -16.10
C ASP A 141 55.46 -1.70 -14.99
N GLU A 142 56.48 -0.90 -15.36
CA GLU A 142 57.39 -0.21 -14.41
C GLU A 142 56.63 0.55 -13.30
N TRP A 143 55.45 1.08 -13.64
CA TRP A 143 54.61 1.88 -12.76
C TRP A 143 53.44 1.10 -12.15
N ALA A 144 53.31 -0.21 -12.41
CA ALA A 144 52.17 -1.00 -11.92
C ALA A 144 52.10 -1.09 -10.39
N GLU A 145 53.23 -1.28 -9.70
CA GLU A 145 53.26 -1.28 -8.23
C GLU A 145 52.99 0.13 -7.67
N ALA A 146 53.59 1.18 -8.27
CA ALA A 146 53.34 2.57 -7.90
C ALA A 146 51.86 2.94 -8.00
N ARG A 147 51.24 2.73 -9.19
CA ARG A 147 49.79 2.88 -9.41
C ARG A 147 48.97 2.17 -8.34
N THR A 148 49.33 0.93 -8.00
CA THR A 148 48.61 0.12 -7.02
C THR A 148 48.69 0.69 -5.60
N GLN A 149 49.84 1.25 -5.18
CA GLN A 149 49.92 1.93 -3.87
C GLN A 149 49.21 3.28 -3.89
N THR A 150 49.37 4.09 -4.95
CA THR A 150 48.75 5.42 -5.02
C THR A 150 47.22 5.35 -5.09
N ARG A 151 46.66 4.37 -5.84
CA ARG A 151 45.20 4.11 -5.84
C ARG A 151 44.67 3.70 -4.46
N LYS A 152 45.45 2.96 -3.66
CA LYS A 152 45.08 2.61 -2.28
C LYS A 152 45.07 3.83 -1.37
N LEU A 153 46.11 4.67 -1.43
CA LEU A 153 46.19 5.93 -0.70
C LEU A 153 45.01 6.85 -1.04
N ILE A 154 44.74 7.08 -2.33
CA ILE A 154 43.61 7.89 -2.79
C ILE A 154 42.29 7.29 -2.29
N LYS A 155 42.09 5.97 -2.39
CA LYS A 155 40.88 5.31 -1.86
C LYS A 155 40.73 5.51 -0.35
N GLN A 156 41.82 5.48 0.43
CA GLN A 156 41.78 5.75 1.87
C GLN A 156 41.34 7.18 2.15
N ALA A 157 41.95 8.17 1.50
CA ALA A 157 41.62 9.58 1.67
C ALA A 157 40.15 9.91 1.34
N LEU A 158 39.66 9.48 0.17
CA LEU A 158 38.26 9.67 -0.25
C LEU A 158 37.29 8.98 0.73
N LEU A 159 37.69 7.87 1.34
CA LEU A 159 36.91 7.19 2.37
C LEU A 159 36.98 7.89 3.74
N THR A 160 38.07 8.57 4.09
CA THR A 160 38.17 9.39 5.31
C THR A 160 37.28 10.64 5.20
N ASP A 161 37.31 11.38 4.08
CA ASP A 161 36.39 12.51 3.83
C ASP A 161 34.91 12.12 4.05
N VAL A 162 34.52 10.97 3.47
CA VAL A 162 33.18 10.39 3.60
C VAL A 162 32.87 9.96 5.05
N LYS A 163 33.80 9.28 5.75
CA LYS A 163 33.63 8.90 7.17
C LYS A 163 33.44 10.13 8.06
N CYS A 164 34.25 11.16 7.88
CA CYS A 164 34.19 12.40 8.66
C CYS A 164 32.86 13.13 8.45
N THR A 165 32.38 13.20 7.20
CA THR A 165 31.09 13.81 6.88
C THR A 165 29.91 13.00 7.45
N LEU A 166 29.94 11.66 7.35
CA LEU A 166 28.93 10.78 7.97
C LEU A 166 28.89 10.90 9.50
N SER A 167 30.06 11.00 10.15
CA SER A 167 30.18 11.18 11.60
C SER A 167 29.58 12.51 12.04
N LEU A 168 29.96 13.61 11.38
CA LEU A 168 29.44 14.95 11.68
C LEU A 168 27.93 15.08 11.40
N ALA A 169 27.44 14.49 10.31
CA ALA A 169 26.01 14.42 10.01
C ALA A 169 25.23 13.65 11.10
N SER A 170 25.80 12.55 11.60
CA SER A 170 25.23 11.77 12.70
C SER A 170 25.19 12.56 14.00
N GLN A 171 26.25 13.32 14.32
CA GLN A 171 26.30 14.23 15.47
C GLN A 171 25.26 15.35 15.36
N LEU A 172 25.15 16.02 14.20
CA LEU A 172 24.16 17.06 13.92
C LEU A 172 22.71 16.58 14.09
N CYS A 173 22.43 15.31 13.80
CA CYS A 173 21.09 14.73 13.94
C CYS A 173 20.82 14.14 15.34
N SER A 174 21.83 13.88 16.16
CA SER A 174 21.70 13.20 17.45
C SER A 174 22.04 14.04 18.68
N SER A 175 22.68 15.20 18.53
CA SER A 175 23.13 16.00 19.67
C SER A 175 21.96 16.52 20.52
N THR A 176 21.92 16.07 21.77
CA THR A 176 21.11 16.67 22.84
C THR A 176 21.83 17.83 23.55
N ASP A 177 23.17 17.90 23.45
CA ASP A 177 24.00 18.91 24.10
C ASP A 177 24.16 20.14 23.21
N LYS A 178 23.25 21.10 23.39
CA LYS A 178 23.13 22.32 22.57
C LYS A 178 24.33 23.28 22.69
N SER A 179 25.25 23.02 23.62
CA SER A 179 26.45 23.80 23.93
C SER A 179 27.73 23.33 23.22
N SER A 180 27.74 22.17 22.53
CA SER A 180 28.95 21.67 21.88
C SER A 180 29.33 22.48 20.63
N GLN A 181 30.56 22.97 20.54
CA GLN A 181 31.07 23.60 19.32
C GLN A 181 31.46 22.55 18.28
N LEU A 182 30.59 22.31 17.29
CA LEU A 182 30.90 21.49 16.13
C LEU A 182 31.76 22.26 15.11
N SER A 183 32.79 21.62 14.57
CA SER A 183 33.57 22.12 13.42
C SER A 183 32.91 21.74 12.10
N SER A 184 33.10 22.55 11.06
CA SER A 184 32.78 22.15 9.67
C SER A 184 33.63 20.95 9.23
N PRO A 185 33.13 20.11 8.30
CA PRO A 185 33.93 19.00 7.78
C PRO A 185 35.04 19.54 6.86
N ILE A 186 36.25 19.03 7.05
CA ILE A 186 37.37 19.25 6.11
C ILE A 186 37.18 18.25 4.96
N VAL A 187 37.26 18.72 3.72
CA VAL A 187 37.06 17.94 2.50
C VAL A 187 38.10 18.34 1.47
N HIS A 188 38.80 17.36 0.90
CA HIS A 188 39.95 17.58 0.04
C HIS A 188 39.50 17.76 -1.42
N GLU A 189 38.76 18.84 -1.66
CA GLU A 189 38.02 19.15 -2.91
C GLU A 189 38.88 19.02 -4.18
N GLN A 190 40.17 19.34 -4.11
CA GLN A 190 41.08 19.19 -5.24
C GLN A 190 41.35 17.72 -5.61
N ILE A 191 41.40 16.82 -4.63
CA ILE A 191 41.62 15.38 -4.86
C ILE A 191 40.41 14.79 -5.58
N TRP A 192 39.19 15.10 -5.12
CA TRP A 192 37.95 14.68 -5.78
C TRP A 192 37.88 15.15 -7.25
N LYS A 193 38.13 16.45 -7.50
CA LYS A 193 38.12 17.01 -8.86
C LYS A 193 39.17 16.37 -9.76
N ASN A 194 40.41 16.21 -9.28
CA ASN A 194 41.47 15.57 -10.03
C ASN A 194 41.11 14.11 -10.37
N VAL A 195 40.62 13.33 -9.40
CA VAL A 195 40.25 11.91 -9.59
C VAL A 195 39.13 11.77 -10.62
N TYR A 196 38.11 12.62 -10.56
CA TYR A 196 37.06 12.61 -11.60
C TYR A 196 37.60 12.97 -12.98
N HIS A 197 38.55 13.92 -13.08
CA HIS A 197 39.14 14.32 -14.36
C HIS A 197 39.99 13.21 -15.00
N GLU A 198 40.92 12.62 -14.24
CA GLU A 198 41.99 11.77 -14.78
C GLU A 198 41.59 10.32 -15.09
N ILE A 199 40.41 9.85 -14.66
CA ILE A 199 39.94 8.47 -14.97
C ILE A 199 39.73 8.30 -16.47
N GLN A 200 40.43 7.32 -17.05
CA GLN A 200 40.48 7.04 -18.47
C GLN A 200 39.35 6.10 -18.92
N PRO A 201 38.95 6.11 -20.21
CA PRO A 201 38.21 5.01 -20.81
C PRO A 201 38.90 3.66 -20.57
N GLY A 202 38.13 2.63 -20.26
CA GLY A 202 38.63 1.29 -19.92
C GLY A 202 39.20 1.12 -18.51
N ASP A 203 39.34 2.16 -17.68
CA ASP A 203 39.83 2.03 -16.30
C ASP A 203 38.75 1.56 -15.31
N SER A 204 38.42 0.26 -15.38
CA SER A 204 37.43 -0.36 -14.50
C SER A 204 37.83 -0.31 -13.01
N ASP A 205 39.13 -0.20 -12.70
CA ASP A 205 39.62 -0.09 -11.31
C ASP A 205 39.33 1.29 -10.71
N GLY A 206 39.49 2.37 -11.50
CA GLY A 206 39.13 3.72 -11.10
C GLY A 206 37.63 3.89 -10.87
N VAL A 207 36.81 3.33 -11.77
CA VAL A 207 35.34 3.38 -11.63
C VAL A 207 34.85 2.51 -10.46
N ALA A 208 35.38 1.29 -10.30
CA ALA A 208 35.06 0.46 -9.15
C ALA A 208 35.45 1.11 -7.80
N MET A 209 36.56 1.86 -7.76
CA MET A 209 36.94 2.66 -6.61
C MET A 209 35.85 3.71 -6.29
N LEU A 210 35.52 4.59 -7.24
CA LEU A 210 34.52 5.65 -7.06
C LEU A 210 33.15 5.09 -6.61
N VAL A 211 32.65 4.07 -7.31
CA VAL A 211 31.38 3.41 -7.01
C VAL A 211 31.37 2.85 -5.58
N SER A 212 32.45 2.20 -5.13
CA SER A 212 32.56 1.68 -3.76
C SER A 212 32.71 2.76 -2.66
N THR A 213 33.16 3.95 -3.02
CA THR A 213 33.25 5.10 -2.10
C THR A 213 31.89 5.79 -1.97
N LEU A 214 31.25 6.13 -3.10
CA LEU A 214 29.97 6.85 -3.12
C LEU A 214 28.79 6.01 -2.60
N ALA A 215 28.83 4.68 -2.75
CA ALA A 215 27.78 3.81 -2.24
C ALA A 215 27.57 3.96 -0.71
N LYS A 216 28.58 4.39 0.04
CA LYS A 216 28.49 4.64 1.49
C LYS A 216 27.64 5.85 1.86
N ILE A 217 27.49 6.81 0.95
CA ILE A 217 26.62 7.99 1.11
C ILE A 217 25.35 7.91 0.25
N SER A 218 25.09 6.77 -0.40
CA SER A 218 23.92 6.57 -1.29
C SER A 218 22.57 6.86 -0.62
N HIS A 219 22.47 6.68 0.69
CA HIS A 219 21.27 6.94 1.49
C HIS A 219 21.15 8.42 1.97
N MET A 220 22.14 9.27 1.71
CA MET A 220 22.13 10.68 2.12
C MET A 220 21.61 11.57 0.99
N ASP A 221 20.56 12.33 1.31
CA ASP A 221 20.08 13.49 0.55
C ASP A 221 20.69 14.78 1.13
N ASP A 222 20.43 15.95 0.52
CA ASP A 222 20.84 17.24 1.08
C ASP A 222 19.97 17.66 2.28
N PHE A 223 20.60 18.15 3.34
CA PHE A 223 19.88 18.55 4.56
C PHE A 223 19.20 19.90 4.38
N LYS A 224 17.86 19.88 4.32
CA LYS A 224 17.01 21.10 4.29
C LYS A 224 17.09 21.83 5.63
N GLU A 225 17.47 23.10 5.61
CA GLU A 225 17.61 23.92 6.83
C GLU A 225 16.33 23.95 7.66
N LEU A 226 15.15 24.01 7.01
CA LEU A 226 13.82 23.99 7.62
C LEU A 226 13.61 22.81 8.58
N ALA A 227 14.17 21.64 8.28
CA ALA A 227 14.04 20.44 9.11
C ALA A 227 14.87 20.49 10.40
N PHE A 228 15.81 21.43 10.52
CA PHE A 228 16.69 21.59 11.68
C PHE A 228 16.39 22.85 12.50
N VAL A 229 15.45 23.71 12.08
CA VAL A 229 15.13 24.98 12.77
C VAL A 229 14.84 24.79 14.27
N ASP A 230 14.00 23.83 14.64
CA ASP A 230 13.68 23.57 16.06
C ASP A 230 14.85 22.97 16.86
N ASN A 231 15.77 22.24 16.20
CA ASN A 231 16.99 21.77 16.83
C ASN A 231 17.96 22.95 17.06
N PHE A 232 18.10 23.82 16.06
CA PHE A 232 19.08 24.91 16.06
C PHE A 232 18.67 26.15 16.85
N ARG A 233 17.37 26.33 17.13
CA ARG A 233 16.77 27.50 17.81
C ARG A 233 17.43 27.89 19.14
N ASN A 234 18.05 26.94 19.84
CA ASN A 234 18.78 27.14 21.09
C ASN A 234 20.24 26.61 21.02
N SER A 235 20.82 26.49 19.83
CA SER A 235 22.15 25.89 19.59
C SER A 235 23.23 26.94 19.31
N HIS A 236 24.49 26.58 19.52
CA HIS A 236 25.62 27.42 19.12
C HIS A 236 25.68 27.60 17.58
N PRO A 237 25.91 28.81 17.02
CA PRO A 237 25.80 29.09 15.57
C PRO A 237 26.73 28.26 14.67
N SER A 238 27.76 27.63 15.24
CA SER A 238 28.59 26.66 14.53
C SER A 238 27.81 25.46 13.98
N HIS A 239 26.62 25.13 14.53
CA HIS A 239 25.77 24.05 14.00
C HIS A 239 25.24 24.34 12.59
N GLN A 240 24.86 25.59 12.29
CA GLN A 240 24.42 25.98 10.95
C GLN A 240 25.60 26.00 9.96
N SER A 241 26.78 26.45 10.41
CA SER A 241 28.02 26.37 9.62
C SER A 241 28.44 24.91 9.33
N ALA A 242 28.28 24.00 10.30
CA ALA A 242 28.53 22.58 10.12
C ALA A 242 27.53 21.93 9.16
N LEU A 243 26.23 22.28 9.23
CA LEU A 243 25.20 21.83 8.29
C LEU A 243 25.53 22.26 6.84
N ALA A 244 25.81 23.55 6.64
CA ALA A 244 26.22 24.09 5.34
C ALA A 244 27.51 23.42 4.83
N GLY A 245 28.46 23.14 5.72
CA GLY A 245 29.68 22.40 5.42
C GLY A 245 29.43 20.95 5.00
N VAL A 246 28.50 20.24 5.63
CA VAL A 246 28.08 18.87 5.25
C VAL A 246 27.38 18.87 3.89
N ASN A 247 26.48 19.82 3.62
CA ASN A 247 25.87 19.95 2.30
C ASN A 247 26.94 20.29 1.22
N LYS A 248 27.93 21.14 1.53
CA LYS A 248 29.06 21.38 0.62
C LYS A 248 29.88 20.09 0.39
N ALA A 249 30.15 19.31 1.43
CA ALA A 249 30.86 18.04 1.34
C ALA A 249 30.14 17.06 0.39
N LEU A 250 28.84 16.86 0.60
CA LEU A 250 27.99 16.03 -0.24
C LEU A 250 27.96 16.52 -1.70
N ALA A 251 27.88 17.83 -1.92
CA ALA A 251 27.96 18.42 -3.26
C ALA A 251 29.32 18.13 -3.94
N VAL A 252 30.44 18.30 -3.24
CA VAL A 252 31.79 17.98 -3.76
C VAL A 252 31.92 16.50 -4.12
N PHE A 253 31.45 15.60 -3.24
CA PHE A 253 31.49 14.15 -3.48
C PHE A 253 30.71 13.76 -4.73
N ARG A 254 29.55 14.39 -4.98
CA ARG A 254 28.68 14.07 -6.14
C ARG A 254 29.14 14.76 -7.43
N SER A 255 29.69 15.97 -7.34
CA SER A 255 30.07 16.79 -8.51
C SER A 255 31.16 16.11 -9.35
N GLY A 256 30.87 15.84 -10.61
CA GLY A 256 31.78 15.19 -11.55
C GLY A 256 31.65 13.65 -11.65
N PHE A 257 30.86 12.99 -10.79
CA PHE A 257 30.65 11.54 -10.87
C PHE A 257 30.01 11.11 -12.20
N LEU A 258 28.92 11.80 -12.61
CA LEU A 258 28.25 11.58 -13.90
C LEU A 258 29.21 11.76 -15.08
N ASP A 259 30.03 12.82 -15.07
CA ASP A 259 30.99 13.10 -16.14
C ASP A 259 32.11 12.03 -16.25
N ALA A 260 32.60 11.53 -15.12
CA ALA A 260 33.62 10.48 -15.08
C ALA A 260 33.07 9.12 -15.53
N VAL A 261 31.87 8.76 -15.06
CA VAL A 261 31.21 7.51 -15.47
C VAL A 261 30.79 7.57 -16.93
N ALA A 262 30.28 8.69 -17.44
CA ALA A 262 29.95 8.86 -18.85
C ALA A 262 31.21 8.73 -19.74
N ARG A 263 32.35 9.35 -19.36
CA ARG A 263 33.64 9.14 -20.06
C ARG A 263 34.03 7.66 -20.10
N TYR A 264 33.81 6.91 -19.03
CA TYR A 264 34.08 5.48 -19.00
C TYR A 264 33.09 4.69 -19.88
N SER A 265 31.78 4.77 -19.61
CA SER A 265 30.78 3.90 -20.25
C SER A 265 30.56 4.22 -21.73
N ASP A 266 30.68 5.48 -22.14
CA ASP A 266 30.41 5.87 -23.52
C ASP A 266 31.59 5.68 -24.49
N LEU A 267 32.81 5.55 -23.98
CA LEU A 267 34.04 5.36 -24.78
C LEU A 267 34.67 3.95 -24.59
N SER A 268 34.16 3.14 -23.67
CA SER A 268 34.57 1.74 -23.50
C SER A 268 33.68 0.79 -24.30
N LEU A 269 34.24 -0.32 -24.78
CA LEU A 269 33.46 -1.42 -25.35
C LEU A 269 32.51 -2.01 -24.28
N PRO A 270 31.27 -2.43 -24.62
CA PRO A 270 30.34 -3.02 -23.66
C PRO A 270 30.89 -4.24 -22.90
N SER A 271 31.81 -5.00 -23.53
CA SER A 271 32.55 -6.08 -22.87
C SER A 271 33.35 -5.62 -21.65
N ILE A 272 34.00 -4.46 -21.73
CA ILE A 272 34.79 -3.86 -20.64
C ILE A 272 33.86 -3.32 -19.53
N VAL A 273 32.65 -2.88 -19.89
CA VAL A 273 31.62 -2.49 -18.91
C VAL A 273 31.03 -3.75 -18.22
N ALA A 274 30.87 -4.85 -18.94
CA ALA A 274 30.48 -6.14 -18.36
C ALA A 274 31.58 -6.74 -17.46
N ASP A 275 32.86 -6.62 -17.83
CA ASP A 275 34.00 -7.01 -16.99
C ASP A 275 34.14 -6.16 -15.71
N LEU A 276 33.65 -4.91 -15.73
CA LEU A 276 33.48 -4.12 -14.50
C LEU A 276 32.42 -4.73 -13.58
N LEU A 277 31.29 -5.23 -14.10
CA LEU A 277 30.25 -5.88 -13.28
C LEU A 277 30.69 -7.22 -12.69
N ARG A 278 31.59 -7.96 -13.35
CA ARG A 278 32.16 -9.23 -12.86
C ARG A 278 33.02 -9.08 -11.60
N ARG A 279 33.41 -7.85 -11.23
CA ARG A 279 34.27 -7.57 -10.08
C ARG A 279 33.49 -7.63 -8.76
N ALA A 280 34.13 -8.16 -7.72
CA ALA A 280 33.56 -8.31 -6.39
C ALA A 280 32.93 -7.00 -5.87
N ASP A 281 31.74 -7.13 -5.28
CA ASP A 281 30.89 -6.04 -4.77
C ASP A 281 30.50 -4.92 -5.76
N VAL A 282 30.94 -4.89 -7.02
CA VAL A 282 30.62 -3.75 -7.92
C VAL A 282 29.12 -3.66 -8.21
N VAL A 283 28.48 -4.77 -8.60
CA VAL A 283 27.02 -4.86 -8.77
C VAL A 283 26.26 -4.44 -7.50
N LYS A 284 26.74 -4.87 -6.33
CA LYS A 284 26.16 -4.54 -5.02
C LYS A 284 26.17 -3.04 -4.78
N HIS A 285 27.31 -2.38 -4.98
CA HIS A 285 27.46 -0.94 -4.83
C HIS A 285 26.64 -0.14 -5.88
N ILE A 286 26.62 -0.59 -7.15
CA ILE A 286 25.76 0.01 -8.20
C ILE A 286 24.29 -0.05 -7.78
N THR A 287 23.84 -1.18 -7.24
CA THR A 287 22.46 -1.36 -6.77
C THR A 287 22.13 -0.42 -5.62
N MET A 288 23.07 -0.18 -4.68
CA MET A 288 22.90 0.82 -3.61
C MET A 288 22.79 2.25 -4.16
N LEU A 289 23.56 2.59 -5.20
CA LEU A 289 23.48 3.90 -5.88
C LEU A 289 22.16 4.08 -6.65
N MET A 290 21.65 3.03 -7.30
CA MET A 290 20.33 3.03 -7.95
C MET A 290 19.16 3.21 -6.99
N LEU A 291 19.35 3.00 -5.67
CA LEU A 291 18.34 3.22 -4.63
C LEU A 291 18.41 4.63 -4.01
N SER A 292 19.38 5.46 -4.42
CA SER A 292 19.61 6.80 -3.85
C SER A 292 18.44 7.76 -4.09
N PRO A 293 18.14 8.69 -3.15
CA PRO A 293 17.20 9.79 -3.42
C PRO A 293 17.73 10.83 -4.41
N VAL A 294 19.04 10.87 -4.63
CA VAL A 294 19.69 11.87 -5.48
C VAL A 294 19.64 11.42 -6.94
N GLU A 295 18.79 12.07 -7.74
CA GLU A 295 18.53 11.71 -9.15
C GLU A 295 19.83 11.51 -9.96
N MET A 296 20.80 12.44 -9.84
CA MET A 296 22.12 12.34 -10.50
C MET A 296 22.88 11.04 -10.17
N ILE A 297 22.82 10.56 -8.92
CA ILE A 297 23.52 9.34 -8.50
C ILE A 297 22.79 8.11 -9.07
N GLN A 298 21.46 8.10 -8.97
CA GLN A 298 20.60 7.04 -9.49
C GLN A 298 20.78 6.88 -11.01
N GLU A 299 20.72 7.99 -11.76
CA GLU A 299 20.93 8.03 -13.21
C GLU A 299 22.32 7.55 -13.62
N THR A 300 23.37 7.97 -12.90
CA THR A 300 24.75 7.55 -13.19
C THR A 300 24.92 6.03 -12.99
N ALA A 301 24.31 5.46 -11.94
CA ALA A 301 24.33 4.03 -11.70
C ALA A 301 23.46 3.23 -12.69
N GLN A 302 22.29 3.77 -13.05
CA GLN A 302 21.38 3.23 -14.06
C GLN A 302 22.04 3.21 -15.46
N ALA A 303 22.78 4.25 -15.84
CA ALA A 303 23.55 4.30 -17.07
C ALA A 303 24.71 3.29 -17.10
N LEU A 304 25.38 3.07 -15.96
CA LEU A 304 26.47 2.09 -15.86
C LEU A 304 25.97 0.64 -15.96
N ALA A 305 24.85 0.31 -15.30
CA ALA A 305 24.19 -0.98 -15.45
C ALA A 305 23.62 -1.16 -16.86
N GLY A 306 22.93 -0.14 -17.38
CA GLY A 306 22.31 -0.14 -18.70
C GLY A 306 23.30 -0.35 -19.84
N SER A 307 24.46 0.32 -19.78
CA SER A 307 25.55 0.18 -20.76
C SER A 307 26.23 -1.20 -20.75
N ALA A 308 26.01 -2.03 -19.73
CA ALA A 308 26.52 -3.40 -19.69
C ALA A 308 25.58 -4.43 -20.34
N PHE A 309 24.29 -4.10 -20.50
CA PHE A 309 23.24 -5.02 -20.95
C PHE A 309 22.41 -4.51 -22.15
N ASP A 310 22.71 -3.31 -22.69
CA ASP A 310 21.88 -2.52 -23.62
C ASP A 310 20.44 -2.29 -23.13
N VAL A 311 20.35 -1.75 -21.91
CA VAL A 311 19.09 -1.42 -21.23
C VAL A 311 19.13 0.04 -20.77
N GLU A 312 17.98 0.71 -20.67
CA GLU A 312 17.94 2.15 -20.36
C GLU A 312 17.03 2.52 -19.18
N VAL A 313 15.97 1.74 -18.95
CA VAL A 313 14.90 2.03 -18.00
C VAL A 313 15.26 1.49 -16.62
N ARG A 314 14.95 2.24 -15.55
CA ARG A 314 15.22 1.86 -14.15
C ARG A 314 14.79 0.41 -13.81
N LEU A 315 13.54 0.07 -14.15
CA LEU A 315 12.94 -1.25 -13.97
C LEU A 315 13.68 -2.34 -14.75
N ASP A 316 13.98 -2.10 -16.02
CA ASP A 316 14.63 -3.08 -16.89
C ASP A 316 16.12 -3.26 -16.49
N CYS A 317 16.79 -2.21 -15.98
CA CYS A 317 18.12 -2.32 -15.39
C CYS A 317 18.10 -3.17 -14.10
N PHE A 318 17.09 -3.01 -13.23
CA PHE A 318 16.89 -3.94 -12.10
C PHE A 318 16.64 -5.37 -12.57
N ARG A 319 15.92 -5.57 -13.69
CA ARG A 319 15.74 -6.90 -14.30
C ARG A 319 17.07 -7.51 -14.70
N ALA A 320 17.87 -6.82 -15.51
CA ALA A 320 19.15 -7.34 -16.00
C ALA A 320 20.14 -7.67 -14.85
N LEU A 321 20.20 -6.81 -13.82
CA LEU A 321 21.03 -7.03 -12.63
C LEU A 321 20.54 -8.22 -11.78
N LEU A 322 19.24 -8.37 -11.57
CA LEU A 322 18.68 -9.51 -10.81
C LEU A 322 18.78 -10.83 -11.56
N ASP A 323 18.66 -10.82 -12.89
CA ASP A 323 18.73 -12.02 -13.73
C ASP A 323 20.17 -12.56 -13.86
N ASN A 324 21.16 -11.68 -14.02
CA ASN A 324 22.57 -12.06 -14.18
C ASN A 324 23.34 -12.17 -12.84
N TYR A 325 22.98 -11.37 -11.84
CA TYR A 325 23.72 -11.25 -10.58
C TYR A 325 22.77 -11.12 -9.35
N PRO A 326 21.86 -12.09 -9.12
CA PRO A 326 20.83 -11.97 -8.08
C PRO A 326 21.39 -11.75 -6.68
N ASP A 327 22.43 -12.48 -6.30
CA ASP A 327 22.99 -12.45 -4.94
C ASP A 327 23.62 -11.10 -4.59
N ALA A 328 24.39 -10.53 -5.51
CA ALA A 328 25.02 -9.22 -5.34
C ALA A 328 23.97 -8.08 -5.35
N THR A 329 22.96 -8.20 -6.21
CA THR A 329 21.88 -7.20 -6.34
C THR A 329 20.97 -7.20 -5.11
N LEU A 330 20.49 -8.37 -4.67
CA LEU A 330 19.74 -8.50 -3.41
C LEU A 330 20.60 -8.11 -2.20
N GLY A 331 21.90 -8.42 -2.20
CA GLY A 331 22.85 -7.96 -1.19
C GLY A 331 22.89 -6.42 -1.09
N GLY A 332 22.95 -5.73 -2.23
CA GLY A 332 22.92 -4.26 -2.30
C GLY A 332 21.60 -3.67 -1.80
N ILE A 333 20.47 -4.23 -2.22
CA ILE A 333 19.13 -3.83 -1.75
C ILE A 333 19.01 -3.99 -0.23
N MET A 334 19.53 -5.10 0.33
CA MET A 334 19.48 -5.36 1.77
C MET A 334 20.43 -4.48 2.59
N GLU A 335 21.60 -4.11 2.08
CA GLU A 335 22.52 -3.19 2.76
C GLU A 335 21.98 -1.75 2.73
N PHE A 336 21.38 -1.34 1.62
CA PHE A 336 20.67 -0.06 1.53
C PHE A 336 19.47 -0.01 2.48
N LEU A 337 18.64 -1.06 2.54
CA LEU A 337 17.52 -1.17 3.49
C LEU A 337 17.99 -1.11 4.95
N GLN A 338 19.10 -1.76 5.30
CA GLN A 338 19.67 -1.66 6.64
C GLN A 338 20.11 -0.23 6.96
N SER A 339 20.86 0.40 6.05
CA SER A 339 21.29 1.80 6.14
C SER A 339 20.11 2.75 6.32
N TYR A 340 19.05 2.58 5.50
CA TYR A 340 17.79 3.30 5.61
C TYR A 340 17.16 3.18 7.00
N THR A 341 17.02 1.96 7.54
CA THR A 341 16.37 1.74 8.84
C THR A 341 17.17 2.28 10.03
N GLN A 342 18.48 2.52 9.87
CA GLN A 342 19.31 3.20 10.87
C GLN A 342 19.20 4.72 10.72
N TYR A 343 19.45 5.24 9.52
CA TYR A 343 19.50 6.66 9.19
C TYR A 343 18.15 7.37 9.43
N SER A 344 17.06 6.84 8.87
CA SER A 344 15.72 7.46 8.93
C SER A 344 15.11 7.49 10.35
N VAL A 345 15.68 6.74 11.31
CA VAL A 345 15.31 6.82 12.73
C VAL A 345 15.97 8.03 13.41
N VAL A 346 17.22 8.36 13.06
CA VAL A 346 18.01 9.45 13.67
C VAL A 346 17.72 10.82 13.04
N VAL A 347 17.62 10.89 11.70
CA VAL A 347 17.50 12.15 10.96
C VAL A 347 16.10 12.80 11.15
N PRO A 348 15.98 14.14 11.21
CA PRO A 348 14.69 14.84 11.31
C PRO A 348 13.74 14.57 10.13
N GLU A 349 14.26 14.60 8.90
CA GLU A 349 13.51 14.52 7.64
C GLU A 349 14.17 13.48 6.71
N ALA A 350 13.40 12.51 6.22
CA ALA A 350 13.87 11.45 5.31
C ALA A 350 12.76 10.98 4.34
N CYS A 351 11.87 11.90 3.97
CA CYS A 351 10.72 11.69 3.10
C CYS A 351 11.17 11.42 1.65
N SER A 352 12.10 12.21 1.10
CA SER A 352 12.68 12.00 -0.24
C SER A 352 13.32 10.61 -0.38
N LEU A 353 14.18 10.24 0.58
CA LEU A 353 14.76 8.91 0.73
C LEU A 353 13.70 7.81 0.80
N SER A 354 12.61 8.04 1.54
CA SER A 354 11.51 7.07 1.66
C SER A 354 10.71 6.92 0.36
N GLN A 355 10.50 8.01 -0.38
CA GLN A 355 9.85 7.99 -1.69
C GLN A 355 10.70 7.25 -2.72
N ALA A 356 12.00 7.55 -2.80
CA ALA A 356 12.93 6.87 -3.71
C ALA A 356 12.99 5.36 -3.43
N LEU A 357 13.10 4.99 -2.15
CA LEU A 357 13.06 3.60 -1.69
C LEU A 357 11.75 2.90 -2.11
N ALA A 358 10.59 3.51 -1.86
CA ALA A 358 9.29 2.91 -2.22
C ALA A 358 9.09 2.79 -3.74
N ARG A 359 9.53 3.78 -4.53
CA ARG A 359 9.51 3.72 -6.01
C ARG A 359 10.35 2.55 -6.50
N CYS A 360 11.62 2.48 -6.11
CA CYS A 360 12.54 1.44 -6.58
C CYS A 360 12.18 0.04 -6.09
N LEU A 361 11.72 -0.10 -4.84
CA LEU A 361 11.24 -1.40 -4.34
C LEU A 361 9.95 -1.85 -5.04
N THR A 362 9.10 -0.92 -5.49
CA THR A 362 7.94 -1.28 -6.32
C THR A 362 8.40 -1.88 -7.65
N ASP A 363 9.39 -1.28 -8.32
CA ASP A 363 9.96 -1.82 -9.56
C ASP A 363 10.68 -3.17 -9.32
N VAL A 364 11.39 -3.35 -8.19
CA VAL A 364 11.99 -4.66 -7.82
C VAL A 364 10.93 -5.73 -7.54
N ILE A 365 9.82 -5.38 -6.89
CA ILE A 365 8.69 -6.31 -6.69
C ILE A 365 8.02 -6.63 -8.05
N GLU A 366 7.90 -5.66 -8.96
CA GLU A 366 7.41 -5.87 -10.33
C GLU A 366 8.35 -6.83 -11.09
N VAL A 367 9.67 -6.64 -11.04
CA VAL A 367 10.68 -7.51 -11.67
C VAL A 367 10.72 -8.93 -11.10
N LEU A 368 10.61 -9.10 -9.78
CA LEU A 368 10.70 -10.41 -9.14
C LEU A 368 9.38 -11.19 -9.16
N CYS A 369 8.24 -10.52 -9.02
CA CYS A 369 6.98 -11.15 -8.66
C CYS A 369 5.81 -10.87 -9.63
N SER A 370 5.91 -9.95 -10.59
CA SER A 370 4.79 -9.72 -11.51
C SER A 370 4.61 -10.89 -12.48
N SER A 371 3.38 -11.33 -12.69
CA SER A 371 3.10 -12.35 -13.71
C SER A 371 2.92 -11.68 -15.06
N PRO A 372 3.48 -12.23 -16.17
CA PRO A 372 4.16 -13.51 -16.30
C PRO A 372 5.71 -13.45 -16.23
N SER A 373 6.31 -12.26 -16.17
CA SER A 373 7.75 -12.06 -16.38
C SER A 373 8.60 -12.10 -15.10
N GLY A 374 7.99 -12.29 -13.94
CA GLY A 374 8.64 -12.27 -12.64
C GLY A 374 9.68 -13.37 -12.49
N LEU A 375 10.92 -13.02 -12.14
CA LEU A 375 12.02 -13.98 -12.03
C LEU A 375 11.73 -15.12 -11.03
N LEU A 376 10.95 -14.86 -9.97
CA LEU A 376 10.53 -15.89 -9.01
C LEU A 376 9.41 -16.83 -9.51
N LEU A 377 8.95 -16.66 -10.76
CA LEU A 377 8.00 -17.55 -11.43
C LEU A 377 8.70 -18.48 -12.44
N HIS A 378 9.93 -18.16 -12.87
CA HIS A 378 10.68 -18.93 -13.85
C HIS A 378 11.50 -20.05 -13.18
N GLU A 379 11.21 -21.31 -13.51
CA GLU A 379 11.93 -22.45 -12.91
C GLU A 379 13.43 -22.45 -13.17
N GLU A 380 13.91 -21.91 -14.30
CA GLU A 380 15.34 -21.90 -14.65
C GLU A 380 16.14 -21.03 -13.67
N PHE A 381 15.66 -19.82 -13.40
CA PHE A 381 16.20 -18.89 -12.40
C PHE A 381 16.20 -19.51 -10.99
N LEU A 382 15.08 -20.13 -10.61
CA LEU A 382 14.92 -20.80 -9.30
C LEU A 382 15.82 -22.03 -9.15
N ARG A 383 16.10 -22.77 -10.23
CA ARG A 383 17.05 -23.91 -10.23
C ARG A 383 18.50 -23.43 -10.16
N ALA A 384 18.83 -22.31 -10.81
CA ALA A 384 20.18 -21.76 -10.82
C ALA A 384 20.60 -21.13 -9.47
N HIS A 385 19.68 -20.43 -8.78
CA HIS A 385 20.01 -19.62 -7.60
C HIS A 385 19.27 -20.00 -6.31
N GLY A 386 18.48 -21.09 -6.32
CA GLY A 386 17.55 -21.45 -5.25
C GLY A 386 18.13 -21.59 -3.83
N GLU A 387 19.38 -22.05 -3.69
CA GLU A 387 20.04 -22.19 -2.37
C GLU A 387 20.29 -20.84 -1.69
N SER A 388 20.75 -19.85 -2.45
CA SER A 388 20.94 -18.49 -1.95
C SER A 388 19.60 -17.78 -1.76
N LEU A 389 18.71 -17.83 -2.76
CA LEU A 389 17.39 -17.19 -2.72
C LEU A 389 16.54 -17.64 -1.52
N ALA A 390 16.63 -18.90 -1.10
CA ALA A 390 15.96 -19.41 0.10
C ALA A 390 16.38 -18.71 1.41
N VAL A 391 17.59 -18.13 1.46
CA VAL A 391 18.10 -17.34 2.59
C VAL A 391 17.85 -15.84 2.37
N LEU A 392 18.08 -15.33 1.16
CA LEU A 392 17.98 -13.91 0.83
C LEU A 392 16.53 -13.40 0.86
N LEU A 393 15.57 -14.13 0.29
CA LEU A 393 14.18 -13.66 0.15
C LEU A 393 13.47 -13.43 1.51
N PRO A 394 13.56 -14.32 2.53
CA PRO A 394 13.01 -14.05 3.85
C PRO A 394 13.74 -12.92 4.59
N GLN A 395 15.02 -12.66 4.28
CA GLN A 395 15.75 -11.54 4.87
C GLN A 395 15.34 -10.20 4.24
N TRP A 396 15.19 -10.16 2.92
CA TRP A 396 14.70 -9.01 2.17
C TRP A 396 13.27 -8.63 2.60
N TRP A 397 12.35 -9.60 2.71
CA TRP A 397 11.00 -9.39 3.25
C TRP A 397 11.02 -8.68 4.61
N ARG A 398 11.77 -9.22 5.58
CA ARG A 398 11.92 -8.66 6.93
C ARG A 398 12.50 -7.25 6.95
N LEU A 399 13.32 -6.90 5.96
CA LEU A 399 13.88 -5.55 5.83
C LEU A 399 12.88 -4.58 5.20
N MET A 400 12.08 -5.03 4.23
CA MET A 400 10.97 -4.25 3.67
C MET A 400 9.87 -3.97 4.71
N THR A 401 9.45 -4.96 5.52
CA THR A 401 8.44 -4.71 6.58
C THR A 401 8.94 -3.70 7.61
N LYS A 402 10.21 -3.77 7.99
CA LYS A 402 10.86 -2.77 8.85
C LYS A 402 10.84 -1.38 8.21
N ALA A 403 11.28 -1.24 6.96
CA ALA A 403 11.26 0.04 6.28
C ALA A 403 9.84 0.63 6.21
N LEU A 404 8.84 -0.17 5.84
CA LEU A 404 7.43 0.24 5.81
C LEU A 404 6.91 0.68 7.19
N SER A 405 7.30 -0.01 8.27
CA SER A 405 6.93 0.40 9.64
C SER A 405 7.57 1.73 10.04
N VAL A 406 8.80 2.04 9.59
CA VAL A 406 9.45 3.33 9.83
C VAL A 406 8.74 4.44 9.04
N ILE A 407 8.39 4.20 7.77
CA ILE A 407 7.59 5.14 6.96
C ILE A 407 6.27 5.47 7.68
N PHE A 408 5.50 4.46 8.10
CA PHE A 408 4.23 4.69 8.80
C PHE A 408 4.41 5.39 10.16
N SER A 409 5.50 5.12 10.89
CA SER A 409 5.80 5.79 12.16
C SER A 409 6.32 7.23 12.02
N LYS A 410 7.04 7.58 10.93
CA LYS A 410 7.77 8.85 10.78
C LYS A 410 7.07 9.87 9.88
N THR A 411 6.33 9.44 8.86
CA THR A 411 5.61 10.33 7.93
C THR A 411 4.75 11.41 8.62
N PRO A 412 4.03 11.16 9.74
CA PRO A 412 3.31 12.21 10.46
C PRO A 412 4.17 13.34 11.08
N ARG A 413 5.48 13.13 11.26
CA ARG A 413 6.43 14.19 11.62
C ARG A 413 6.95 14.91 10.38
N TRP A 414 7.27 14.17 9.32
CA TRP A 414 7.74 14.76 8.06
C TRP A 414 6.70 15.67 7.42
N ALA A 415 5.41 15.35 7.56
CA ALA A 415 4.27 16.12 7.02
C ALA A 415 4.23 17.61 7.42
N VAL A 416 4.97 18.03 8.45
CA VAL A 416 5.07 19.44 8.88
C VAL A 416 5.95 20.27 7.92
N PHE A 417 6.82 19.63 7.13
CA PHE A 417 7.81 20.29 6.26
C PHE A 417 7.44 20.31 4.76
N PHE A 418 6.23 19.85 4.39
CA PHE A 418 5.78 19.70 3.01
C PHE A 418 4.33 20.20 2.85
N ASN A 419 3.89 20.46 1.61
CA ASN A 419 2.51 20.82 1.35
C ASN A 419 1.57 19.62 1.57
N ASN A 420 0.33 19.89 1.93
CA ASN A 420 -0.67 18.85 2.19
C ASN A 420 -0.92 17.96 0.95
N GLU A 421 -0.92 18.56 -0.25
CA GLU A 421 -1.13 17.85 -1.52
C GLU A 421 0.01 16.87 -1.84
N ASP A 422 1.26 17.32 -1.74
CA ASP A 422 2.47 16.48 -1.88
C ASP A 422 2.44 15.29 -0.91
N MET A 423 2.04 15.56 0.35
CA MET A 423 1.94 14.54 1.38
C MET A 423 0.79 13.57 1.15
N VAL A 424 -0.35 14.01 0.61
CA VAL A 424 -1.46 13.11 0.25
C VAL A 424 -1.05 12.16 -0.88
N LEU A 425 -0.36 12.66 -1.91
CA LEU A 425 0.18 11.83 -3.00
C LEU A 425 1.19 10.80 -2.46
N TRP A 426 2.15 11.23 -1.62
CA TRP A 426 3.11 10.33 -1.02
C TRP A 426 2.45 9.28 -0.10
N MET A 427 1.52 9.69 0.77
CA MET A 427 0.84 8.76 1.69
C MET A 427 0.00 7.72 0.95
N ARG A 428 -0.61 8.10 -0.18
CA ARG A 428 -1.28 7.16 -1.08
C ARG A 428 -0.30 6.14 -1.64
N ASP A 429 0.83 6.59 -2.19
CA ASP A 429 1.79 5.69 -2.83
C ASP A 429 2.54 4.80 -1.84
N ALA A 430 2.76 5.24 -0.60
CA ALA A 430 3.24 4.41 0.51
C ALA A 430 2.24 3.31 0.93
N LEU A 431 0.94 3.60 0.93
CA LEU A 431 -0.12 2.60 1.18
C LEU A 431 -0.24 1.59 0.03
N ILE A 432 -0.09 2.04 -1.22
CA ILE A 432 -0.06 1.18 -2.41
C ILE A 432 1.16 0.24 -2.34
N PHE A 433 2.36 0.76 -2.07
CA PHE A 433 3.57 -0.05 -1.88
C PHE A 433 3.36 -1.14 -0.79
N GLY A 434 2.77 -0.78 0.35
CA GLY A 434 2.46 -1.74 1.41
C GLY A 434 1.45 -2.83 1.01
N ARG A 435 0.45 -2.50 0.18
CA ARG A 435 -0.52 -3.46 -0.34
C ARG A 435 0.07 -4.37 -1.41
N ASP A 436 0.82 -3.79 -2.33
CA ASP A 436 1.40 -4.51 -3.47
C ASP A 436 2.52 -5.48 -2.96
N MET A 437 3.29 -5.07 -1.93
CA MET A 437 4.16 -5.98 -1.16
C MET A 437 3.39 -7.13 -0.51
N LEU A 438 2.26 -6.84 0.15
CA LEU A 438 1.46 -7.87 0.84
C LEU A 438 0.84 -8.87 -0.14
N ALA A 439 0.37 -8.42 -1.30
CA ALA A 439 -0.16 -9.28 -2.35
C ALA A 439 0.87 -10.32 -2.83
N GLN A 440 2.13 -9.92 -2.98
CA GLN A 440 3.20 -10.80 -3.45
C GLN A 440 3.80 -11.72 -2.36
N ARG A 441 3.29 -11.69 -1.12
CA ARG A 441 3.77 -12.54 0.00
C ARG A 441 3.86 -14.02 -0.39
N ARG A 442 2.86 -14.55 -1.10
CA ARG A 442 2.80 -15.97 -1.48
C ARG A 442 3.83 -16.34 -2.56
N VAL A 443 4.14 -15.44 -3.49
CA VAL A 443 5.17 -15.63 -4.53
C VAL A 443 6.57 -15.65 -3.92
N ILE A 444 6.82 -14.73 -2.98
CA ILE A 444 8.08 -14.67 -2.22
C ILE A 444 8.22 -15.92 -1.30
N GLU A 445 7.13 -16.39 -0.68
CA GLU A 445 7.13 -17.65 0.07
C GLU A 445 7.41 -18.86 -0.85
N SER A 446 6.81 -18.97 -2.04
CA SER A 446 7.09 -20.09 -2.95
C SER A 446 8.53 -20.09 -3.47
N GLY A 447 9.07 -18.91 -3.85
CA GLY A 447 10.47 -18.77 -4.28
C GLY A 447 11.47 -19.16 -3.19
N ALA A 448 11.16 -18.87 -1.92
CA ALA A 448 11.99 -19.26 -0.78
C ALA A 448 11.89 -20.76 -0.40
N LEU A 449 10.95 -21.52 -0.98
CA LEU A 449 10.65 -22.92 -0.59
C LEU A 449 11.03 -23.96 -1.64
N VAL A 450 11.56 -23.57 -2.80
CA VAL A 450 11.88 -24.45 -3.94
C VAL A 450 12.58 -25.76 -3.52
N LEU A 451 13.60 -25.65 -2.66
CA LEU A 451 14.39 -26.81 -2.18
C LEU A 451 13.62 -27.72 -1.20
N SER A 452 12.60 -27.19 -0.51
CA SER A 452 11.75 -27.95 0.43
C SER A 452 10.58 -28.68 -0.25
N GLN A 453 10.26 -28.36 -1.51
CA GLN A 453 9.09 -28.95 -2.18
C GLN A 453 9.21 -30.46 -2.44
N ARG A 454 10.40 -31.07 -2.32
CA ARG A 454 10.59 -32.53 -2.40
C ARG A 454 9.95 -33.33 -1.25
N GLN A 455 9.39 -32.71 -0.20
CA GLN A 455 8.68 -33.40 0.89
C GLN A 455 7.33 -32.77 1.30
N ALA A 456 6.78 -31.86 0.50
CA ALA A 456 5.50 -31.22 0.79
C ALA A 456 4.31 -31.97 0.15
N GLY A 457 3.70 -32.89 0.88
CA GLY A 457 2.40 -33.47 0.51
C GLY A 457 1.26 -32.42 0.61
N PRO A 458 0.14 -32.59 -0.12
CA PRO A 458 -0.97 -31.64 -0.12
C PRO A 458 -1.69 -31.64 1.23
N GLY A 459 -1.38 -30.67 2.11
CA GLY A 459 -1.96 -30.65 3.47
C GLY A 459 -1.58 -29.49 4.39
N MET A 460 -2.23 -28.34 4.21
CA MET A 460 -2.66 -27.42 5.28
C MET A 460 -1.66 -27.05 6.42
N LYS A 461 -0.36 -26.87 6.14
CA LYS A 461 0.57 -26.23 7.10
C LYS A 461 1.49 -25.23 6.41
N LEU A 462 1.38 -23.94 6.78
CA LEU A 462 2.33 -22.91 6.36
C LEU A 462 3.75 -23.31 6.70
N SER A 463 4.67 -22.94 5.83
CA SER A 463 6.10 -23.16 6.06
C SER A 463 6.57 -22.41 7.31
N ARG A 464 7.76 -22.77 7.80
CA ARG A 464 8.43 -22.02 8.89
C ARG A 464 8.82 -20.61 8.44
N ALA A 465 9.03 -20.40 7.14
CA ALA A 465 9.30 -19.09 6.55
C ALA A 465 8.03 -18.23 6.50
N GLY A 466 6.92 -18.73 5.95
CA GLY A 466 5.66 -18.00 5.78
C GLY A 466 5.07 -17.47 7.08
N ARG A 467 5.10 -18.26 8.16
CA ARG A 467 4.69 -17.79 9.49
C ARG A 467 5.57 -16.64 9.99
N LYS A 468 6.90 -16.77 9.89
CA LYS A 468 7.85 -15.71 10.24
C LYS A 468 7.64 -14.44 9.40
N MET A 469 7.32 -14.58 8.12
CA MET A 469 6.99 -13.44 7.23
C MET A 469 5.73 -12.70 7.71
N VAL A 470 4.76 -13.38 8.35
CA VAL A 470 3.61 -12.73 8.98
C VAL A 470 3.95 -12.15 10.36
N ASP A 471 4.80 -12.80 11.16
CA ASP A 471 5.34 -12.21 12.40
C ASP A 471 6.08 -10.88 12.13
N ASP A 472 6.82 -10.80 11.01
CA ASP A 472 7.52 -9.58 10.59
C ASP A 472 6.56 -8.42 10.20
N LEU A 473 5.25 -8.66 10.01
CA LEU A 473 4.23 -7.63 9.75
C LEU A 473 3.63 -7.00 11.03
N GLN A 474 3.91 -7.56 12.22
CA GLN A 474 3.29 -7.13 13.49
C GLN A 474 3.51 -5.63 13.79
N GLN A 475 4.67 -5.09 13.44
CA GLN A 475 4.98 -3.65 13.60
C GLN A 475 4.28 -2.78 12.54
N VAL A 476 4.15 -3.27 11.30
CA VAL A 476 3.41 -2.56 10.24
C VAL A 476 1.96 -2.35 10.65
N LEU A 477 1.32 -3.38 11.24
CA LEU A 477 -0.04 -3.30 11.78
C LEU A 477 -0.16 -2.28 12.93
N LEU A 478 0.80 -2.27 13.86
CA LEU A 478 0.82 -1.37 15.03
C LEU A 478 0.95 0.12 14.65
N GLU A 479 1.61 0.39 13.53
CA GLU A 479 1.85 1.75 13.01
C GLU A 479 0.75 2.20 12.04
N LEU A 480 0.28 1.32 11.15
CA LEU A 480 -0.88 1.60 10.28
C LEU A 480 -2.14 1.92 11.09
N ALA A 481 -2.33 1.29 12.26
CA ALA A 481 -3.41 1.64 13.19
C ALA A 481 -3.45 3.14 13.55
N ARG A 482 -2.29 3.82 13.59
CA ARG A 482 -2.21 5.27 13.88
C ARG A 482 -2.82 6.12 12.75
N TRP A 483 -2.82 5.63 11.51
CA TRP A 483 -3.32 6.33 10.32
C TRP A 483 -4.87 6.29 10.23
N LEU A 484 -5.56 5.51 11.08
CA LEU A 484 -7.04 5.51 11.22
C LEU A 484 -7.63 6.82 11.80
N ARG A 485 -6.82 7.88 11.87
CA ARG A 485 -7.18 9.25 12.30
C ARG A 485 -7.03 10.28 11.18
N LEU A 486 -6.70 9.85 9.96
CA LEU A 486 -6.55 10.76 8.83
C LEU A 486 -7.85 11.51 8.52
N THR A 487 -7.68 12.74 8.05
CA THR A 487 -8.77 13.67 7.74
C THR A 487 -9.32 13.48 6.33
N ASP A 488 -8.46 13.03 5.39
CA ASP A 488 -8.80 12.67 4.02
C ASP A 488 -9.49 11.29 3.96
N GLU A 489 -10.51 11.18 3.12
CA GLU A 489 -11.37 10.00 3.05
C GLU A 489 -10.77 8.87 2.19
N GLU A 490 -10.04 9.18 1.11
CA GLU A 490 -9.43 8.15 0.26
C GLU A 490 -8.21 7.54 0.95
N LEU A 491 -7.37 8.33 1.62
CA LEU A 491 -6.29 7.80 2.46
C LEU A 491 -6.82 6.96 3.63
N LEU A 492 -7.93 7.37 4.25
CA LEU A 492 -8.61 6.56 5.27
C LEU A 492 -9.17 5.26 4.67
N HIS A 493 -9.71 5.29 3.45
CA HIS A 493 -10.20 4.11 2.75
C HIS A 493 -9.06 3.13 2.38
N GLN A 494 -7.98 3.63 1.77
CA GLN A 494 -6.83 2.80 1.36
C GLN A 494 -6.08 2.23 2.57
N SER A 495 -5.90 3.01 3.64
CA SER A 495 -5.31 2.50 4.90
C SER A 495 -6.21 1.47 5.59
N PHE A 496 -7.54 1.62 5.52
CA PHE A 496 -8.47 0.60 5.98
C PHE A 496 -8.42 -0.67 5.11
N ALA A 497 -8.31 -0.56 3.78
CA ALA A 497 -8.20 -1.71 2.88
C ALA A 497 -6.90 -2.51 3.09
N LEU A 498 -5.77 -1.81 3.33
CA LEU A 498 -4.52 -2.45 3.74
C LEU A 498 -4.64 -3.12 5.12
N LEU A 499 -5.33 -2.49 6.08
CA LEU A 499 -5.60 -3.06 7.40
C LEU A 499 -6.48 -4.33 7.33
N GLU A 500 -7.55 -4.30 6.54
CA GLU A 500 -8.43 -5.45 6.30
C GLU A 500 -7.65 -6.61 5.65
N SER A 501 -6.77 -6.30 4.70
CA SER A 501 -5.86 -7.28 4.06
C SER A 501 -4.84 -7.87 5.04
N LEU A 502 -4.24 -7.05 5.91
CA LEU A 502 -3.32 -7.51 6.95
C LEU A 502 -4.03 -8.42 7.97
N LEU A 503 -5.21 -8.03 8.45
CA LEU A 503 -5.99 -8.83 9.41
C LEU A 503 -6.47 -10.16 8.79
N SER A 504 -6.83 -10.18 7.50
CA SER A 504 -7.06 -11.43 6.76
C SER A 504 -5.81 -12.31 6.74
N CYS A 505 -4.64 -11.75 6.46
CA CYS A 505 -3.37 -12.48 6.44
C CYS A 505 -3.03 -13.09 7.82
N PHE A 506 -3.21 -12.36 8.92
CA PHE A 506 -3.07 -12.90 10.29
C PHE A 506 -4.06 -14.04 10.57
N LYS A 507 -5.32 -13.90 10.14
CA LYS A 507 -6.38 -14.90 10.30
C LYS A 507 -6.12 -16.17 9.47
N GLU A 508 -5.82 -16.03 8.17
CA GLU A 508 -5.48 -17.12 7.25
C GLU A 508 -4.29 -17.97 7.75
N THR A 509 -3.37 -17.35 8.49
CA THR A 509 -2.14 -18.00 8.94
C THR A 509 -2.17 -18.48 10.40
N ASN A 510 -3.27 -18.25 11.12
CA ASN A 510 -3.42 -18.50 12.56
C ASN A 510 -2.30 -17.86 13.40
N VAL A 511 -1.86 -16.65 13.02
CA VAL A 511 -0.89 -15.84 13.78
C VAL A 511 -1.66 -14.73 14.50
N ARG A 512 -1.65 -14.72 15.83
CA ARG A 512 -2.40 -13.73 16.62
C ARG A 512 -1.71 -12.35 16.54
N PRO A 513 -2.42 -11.26 16.23
CA PRO A 513 -1.84 -9.91 16.28
C PRO A 513 -1.36 -9.53 17.68
N SER A 514 -0.34 -8.68 17.77
CA SER A 514 0.25 -8.28 19.05
C SER A 514 -0.76 -7.57 19.96
N PRO A 515 -0.73 -7.80 21.29
CA PRO A 515 -1.69 -7.18 22.22
C PRO A 515 -1.71 -5.65 22.16
N ALA A 516 -0.57 -5.01 21.88
CA ALA A 516 -0.50 -3.55 21.70
C ALA A 516 -1.20 -3.07 20.42
N ALA A 517 -1.20 -3.86 19.34
CA ALA A 517 -1.94 -3.55 18.12
C ALA A 517 -3.45 -3.76 18.33
N LEU A 518 -3.84 -4.90 18.92
CA LEU A 518 -5.24 -5.18 19.29
C LEU A 518 -5.80 -4.08 20.21
N GLN A 519 -5.08 -3.70 21.28
CA GLN A 519 -5.51 -2.65 22.20
C GLN A 519 -5.63 -1.28 21.53
N LYS A 520 -4.74 -0.92 20.59
CA LYS A 520 -4.89 0.32 19.80
C LYS A 520 -6.15 0.25 18.93
N LEU A 521 -6.31 -0.81 18.12
CA LEU A 521 -7.44 -0.97 17.21
C LEU A 521 -8.78 -0.99 17.96
N GLN A 522 -8.86 -1.70 19.08
CA GLN A 522 -10.00 -1.68 19.99
C GLN A 522 -10.24 -0.28 20.58
N LYS A 523 -9.19 0.46 20.94
CA LYS A 523 -9.33 1.88 21.32
C LYS A 523 -9.87 2.74 20.18
N HIS A 524 -9.53 2.49 18.91
CA HIS A 524 -10.16 3.21 17.79
C HIS A 524 -11.66 2.89 17.67
N VAL A 525 -12.08 1.64 17.92
CA VAL A 525 -13.50 1.26 18.02
C VAL A 525 -14.17 1.98 19.21
N ASP A 526 -13.52 2.07 20.38
CA ASP A 526 -14.07 2.67 21.61
C ASP A 526 -14.04 4.22 21.66
N ASP A 527 -13.03 4.87 21.08
CA ASP A 527 -13.04 6.32 20.84
C ASP A 527 -14.21 6.65 19.88
N GLY A 528 -14.45 5.81 18.86
CA GLY A 528 -15.62 5.88 17.97
C GLY A 528 -16.98 5.53 18.61
N ARG A 529 -17.02 5.15 19.89
CA ARG A 529 -18.23 4.91 20.70
C ARG A 529 -18.50 6.02 21.74
N LYS A 530 -17.52 6.89 22.04
CA LYS A 530 -17.59 7.89 23.12
C LYS A 530 -17.82 9.31 22.57
N LYS A 531 -19.08 9.69 22.37
CA LYS A 531 -19.45 11.09 22.04
C LYS A 531 -19.28 11.99 23.26
N GLY A 532 -18.28 12.87 23.25
CA GLY A 532 -18.06 13.91 24.26
C GLY A 532 -17.08 14.99 23.76
N PRO A 533 -17.29 16.28 24.10
CA PRO A 533 -16.43 17.35 23.62
C PRO A 533 -15.05 17.25 24.28
N GLY A 534 -14.01 16.98 23.48
CA GLY A 534 -12.62 16.87 23.92
C GLY A 534 -11.92 15.53 23.63
N HIS A 535 -12.64 14.49 23.18
CA HIS A 535 -11.99 13.26 22.70
C HIS A 535 -11.75 13.31 21.18
N LEU A 536 -10.58 12.82 20.75
CA LEU A 536 -10.17 12.77 19.34
C LEU A 536 -11.00 11.71 18.58
N LEU A 537 -12.06 12.15 17.90
CA LEU A 537 -12.96 11.28 17.15
C LEU A 537 -12.24 10.56 16.00
N THR A 538 -12.42 9.24 15.93
CA THR A 538 -12.08 8.44 14.73
C THR A 538 -13.10 8.70 13.63
N ARG A 539 -12.63 8.98 12.41
CA ARG A 539 -13.50 9.25 11.23
C ARG A 539 -14.01 7.99 10.52
N LEU A 540 -13.86 6.81 11.12
CA LEU A 540 -14.35 5.55 10.55
C LEU A 540 -15.89 5.49 10.57
N ASP A 541 -16.49 5.13 9.44
CA ASP A 541 -17.94 4.95 9.29
C ASP A 541 -18.48 3.82 10.18
N SER A 542 -19.81 3.73 10.31
CA SER A 542 -20.47 2.62 11.01
C SER A 542 -20.08 1.26 10.42
N THR A 543 -20.06 1.14 9.09
CA THR A 543 -19.68 -0.07 8.34
C THR A 543 -18.19 -0.41 8.51
N ARG A 544 -17.29 0.57 8.37
CA ARG A 544 -15.84 0.39 8.56
C ARG A 544 -15.50 0.03 10.02
N ARG A 545 -16.21 0.61 11.01
CA ARG A 545 -16.09 0.21 12.44
C ARG A 545 -16.57 -1.22 12.70
N ALA A 546 -17.72 -1.61 12.14
CA ALA A 546 -18.25 -2.97 12.28
C ALA A 546 -17.26 -4.01 11.71
N LYS A 547 -16.78 -3.80 10.47
CA LYS A 547 -15.73 -4.64 9.86
C LYS A 547 -14.50 -4.80 10.75
N LEU A 548 -14.01 -3.72 11.36
CA LEU A 548 -12.85 -3.76 12.25
C LEU A 548 -13.16 -4.54 13.54
N GLU A 549 -14.34 -4.33 14.13
CA GLU A 549 -14.78 -5.08 15.32
C GLU A 549 -14.91 -6.58 15.01
N ASP A 550 -15.57 -6.99 13.92
CA ASP A 550 -15.68 -8.40 13.54
C ASP A 550 -14.33 -9.04 13.17
N ALA A 551 -13.39 -8.26 12.60
CA ALA A 551 -12.03 -8.72 12.33
C ALA A 551 -11.17 -8.87 13.62
N LEU A 552 -11.38 -8.02 14.63
CA LEU A 552 -10.72 -8.13 15.94
C LEU A 552 -11.25 -9.33 16.74
N ASN A 553 -12.57 -9.51 16.78
CA ASN A 553 -13.21 -10.59 17.54
C ASN A 553 -12.75 -12.00 17.14
N ALA A 554 -12.28 -12.18 15.90
CA ALA A 554 -11.67 -13.43 15.44
C ALA A 554 -10.35 -13.80 16.17
N PHE A 555 -9.84 -12.92 17.04
CA PHE A 555 -8.65 -13.11 17.85
C PHE A 555 -8.91 -12.96 19.36
N ASP A 556 -10.18 -12.94 19.81
CA ASP A 556 -10.56 -12.75 21.23
C ASP A 556 -11.05 -14.03 21.93
N GLU A 557 -11.20 -15.15 21.22
CA GLU A 557 -11.83 -16.40 21.72
C GLU A 557 -11.02 -17.16 22.82
N ASP A 558 -9.87 -16.63 23.26
CA ASP A 558 -8.93 -17.30 24.19
C ASP A 558 -9.16 -17.02 25.69
N GLU A 559 -9.85 -15.94 26.10
CA GLU A 559 -9.87 -15.54 27.53
C GLU A 559 -11.15 -15.92 28.32
N ASP A 560 -12.28 -16.23 27.66
CA ASP A 560 -13.59 -16.37 28.33
C ASP A 560 -14.13 -17.81 28.45
N VAL A 561 -13.25 -18.80 28.68
CA VAL A 561 -13.66 -20.17 29.07
C VAL A 561 -13.92 -20.26 30.57
N GLN A 562 -14.91 -19.50 31.07
CA GLN A 562 -15.48 -19.77 32.39
C GLN A 562 -16.32 -21.05 32.33
N ILE A 563 -15.86 -22.09 33.02
CA ILE A 563 -16.53 -23.41 33.07
C ILE A 563 -17.84 -23.29 33.85
N ILE A 564 -18.94 -23.01 33.15
CA ILE A 564 -20.30 -23.13 33.68
C ILE A 564 -20.63 -24.63 33.76
N SER A 565 -20.39 -25.20 34.95
CA SER A 565 -20.63 -26.62 35.22
C SER A 565 -22.14 -26.92 35.29
N HIS A 566 -22.76 -27.19 34.14
CA HIS A 566 -24.15 -27.63 34.07
C HIS A 566 -24.33 -29.01 34.72
N VAL A 567 -24.93 -29.03 35.91
CA VAL A 567 -25.33 -30.27 36.60
C VAL A 567 -26.58 -30.83 35.94
N VAL A 568 -26.43 -31.91 35.19
CA VAL A 568 -27.56 -32.65 34.58
C VAL A 568 -28.27 -33.49 35.65
N PRO A 569 -29.62 -33.42 35.78
CA PRO A 569 -30.37 -34.27 36.71
C PRO A 569 -30.28 -35.77 36.36
N ARG A 570 -30.17 -36.62 37.38
CA ARG A 570 -30.19 -38.08 37.20
C ARG A 570 -31.57 -38.62 36.81
N LEU A 571 -31.63 -39.41 35.75
CA LEU A 571 -32.66 -40.45 35.58
C LEU A 571 -32.07 -41.85 35.84
N LYS A 572 -32.95 -42.86 35.91
CA LYS A 572 -32.70 -44.11 36.65
C LYS A 572 -32.05 -45.23 35.81
N LYS A 573 -31.48 -46.19 36.55
CA LYS A 573 -30.79 -47.39 36.05
C LYS A 573 -31.67 -48.30 35.19
N THR A 574 -31.04 -48.92 34.21
CA THR A 574 -31.25 -50.35 33.85
C THR A 574 -29.87 -51.03 33.83
N ALA A 575 -29.80 -52.36 33.80
CA ALA A 575 -28.56 -53.10 34.07
C ALA A 575 -28.25 -54.18 33.02
N GLN A 576 -26.96 -54.51 32.85
CA GLN A 576 -26.34 -55.85 32.74
C GLN A 576 -24.87 -55.69 32.27
N ILE A 577 -23.88 -56.12 33.07
CA ILE A 577 -23.09 -57.38 33.03
C ILE A 577 -21.78 -57.24 32.19
N PRO A 578 -20.60 -57.72 32.67
CA PRO A 578 -19.29 -57.35 32.12
C PRO A 578 -18.60 -58.41 31.24
N ALA A 579 -17.60 -57.97 30.45
CA ALA A 579 -16.64 -58.81 29.72
C ALA A 579 -15.18 -58.33 29.97
N PRO A 580 -14.13 -59.16 29.75
CA PRO A 580 -12.93 -59.12 30.60
C PRO A 580 -11.62 -58.60 29.96
N LYS A 581 -10.57 -58.52 30.78
CA LYS A 581 -9.17 -58.25 30.42
C LYS A 581 -8.48 -59.51 29.86
N HIS A 582 -7.45 -59.35 29.02
CA HIS A 582 -6.15 -60.09 28.99
C HIS A 582 -5.24 -59.39 27.93
N ALA A 583 -3.97 -59.05 28.20
CA ALA A 583 -2.72 -59.85 28.07
C ALA A 583 -2.31 -60.12 26.59
N SER A 584 -1.03 -60.06 26.14
CA SER A 584 0.27 -59.74 26.78
C SER A 584 1.42 -59.61 25.73
N SER A 585 2.70 -59.53 26.18
CA SER A 585 3.99 -59.53 25.42
C SER A 585 4.44 -58.20 24.78
N SER A 586 5.73 -57.86 24.65
CA SER A 586 6.98 -58.28 25.36
C SER A 586 8.11 -57.26 25.07
N THR A 587 8.75 -56.61 26.05
CA THR A 587 9.89 -57.05 26.89
C THR A 587 11.26 -57.11 26.19
N LEU A 588 12.17 -56.17 26.55
CA LEU A 588 13.65 -56.23 26.61
C LEU A 588 14.12 -54.82 27.09
N ALA A 589 14.47 -54.57 28.35
CA ALA A 589 15.68 -54.96 29.10
C ALA A 589 16.96 -54.37 28.46
N GLN A 590 17.67 -53.36 29.02
CA GLN A 590 18.26 -53.12 30.36
C GLN A 590 19.81 -53.21 30.28
N ILE A 591 20.53 -52.12 30.58
CA ILE A 591 21.82 -52.12 31.33
C ILE A 591 21.84 -50.85 32.22
N ARG A 592 22.50 -50.93 33.39
CA ARG A 592 22.81 -49.83 34.31
C ARG A 592 24.27 -49.93 34.77
N THR A 593 24.93 -48.80 35.03
CA THR A 593 25.88 -48.64 36.15
C THR A 593 26.09 -47.14 36.49
N PRO A 594 26.50 -46.75 37.73
CA PRO A 594 26.47 -45.34 38.19
C PRO A 594 27.76 -44.83 38.88
N LEU A 595 27.68 -43.61 39.46
CA LEU A 595 28.67 -42.91 40.35
C LEU A 595 29.85 -42.27 39.58
N GLU A 596 30.43 -41.13 39.98
CA GLU A 596 30.54 -40.49 41.31
C GLU A 596 30.19 -38.97 41.36
N LYS A 597 30.28 -38.38 42.56
CA LYS A 597 30.34 -36.93 42.87
C LYS A 597 31.20 -36.73 44.13
N PRO A 598 31.77 -35.53 44.37
CA PRO A 598 31.23 -34.77 45.50
C PRO A 598 31.22 -33.23 45.34
N ASN A 599 30.16 -32.58 45.87
CA ASN A 599 30.13 -31.21 46.45
C ASN A 599 30.52 -30.00 45.56
N GLN A 600 30.04 -28.77 45.79
CA GLN A 600 29.14 -28.15 46.79
C GLN A 600 28.54 -26.88 46.10
N GLN A 601 27.37 -26.29 46.40
CA GLN A 601 26.56 -26.12 47.62
C GLN A 601 25.03 -26.16 47.36
N ALA A 602 24.26 -26.07 48.44
CA ALA A 602 22.83 -26.35 48.62
C ALA A 602 21.78 -25.66 47.71
N PRO A 603 20.72 -26.42 47.33
CA PRO A 603 19.37 -25.90 47.08
C PRO A 603 18.34 -26.42 48.12
N VAL A 604 17.28 -25.64 48.40
CA VAL A 604 16.14 -26.06 49.25
C VAL A 604 14.80 -25.84 48.51
N PRO A 605 13.90 -26.85 48.42
CA PRO A 605 12.64 -26.74 47.68
C PRO A 605 11.37 -26.64 48.56
N LEU A 606 10.27 -26.12 47.97
CA LEU A 606 8.85 -26.44 48.27
C LEU A 606 8.37 -26.27 49.74
N ARG A 607 7.45 -25.35 50.11
CA ARG A 607 6.04 -25.30 49.63
C ARG A 607 5.19 -24.23 50.38
N LYS A 608 4.11 -23.79 49.70
CA LYS A 608 2.80 -23.32 50.23
C LYS A 608 2.61 -21.91 50.88
N SER A 609 1.57 -21.26 50.35
CA SER A 609 0.51 -20.46 51.00
C SER A 609 0.77 -19.06 51.59
N SER A 610 0.08 -18.09 50.97
CA SER A 610 -0.65 -16.95 51.56
C SER A 610 0.07 -15.90 52.41
N THR A 611 -0.08 -14.64 51.99
CA THR A 611 -1.00 -13.68 52.67
C THR A 611 -1.26 -12.47 51.76
N LYS A 612 -2.27 -11.64 52.10
CA LYS A 612 -2.44 -10.29 51.54
C LYS A 612 -1.99 -9.28 52.60
N ALA A 613 -1.16 -8.28 52.25
CA ALA A 613 -1.39 -6.86 52.55
C ALA A 613 -0.21 -5.94 52.19
N SER A 614 -0.56 -4.71 51.78
CA SER A 614 0.09 -3.43 52.08
C SER A 614 1.48 -3.04 51.51
N ILE A 615 1.41 -2.06 50.60
CA ILE A 615 1.98 -0.70 50.72
C ILE A 615 3.52 -0.50 50.59
N SER A 616 3.87 0.21 49.52
CA SER A 616 5.01 1.11 49.26
C SER A 616 6.40 0.86 49.87
N ASN A 617 7.42 0.96 49.02
CA ASN A 617 8.47 1.98 49.14
C ASN A 617 9.36 2.02 47.87
N TYR A 618 9.14 2.96 46.95
CA TYR A 618 10.14 3.43 45.96
C TYR A 618 9.73 4.78 45.35
N PHE A 619 9.91 5.85 46.14
CA PHE A 619 10.22 7.18 45.65
C PHE A 619 11.20 7.81 46.65
N THR A 620 12.30 8.35 46.15
CA THR A 620 13.33 8.98 46.98
C THR A 620 12.97 10.45 47.24
N ALA A 621 13.45 11.01 48.35
CA ALA A 621 13.18 12.42 48.70
C ALA A 621 13.69 13.44 47.65
N HIS A 622 14.57 13.01 46.74
CA HIS A 622 15.03 13.80 45.61
C HIS A 622 13.98 13.90 44.48
N ASP A 623 13.14 12.88 44.28
CA ASP A 623 12.13 12.83 43.21
C ASP A 623 10.95 13.76 43.54
N GLN A 624 10.53 13.74 44.80
CA GLN A 624 9.50 14.65 45.33
C GLN A 624 9.95 16.12 45.36
N LYS A 625 11.25 16.42 45.26
CA LYS A 625 11.73 17.80 45.07
C LYS A 625 11.72 18.24 43.60
N LYS A 626 11.89 17.34 42.62
CA LYS A 626 11.71 17.69 41.20
C LYS A 626 10.23 17.88 40.84
N LEU A 627 9.36 17.00 41.32
CA LEU A 627 7.91 17.05 41.06
C LEU A 627 7.17 18.28 41.63
N ASN A 628 7.81 19.07 42.50
CA ASN A 628 7.25 20.30 43.08
C ASN A 628 8.00 21.58 42.63
N ALA A 629 8.89 21.49 41.62
CA ALA A 629 9.70 22.61 41.14
C ALA A 629 9.36 23.06 39.70
N GLU A 630 8.69 22.24 38.89
CA GLU A 630 8.37 22.52 37.49
C GLU A 630 6.85 22.69 37.27
N SER A 631 6.28 23.75 37.86
CA SER A 631 4.89 24.15 37.64
C SER A 631 4.77 25.64 37.29
N SER A 632 5.54 26.07 36.28
CA SER A 632 5.52 27.44 35.76
C SER A 632 5.75 27.47 34.24
N LEU A 633 4.65 27.42 33.48
CA LEU A 633 4.68 27.67 32.03
C LEU A 633 4.81 29.18 31.77
N PRO A 634 5.82 29.66 31.04
CA PRO A 634 5.87 31.06 30.58
C PRO A 634 4.83 31.30 29.49
N GLN A 635 4.18 32.47 29.51
CA GLN A 635 3.46 32.98 28.34
C GLN A 635 4.47 33.38 27.26
N PHE A 636 4.16 33.06 26.00
CA PHE A 636 4.87 33.65 24.85
C PHE A 636 3.98 34.69 24.16
N SER A 637 4.27 35.96 24.46
CA SER A 637 3.94 37.06 23.56
C SER A 637 4.79 36.94 22.28
N ARG A 638 4.21 37.28 21.12
CA ARG A 638 4.98 37.58 19.91
C ARG A 638 5.52 39.01 20.01
N GLN A 639 6.83 39.17 19.94
CA GLN A 639 7.42 40.43 19.46
C GLN A 639 8.11 40.19 18.12
N ALA A 640 7.69 40.96 17.12
CA ALA A 640 8.40 41.08 15.86
C ALA A 640 9.54 42.10 15.99
N THR A 641 10.67 41.83 15.35
CA THR A 641 11.79 42.76 15.28
C THR A 641 11.43 43.99 14.44
N ARG A 642 11.65 45.19 14.99
CA ARG A 642 11.53 46.45 14.28
C ARG A 642 12.88 46.86 13.69
N VAL A 643 12.88 47.29 12.43
CA VAL A 643 14.00 48.01 11.79
C VAL A 643 13.59 49.48 11.62
N GLU A 644 14.60 50.33 11.45
CA GLU A 644 14.54 51.78 11.26
C GLU A 644 13.89 52.15 9.90
N GLU A 645 13.49 53.38 9.56
CA GLU A 645 13.81 54.71 10.11
C GLU A 645 12.75 55.78 9.71
N LYS A 646 12.93 57.04 10.15
CA LYS A 646 12.41 58.32 9.57
C LYS A 646 10.90 58.68 9.62
N ARG A 647 10.59 59.66 10.51
CA ARG A 647 9.98 61.00 10.28
C ARG A 647 8.94 61.19 9.13
N SER A 648 7.82 61.93 9.26
CA SER A 648 7.37 62.92 10.27
C SER A 648 5.91 63.41 10.05
N ALA A 649 5.25 63.95 11.11
CA ALA A 649 4.30 65.11 11.18
C ALA A 649 3.13 65.28 10.15
N ALA A 650 1.93 65.80 10.48
CA ALA A 650 1.25 66.20 11.74
C ALA A 650 -0.26 66.54 11.50
N SER A 651 -1.04 66.76 12.58
CA SER A 651 -2.31 67.56 12.67
C SER A 651 -3.58 67.15 11.86
N SER A 652 -4.84 67.39 12.27
CA SER A 652 -5.43 67.74 13.60
C SER A 652 -6.99 67.74 13.62
N THR A 653 -7.58 67.37 14.77
CA THR A 653 -8.85 67.88 15.39
C THR A 653 -10.29 67.67 14.82
N ARG A 654 -11.16 67.06 15.67
CA ARG A 654 -12.55 67.48 16.09
C ARG A 654 -13.79 67.21 15.18
N PRO A 655 -15.06 67.25 15.68
CA PRO A 655 -15.59 66.80 17.02
C PRO A 655 -17.09 66.28 17.08
N THR A 656 -17.59 65.93 18.29
CA THR A 656 -19.02 65.92 18.78
C THR A 656 -20.04 64.85 18.25
N LYS A 657 -21.16 64.44 18.91
CA LYS A 657 -21.74 64.53 20.30
C LYS A 657 -23.01 63.61 20.47
N ASN A 658 -23.29 63.10 21.69
CA ASN A 658 -24.64 62.92 22.35
C ASN A 658 -25.71 61.93 21.74
N LEU A 659 -26.75 61.35 22.40
CA LEU A 659 -27.19 61.16 23.82
C LEU A 659 -28.32 60.06 24.00
N LYS A 660 -28.36 59.35 25.17
CA LYS A 660 -29.54 58.91 26.02
C LYS A 660 -30.65 57.84 25.64
N THR A 661 -30.87 56.92 26.62
CA THR A 661 -32.14 56.46 27.33
C THR A 661 -33.13 55.32 26.92
N VAL A 662 -33.35 54.39 27.88
CA VAL A 662 -34.64 53.93 28.54
C VAL A 662 -35.41 52.61 28.16
N ILE A 663 -35.38 51.64 29.11
CA ILE A 663 -36.44 50.78 29.75
C ILE A 663 -37.65 50.22 28.94
N LYS A 664 -37.90 48.88 28.92
CA LYS A 664 -38.95 48.11 29.67
C LYS A 664 -39.23 46.66 29.15
N ASP A 665 -39.97 45.90 29.96
CA ASP A 665 -40.38 44.48 29.91
C ASP A 665 -41.58 44.10 28.99
N GLU A 666 -41.90 42.79 29.04
CA GLU A 666 -43.26 42.17 29.09
C GLU A 666 -43.96 41.58 27.83
N SER A 667 -44.17 40.25 27.91
CA SER A 667 -45.44 39.53 27.67
C SER A 667 -45.88 39.04 26.27
N SER A 668 -46.11 37.71 26.22
CA SER A 668 -47.21 36.97 25.57
C SER A 668 -47.74 37.31 24.15
N SER A 669 -47.47 36.37 23.23
CA SER A 669 -48.46 35.53 22.53
C SER A 669 -48.87 35.78 21.05
N THR A 670 -48.90 34.66 20.31
CA THR A 670 -49.76 34.30 19.15
C THR A 670 -49.74 35.10 17.82
N SER A 671 -49.12 34.44 16.81
CA SER A 671 -49.78 34.01 15.55
C SER A 671 -49.47 34.72 14.21
N ARG A 672 -49.23 33.88 13.19
CA ARG A 672 -49.40 34.07 11.72
C ARG A 672 -48.52 35.07 10.93
N ARG A 673 -47.54 34.45 10.26
CA ARG A 673 -47.31 34.46 8.79
C ARG A 673 -46.87 35.76 8.06
N SER A 674 -45.56 35.79 7.80
CA SER A 674 -44.92 35.79 6.45
C SER A 674 -44.84 37.06 5.58
N VAL A 675 -43.78 37.08 4.75
CA VAL A 675 -43.36 38.07 3.74
C VAL A 675 -42.66 39.30 4.34
N GLY A 676 -41.45 39.70 3.91
CA GLY A 676 -40.53 39.08 2.94
C GLY A 676 -39.26 39.94 2.71
N THR A 677 -38.38 39.53 1.77
CA THR A 677 -37.25 40.31 1.17
C THR A 677 -36.20 40.89 2.14
N SER A 678 -35.00 40.30 2.25
CA SER A 678 -33.74 40.64 1.52
C SER A 678 -33.03 41.91 2.04
N SER A 679 -31.69 42.03 2.14
CA SER A 679 -30.56 41.27 1.55
C SER A 679 -29.26 41.39 2.41
N SER A 680 -28.13 40.85 1.90
CA SER A 680 -26.71 41.32 1.98
C SER A 680 -26.29 42.43 2.97
N SER A 681 -25.08 42.43 3.56
CA SER A 681 -23.80 41.75 3.22
C SER A 681 -22.82 41.68 4.42
N GLU A 682 -21.72 40.92 4.24
CA GLU A 682 -20.31 41.19 4.71
C GLU A 682 -20.02 41.60 6.17
N ASP A 683 -19.35 40.70 6.91
CA ASP A 683 -17.97 40.78 7.47
C ASP A 683 -17.38 42.20 7.81
N GLU A 684 -16.67 42.47 8.92
CA GLU A 684 -15.57 41.72 9.58
C GLU A 684 -15.51 41.87 11.15
N GLU A 685 -14.34 41.58 11.74
CA GLU A 685 -13.89 41.47 13.14
C GLU A 685 -14.06 42.77 14.00
N SER A 686 -13.86 42.86 15.34
CA SER A 686 -12.87 42.23 16.25
C SER A 686 -13.08 42.61 17.75
N GLU A 687 -12.64 41.78 18.72
CA GLU A 687 -12.36 42.06 20.17
C GLU A 687 -13.49 42.74 21.03
N GLU A 688 -13.42 43.15 22.32
CA GLU A 688 -12.64 43.02 23.60
C GLU A 688 -13.63 43.51 24.72
N ASP A 689 -13.65 43.30 26.05
CA ASP A 689 -13.12 42.38 27.10
C ASP A 689 -14.09 42.55 28.34
N GLY A 690 -13.90 41.82 29.47
CA GLY A 690 -14.38 42.35 30.77
C GLY A 690 -14.51 41.39 31.97
N ASP A 691 -13.53 41.44 32.88
CA ASP A 691 -13.42 40.74 34.17
C ASP A 691 -14.50 41.08 35.24
N ALA A 692 -14.87 40.13 36.13
CA ALA A 692 -15.27 40.39 37.54
C ALA A 692 -15.46 39.11 38.41
N LYS A 693 -15.20 39.23 39.73
CA LYS A 693 -15.11 38.13 40.71
C LYS A 693 -16.32 38.03 41.66
N GLY A 694 -16.53 36.85 42.26
CA GLY A 694 -17.40 36.66 43.43
C GLY A 694 -17.12 35.38 44.24
N LEU A 695 -16.76 35.52 45.52
CA LEU A 695 -16.48 34.42 46.46
C LEU A 695 -17.30 34.60 47.75
N ALA A 696 -17.98 33.55 48.21
CA ALA A 696 -18.44 33.41 49.59
C ALA A 696 -18.55 31.92 49.99
N SER A 697 -18.09 31.58 51.19
CA SER A 697 -17.84 30.21 51.65
C SER A 697 -18.82 29.75 52.75
N LEU A 698 -18.61 28.53 53.29
CA LEU A 698 -19.26 27.87 54.45
C LEU A 698 -20.46 26.93 54.12
N SER A 699 -20.64 25.76 54.77
CA SER A 699 -19.75 25.06 55.73
C SER A 699 -20.10 23.59 55.99
N LYS A 700 -19.03 22.78 56.21
CA LYS A 700 -18.85 21.64 57.16
C LYS A 700 -19.86 20.46 57.14
N LEU A 701 -19.43 19.21 56.91
CA LEU A 701 -18.62 18.27 57.73
C LEU A 701 -19.38 17.58 58.89
N GLN A 702 -19.54 16.25 58.80
CA GLN A 702 -19.56 15.31 59.95
C GLN A 702 -19.15 13.89 59.53
N ARG A 703 -18.97 12.95 60.48
CA ARG A 703 -18.14 11.73 60.33
C ARG A 703 -18.73 10.46 60.99
N THR A 704 -18.53 9.30 60.33
CA THR A 704 -18.28 7.95 60.94
C THR A 704 -19.43 7.27 61.74
N PRO A 705 -19.33 5.99 62.17
CA PRO A 705 -19.03 4.77 61.38
C PRO A 705 -19.85 3.49 61.78
N THR A 706 -19.52 2.34 61.17
CA THR A 706 -19.74 0.93 61.59
C THR A 706 -21.15 0.30 61.61
N ILE A 707 -21.27 -0.91 61.01
CA ILE A 707 -21.46 -2.23 61.69
C ILE A 707 -21.46 -3.37 60.63
N LYS A 708 -21.14 -4.61 61.01
CA LYS A 708 -21.26 -5.84 60.18
C LYS A 708 -22.18 -6.88 60.84
N LYS A 709 -23.00 -7.58 60.06
CA LYS A 709 -23.37 -9.02 60.21
C LYS A 709 -24.06 -9.55 58.92
N PRO A 710 -24.21 -10.88 58.71
CA PRO A 710 -24.27 -11.45 57.35
C PRO A 710 -25.58 -12.15 56.94
N ALA A 711 -25.71 -12.33 55.61
CA ALA A 711 -26.33 -13.44 54.88
C ALA A 711 -27.67 -14.09 55.36
N GLU A 712 -28.74 -13.85 54.60
CA GLU A 712 -29.83 -14.82 54.41
C GLU A 712 -29.92 -15.28 52.94
N ARG A 713 -30.37 -16.53 52.74
CA ARG A 713 -30.81 -17.05 51.43
C ARG A 713 -32.34 -16.96 51.34
N ARG A 714 -32.87 -16.22 50.37
CA ARG A 714 -34.25 -16.41 49.84
C ARG A 714 -34.14 -16.43 48.31
N GLN A 715 -34.16 -17.63 47.73
CA GLN A 715 -35.35 -18.23 47.11
C GLN A 715 -35.83 -17.44 45.89
N VAL A 716 -35.64 -18.03 44.71
CA VAL A 716 -36.21 -17.54 43.44
C VAL A 716 -37.72 -17.63 43.53
N LYS A 717 -38.42 -16.50 43.37
CA LYS A 717 -39.85 -16.48 43.09
C LYS A 717 -40.04 -15.95 41.66
N MET A 718 -40.33 -16.86 40.74
CA MET A 718 -40.77 -16.52 39.40
C MET A 718 -42.06 -15.69 39.51
N LEU A 719 -42.09 -14.54 38.84
CA LEU A 719 -43.31 -13.75 38.64
C LEU A 719 -43.20 -13.04 37.29
N ILE A 720 -44.31 -13.05 36.57
CA ILE A 720 -44.40 -12.71 35.15
C ILE A 720 -44.82 -11.24 35.00
N ASP A 721 -44.32 -10.61 33.93
CA ASP A 721 -44.71 -9.32 33.34
C ASP A 721 -44.89 -8.09 34.24
N ALA A 722 -43.86 -7.21 34.21
CA ALA A 722 -44.01 -5.77 34.39
C ALA A 722 -42.98 -5.02 33.53
N PRO A 723 -43.37 -4.02 32.72
CA PRO A 723 -42.48 -3.38 31.75
C PRO A 723 -41.56 -2.32 32.38
N MET A 724 -40.46 -2.75 32.99
CA MET A 724 -39.45 -1.84 33.55
C MET A 724 -38.49 -1.32 32.46
N GLY A 725 -38.65 -0.06 32.08
CA GLY A 725 -37.94 0.64 31.00
C GLY A 725 -36.45 0.92 31.21
N GLY A 726 -35.69 0.00 31.82
CA GLY A 726 -34.23 0.05 31.84
C GLY A 726 -33.65 -0.56 30.56
N ARG A 727 -33.24 0.27 29.59
CA ARG A 727 -32.53 -0.20 28.38
C ARG A 727 -31.22 -0.88 28.80
N ASN A 728 -31.21 -2.21 28.80
CA ASN A 728 -30.01 -3.01 29.05
C ASN A 728 -29.00 -2.79 27.92
N ARG A 729 -28.06 -1.87 28.14
CA ARG A 729 -27.07 -1.42 27.15
C ARG A 729 -26.26 -2.59 26.55
N THR A 730 -26.02 -3.65 27.32
CA THR A 730 -25.37 -4.89 26.86
C THR A 730 -26.20 -5.65 25.81
N ILE A 731 -27.54 -5.66 25.95
CA ILE A 731 -28.44 -6.27 24.96
C ILE A 731 -28.51 -5.38 23.71
N GLU A 732 -28.59 -4.05 23.88
CA GLU A 732 -28.57 -3.13 22.73
C GLU A 732 -27.26 -3.22 21.92
N LEU A 733 -26.12 -3.41 22.60
CA LEU A 733 -24.83 -3.65 21.97
C LEU A 733 -24.77 -5.02 21.26
N ARG A 734 -25.26 -6.09 21.92
CA ARG A 734 -25.35 -7.42 21.29
C ARG A 734 -26.19 -7.36 20.01
N ASN A 735 -27.39 -6.80 20.08
CA ASN A 735 -28.28 -6.68 18.93
C ASN A 735 -27.62 -5.90 17.79
N LYS A 736 -26.98 -4.76 18.07
CA LYS A 736 -26.27 -3.97 17.05
C LYS A 736 -25.10 -4.71 16.40
N ARG A 737 -24.38 -5.56 17.15
CA ARG A 737 -23.34 -6.43 16.60
C ARG A 737 -23.93 -7.58 15.77
N GLU A 738 -25.06 -8.13 16.19
CA GLU A 738 -25.80 -9.17 15.47
C GLU A 738 -26.41 -8.62 14.16
N ASP A 739 -26.94 -7.39 14.17
CA ASP A 739 -27.38 -6.62 12.99
C ASP A 739 -26.23 -6.30 12.03
N ALA A 740 -25.06 -5.90 12.56
CA ALA A 740 -23.88 -5.61 11.75
C ALA A 740 -23.33 -6.86 11.06
N ARG A 741 -23.21 -7.98 11.80
CA ARG A 741 -22.82 -9.29 11.25
C ARG A 741 -23.84 -9.82 10.26
N ARG A 742 -25.15 -9.65 10.53
CA ARG A 742 -26.23 -9.98 9.56
C ARG A 742 -26.02 -9.20 8.27
N THR A 743 -25.79 -7.89 8.37
CA THR A 743 -25.50 -7.02 7.21
C THR A 743 -24.26 -7.50 6.44
N GLN A 744 -23.14 -7.82 7.10
CA GLN A 744 -21.93 -8.30 6.40
C GLN A 744 -22.20 -9.58 5.59
N LEU A 745 -22.83 -10.59 6.21
CA LEU A 745 -23.16 -11.86 5.56
C LEU A 745 -24.22 -11.69 4.46
N ARG A 746 -25.10 -10.71 4.60
CA ARG A 746 -26.10 -10.29 3.58
C ARG A 746 -25.45 -9.65 2.35
N MET A 747 -24.36 -8.88 2.51
CA MET A 747 -23.67 -8.24 1.38
C MET A 747 -22.74 -9.21 0.64
N LYS A 748 -21.90 -9.96 1.38
CA LYS A 748 -20.84 -10.83 0.86
C LYS A 748 -20.87 -12.23 1.50
N PRO A 749 -21.81 -13.11 1.07
CA PRO A 749 -21.86 -14.51 1.48
C PRO A 749 -20.73 -15.33 0.82
N ASP A 750 -20.46 -16.54 1.34
CA ASP A 750 -19.48 -17.45 0.73
C ASP A 750 -20.03 -18.14 -0.52
N ILE A 751 -19.45 -17.84 -1.68
CA ILE A 751 -19.78 -18.46 -2.98
C ILE A 751 -18.83 -19.61 -3.35
N SER A 752 -17.93 -20.03 -2.45
CA SER A 752 -16.94 -21.09 -2.71
C SER A 752 -17.58 -22.43 -3.08
N GLY A 753 -18.80 -22.72 -2.60
CA GLY A 753 -19.55 -23.93 -2.97
C GLY A 753 -19.82 -24.02 -4.48
N LEU A 754 -20.30 -22.93 -5.10
CA LEU A 754 -20.53 -22.83 -6.54
C LEU A 754 -19.24 -23.07 -7.34
N HIS A 755 -18.11 -22.47 -6.93
CA HIS A 755 -16.83 -22.65 -7.63
C HIS A 755 -16.30 -24.08 -7.52
N ARG A 756 -16.41 -24.72 -6.34
CA ARG A 756 -16.02 -26.13 -6.16
C ARG A 756 -16.85 -27.07 -7.02
N THR A 757 -18.17 -26.88 -7.05
CA THR A 757 -19.08 -27.73 -7.84
C THR A 757 -18.81 -27.58 -9.33
N LEU A 758 -18.85 -26.35 -9.85
CA LEU A 758 -18.73 -26.06 -11.29
C LEU A 758 -17.36 -26.46 -11.85
N LEU A 759 -16.26 -26.13 -11.15
CA LEU A 759 -14.91 -26.49 -11.58
C LEU A 759 -14.57 -27.97 -11.34
N SER A 760 -15.48 -28.75 -10.73
CA SER A 760 -15.37 -30.21 -10.64
C SER A 760 -16.07 -30.96 -11.77
N TRP A 761 -16.77 -30.25 -12.67
CA TRP A 761 -17.45 -30.87 -13.80
C TRP A 761 -16.50 -31.17 -14.96
N ASP A 762 -16.69 -32.33 -15.56
CA ASP A 762 -16.09 -32.67 -16.85
C ASP A 762 -16.91 -32.02 -17.98
N TYR A 763 -16.25 -31.23 -18.83
CA TYR A 763 -16.88 -30.57 -19.96
C TYR A 763 -17.21 -31.55 -21.10
N ASP A 764 -16.43 -32.61 -21.28
CA ASP A 764 -16.64 -33.59 -22.36
C ASP A 764 -17.72 -34.65 -21.98
N TYR A 765 -18.23 -34.60 -20.74
CA TYR A 765 -19.32 -35.48 -20.29
C TYR A 765 -20.66 -35.15 -20.97
N ALA A 766 -21.28 -36.17 -21.56
CA ALA A 766 -22.49 -36.08 -22.39
C ALA A 766 -23.80 -36.43 -21.66
N GLY A 767 -23.82 -36.43 -20.33
CA GLY A 767 -25.03 -36.73 -19.54
C GLY A 767 -26.00 -35.54 -19.42
N PRO A 768 -27.32 -35.78 -19.30
CA PRO A 768 -28.34 -34.72 -19.17
C PRO A 768 -28.32 -33.98 -17.82
N TYR A 769 -27.68 -34.57 -16.80
CA TYR A 769 -27.46 -33.99 -15.48
C TYR A 769 -25.95 -33.81 -15.25
N PRO A 770 -25.50 -32.82 -14.47
CA PRO A 770 -24.06 -32.61 -14.21
C PRO A 770 -23.40 -33.82 -13.54
N PRO A 771 -22.11 -34.08 -13.80
CA PRO A 771 -21.41 -35.24 -13.27
C PRO A 771 -21.11 -35.10 -11.76
N GLY A 772 -21.57 -36.06 -10.96
CA GLY A 772 -21.39 -36.06 -9.51
C GLY A 772 -22.44 -36.93 -8.80
N ASP A 773 -22.75 -36.56 -7.56
CA ASP A 773 -23.86 -37.16 -6.81
C ASP A 773 -25.20 -36.85 -7.48
N LYS A 774 -26.18 -37.77 -7.36
CA LYS A 774 -27.49 -37.61 -7.99
C LYS A 774 -28.23 -36.40 -7.41
N LEU A 775 -28.48 -35.39 -8.24
CA LEU A 775 -29.29 -34.22 -7.88
C LEU A 775 -30.67 -34.67 -7.37
N GLN A 776 -31.01 -34.30 -6.14
CA GLN A 776 -32.34 -34.53 -5.57
C GLN A 776 -33.27 -33.39 -6.01
N LEU A 777 -33.76 -33.47 -7.24
CA LEU A 777 -34.69 -32.49 -7.79
C LEU A 777 -36.05 -32.61 -7.10
N ILE A 778 -36.47 -31.53 -6.43
CA ILE A 778 -37.71 -31.42 -5.68
C ILE A 778 -38.51 -30.26 -6.29
N ARG A 779 -39.83 -30.43 -6.42
CA ARG A 779 -40.70 -29.38 -6.97
C ARG A 779 -40.82 -28.21 -6.00
N VAL A 780 -40.65 -26.99 -6.49
CA VAL A 780 -40.81 -25.74 -5.73
C VAL A 780 -42.21 -25.69 -5.07
N PRO A 781 -42.30 -25.65 -3.73
CA PRO A 781 -43.57 -25.55 -3.02
C PRO A 781 -44.02 -24.08 -2.89
N ASP A 782 -45.31 -23.83 -2.72
CA ASP A 782 -45.81 -22.47 -2.49
C ASP A 782 -45.32 -21.88 -1.14
N ARG A 783 -44.96 -22.75 -0.17
CA ARG A 783 -44.48 -22.41 1.18
C ARG A 783 -43.32 -23.29 1.61
N PHE A 784 -42.38 -22.72 2.35
CA PHE A 784 -41.21 -23.39 2.91
C PHE A 784 -41.29 -23.45 4.44
N VAL A 785 -40.70 -24.49 5.02
CA VAL A 785 -40.58 -24.67 6.49
C VAL A 785 -39.48 -23.77 7.03
N ASP A 786 -38.31 -23.79 6.39
CA ASP A 786 -37.11 -23.07 6.78
C ASP A 786 -36.24 -22.71 5.55
N HIS A 787 -35.14 -22.02 5.80
CA HIS A 787 -34.17 -21.61 4.78
C HIS A 787 -33.33 -22.80 4.26
N GLU A 788 -33.12 -23.85 5.06
CA GLU A 788 -32.40 -25.04 4.63
C GLU A 788 -33.18 -25.79 3.54
N GLN A 789 -34.51 -25.94 3.70
CA GLN A 789 -35.38 -26.51 2.68
C GLN A 789 -35.36 -25.65 1.41
N TYR A 790 -35.37 -24.32 1.54
CA TYR A 790 -35.27 -23.41 0.41
C TYR A 790 -33.97 -23.62 -0.39
N GLN A 791 -32.83 -23.66 0.30
CA GLN A 791 -31.54 -23.95 -0.33
C GLN A 791 -31.51 -25.34 -0.99
N LYS A 792 -31.91 -26.39 -0.27
CA LYS A 792 -31.91 -27.79 -0.77
C LYS A 792 -32.80 -28.00 -2.00
N ILE A 793 -33.76 -27.12 -2.25
CA ILE A 793 -34.63 -27.15 -3.45
C ILE A 793 -34.04 -26.30 -4.58
N PHE A 794 -33.63 -25.06 -4.31
CA PHE A 794 -33.17 -24.14 -5.37
C PHE A 794 -31.72 -24.36 -5.82
N GLU A 795 -30.82 -24.83 -4.95
CA GLU A 795 -29.41 -25.06 -5.29
C GLU A 795 -29.23 -26.14 -6.39
N PRO A 796 -29.90 -27.32 -6.33
CA PRO A 796 -29.88 -28.29 -7.43
C PRO A 796 -30.46 -27.76 -8.75
N LEU A 797 -31.50 -26.91 -8.69
CA LEU A 797 -32.15 -26.34 -9.88
C LEU A 797 -31.28 -25.29 -10.58
N LEU A 798 -30.61 -24.43 -9.79
CA LEU A 798 -29.64 -23.46 -10.28
C LEU A 798 -28.40 -24.14 -10.89
N PHE A 799 -27.90 -25.22 -10.29
CA PHE A 799 -26.83 -26.03 -10.89
C PHE A 799 -27.29 -26.74 -12.18
N LEU A 800 -28.55 -27.17 -12.27
CA LEU A 800 -29.09 -27.80 -13.47
C LEU A 800 -29.25 -26.81 -14.64
N GLU A 801 -29.73 -25.59 -14.37
CA GLU A 801 -29.76 -24.50 -15.35
C GLU A 801 -28.35 -24.12 -15.83
N CYS A 802 -27.38 -24.04 -14.90
CA CYS A 802 -25.98 -23.82 -15.26
C CYS A 802 -25.38 -24.97 -16.09
N TRP A 803 -25.76 -26.22 -15.83
CA TRP A 803 -25.36 -27.38 -16.65
C TRP A 803 -25.97 -27.33 -18.06
N THR A 804 -27.24 -26.91 -18.20
CA THR A 804 -27.86 -26.72 -19.53
C THR A 804 -27.16 -25.59 -20.31
N GLN A 805 -26.80 -24.47 -19.66
CA GLN A 805 -25.99 -23.41 -20.27
C GLN A 805 -24.60 -23.90 -20.70
N LEU A 806 -23.97 -24.78 -19.92
CA LEU A 806 -22.72 -25.44 -20.31
C LEU A 806 -22.94 -26.41 -21.49
N GLY A 807 -24.10 -27.07 -21.56
CA GLY A 807 -24.50 -27.95 -22.66
C GLY A 807 -24.61 -27.21 -24.00
N GLU A 808 -25.36 -26.12 -24.04
CA GLU A 808 -25.52 -25.27 -25.24
C GLU A 808 -24.16 -24.75 -25.76
N SER A 809 -23.23 -24.41 -24.86
CA SER A 809 -21.87 -23.98 -25.22
C SER A 809 -21.02 -25.07 -25.91
N LYS A 810 -21.51 -26.31 -26.03
CA LYS A 810 -20.91 -27.41 -26.81
C LYS A 810 -21.42 -27.46 -28.25
N GLU A 811 -22.59 -26.87 -28.50
CA GLU A 811 -23.22 -26.77 -29.82
C GLU A 811 -22.81 -25.46 -30.53
N GLU A 812 -22.51 -24.40 -29.77
CA GLU A 812 -21.93 -23.16 -30.27
C GLU A 812 -20.44 -23.33 -30.67
N THR A 813 -20.03 -22.67 -31.76
CA THR A 813 -18.62 -22.69 -32.23
C THR A 813 -17.74 -21.77 -31.38
N LEU A 814 -17.16 -22.30 -30.30
CA LEU A 814 -16.35 -21.52 -29.36
C LEU A 814 -15.06 -20.96 -30.00
N GLU A 815 -14.90 -19.64 -29.97
CA GLU A 815 -13.62 -19.00 -30.29
C GLU A 815 -12.51 -19.52 -29.38
N THR A 816 -11.39 -19.88 -30.00
CA THR A 816 -10.30 -20.60 -29.34
C THR A 816 -8.97 -19.98 -29.74
N TYR A 817 -8.17 -19.61 -28.74
CA TYR A 817 -6.86 -18.98 -28.91
C TYR A 817 -5.77 -19.84 -28.27
N ASP A 818 -4.56 -19.81 -28.81
CA ASP A 818 -3.40 -20.45 -28.17
C ASP A 818 -2.89 -19.60 -27.00
N CYS A 819 -2.53 -20.26 -25.91
CA CYS A 819 -1.95 -19.63 -24.73
C CYS A 819 -0.80 -20.48 -24.15
N GLN A 820 0.15 -19.83 -23.50
CA GLN A 820 1.27 -20.48 -22.82
C GLN A 820 1.10 -20.33 -21.31
N ILE A 821 1.30 -21.42 -20.57
CA ILE A 821 1.31 -21.41 -19.10
C ILE A 821 2.63 -20.81 -18.60
N THR A 822 2.55 -19.73 -17.83
CA THR A 822 3.73 -18.97 -17.38
C THR A 822 4.03 -19.17 -15.89
N SER A 823 3.02 -19.41 -15.07
CA SER A 823 3.16 -19.65 -13.62
C SER A 823 2.05 -20.58 -13.11
N ARG A 824 2.29 -21.23 -11.95
CA ARG A 824 1.25 -22.00 -11.25
C ARG A 824 1.40 -21.92 -9.72
N GLN A 825 0.30 -21.71 -9.02
CA GLN A 825 0.23 -21.53 -7.56
C GLN A 825 -0.94 -22.36 -6.98
N PHE A 826 -0.70 -23.05 -5.87
CA PHE A 826 -1.75 -23.79 -5.17
C PHE A 826 -2.40 -22.93 -4.08
N THR A 827 -3.72 -22.77 -4.14
CA THR A 827 -4.53 -22.01 -3.16
C THR A 827 -5.58 -22.93 -2.55
N ASN A 828 -5.30 -23.48 -1.37
CA ASN A 828 -6.14 -24.48 -0.70
C ASN A 828 -6.38 -25.71 -1.61
N ASP A 829 -7.60 -25.91 -2.10
CA ASP A 829 -8.00 -27.04 -2.98
C ASP A 829 -7.99 -26.65 -4.48
N TYR A 830 -7.51 -25.45 -4.79
CA TYR A 830 -7.47 -24.87 -6.12
C TYR A 830 -6.04 -24.75 -6.66
N LEU A 831 -5.93 -24.81 -7.99
CA LEU A 831 -4.73 -24.45 -8.73
C LEU A 831 -4.99 -23.14 -9.49
N ASP A 832 -4.34 -22.06 -9.07
CA ASP A 832 -4.30 -20.79 -9.79
C ASP A 832 -3.15 -20.84 -10.80
N VAL A 833 -3.45 -20.68 -12.09
CA VAL A 833 -2.48 -20.77 -13.19
C VAL A 833 -2.45 -19.45 -13.93
N ASP A 834 -1.26 -18.90 -14.13
CA ASP A 834 -1.08 -17.73 -14.98
C ASP A 834 -0.80 -18.13 -16.43
N VAL A 835 -1.44 -17.42 -17.34
CA VAL A 835 -1.37 -17.69 -18.78
C VAL A 835 -1.15 -16.41 -19.58
N SER A 836 -0.38 -16.55 -20.65
CA SER A 836 -0.21 -15.52 -21.68
C SER A 836 -0.90 -15.97 -22.97
N ILE A 837 -1.91 -15.22 -23.40
CA ILE A 837 -2.65 -15.42 -24.65
C ILE A 837 -2.07 -14.46 -25.68
N ALA A 838 -1.26 -14.99 -26.61
CA ALA A 838 -0.51 -14.21 -27.59
C ALA A 838 -1.04 -14.46 -29.00
N GLY A 839 -1.45 -13.41 -29.70
CA GLY A 839 -1.97 -13.49 -31.06
C GLY A 839 -2.83 -12.28 -31.43
N SER A 840 -3.22 -12.21 -32.70
CA SER A 840 -4.13 -11.20 -33.23
C SER A 840 -5.58 -11.50 -32.83
N LEU A 841 -5.90 -11.21 -31.56
CA LEU A 841 -7.23 -11.27 -30.97
C LEU A 841 -8.24 -10.43 -31.77
N GLN A 842 -9.47 -10.91 -31.93
CA GLN A 842 -10.54 -10.10 -32.50
C GLN A 842 -10.89 -8.91 -31.59
N LYS A 843 -11.27 -7.78 -32.19
CA LYS A 843 -11.48 -6.49 -31.48
C LYS A 843 -12.51 -6.54 -30.35
N ASP A 844 -13.45 -7.48 -30.40
CA ASP A 844 -14.53 -7.63 -29.43
C ASP A 844 -14.29 -8.77 -28.42
N TRP A 845 -13.27 -9.61 -28.60
CA TRP A 845 -12.98 -10.70 -27.67
C TRP A 845 -12.35 -10.17 -26.38
N SER A 846 -12.93 -10.56 -25.25
CA SER A 846 -12.45 -10.15 -23.93
C SER A 846 -12.86 -11.13 -22.83
N LEU A 847 -11.99 -11.24 -21.82
CA LEU A 847 -12.22 -11.96 -20.57
C LEU A 847 -12.66 -10.98 -19.47
N SER A 848 -13.42 -11.48 -18.50
CA SER A 848 -13.70 -10.86 -17.21
C SER A 848 -13.39 -11.84 -16.08
N ASP A 849 -13.16 -11.32 -14.88
CA ASP A 849 -13.12 -11.99 -13.58
C ASP A 849 -14.35 -12.87 -13.22
N VAL A 850 -15.40 -12.88 -14.05
CA VAL A 850 -16.60 -13.71 -13.91
C VAL A 850 -16.71 -14.81 -14.95
N ASP A 851 -15.79 -14.89 -15.92
CA ASP A 851 -15.88 -15.85 -17.02
C ASP A 851 -15.27 -17.21 -16.66
N VAL A 852 -15.89 -18.26 -17.22
CA VAL A 852 -15.37 -19.63 -17.25
C VAL A 852 -14.75 -19.89 -18.62
N VAL A 853 -13.56 -20.46 -18.60
CA VAL A 853 -12.74 -20.79 -19.77
C VAL A 853 -12.41 -22.28 -19.77
N LEU A 854 -12.45 -22.89 -20.95
CA LEU A 854 -12.04 -24.26 -21.17
C LEU A 854 -10.60 -24.26 -21.68
N PHE A 855 -9.75 -25.05 -21.03
CA PHE A 855 -8.40 -25.36 -21.47
C PHE A 855 -8.38 -26.75 -22.10
N ARG A 856 -8.00 -26.87 -23.37
CA ARG A 856 -7.73 -28.15 -24.03
C ARG A 856 -6.27 -28.26 -24.47
N HIS A 857 -5.66 -29.41 -24.24
CA HIS A 857 -4.29 -29.69 -24.67
C HIS A 857 -4.24 -29.80 -26.21
N PRO A 858 -3.24 -29.21 -26.91
CA PRO A 858 -3.25 -29.12 -28.36
C PRO A 858 -3.21 -30.49 -29.07
N THR A 859 -2.61 -31.51 -28.43
CA THR A 859 -2.41 -32.86 -28.99
C THR A 859 -3.10 -33.99 -28.22
N SER A 860 -3.84 -33.69 -27.13
CA SER A 860 -4.57 -34.72 -26.37
C SER A 860 -5.96 -34.23 -25.99
N ASN A 861 -6.96 -35.12 -25.99
CA ASN A 861 -8.34 -34.75 -25.65
C ASN A 861 -8.54 -34.66 -24.12
N ARG A 862 -7.70 -33.87 -23.46
CA ARG A 862 -7.80 -33.52 -22.04
C ARG A 862 -8.28 -32.08 -21.93
N GLY A 863 -9.49 -31.92 -21.41
CA GLY A 863 -10.08 -30.64 -21.04
C GLY A 863 -9.91 -30.34 -19.55
N ALA A 864 -9.86 -29.05 -19.19
CA ALA A 864 -10.01 -28.57 -17.82
C ALA A 864 -10.81 -27.26 -17.81
N LEU A 865 -11.83 -27.17 -16.95
CA LEU A 865 -12.57 -25.93 -16.74
C LEU A 865 -11.85 -25.06 -15.70
N GLY A 866 -11.67 -23.78 -16.02
CA GLY A 866 -11.06 -22.78 -15.16
C GLY A 866 -11.92 -21.51 -15.06
N LYS A 867 -11.93 -20.86 -13.90
CA LYS A 867 -12.61 -19.57 -13.68
C LYS A 867 -11.57 -18.45 -13.60
N VAL A 868 -11.69 -17.43 -14.44
CA VAL A 868 -10.75 -16.30 -14.47
C VAL A 868 -10.82 -15.54 -13.14
N GLN A 869 -9.68 -15.27 -12.49
CA GLN A 869 -9.61 -14.46 -11.26
C GLN A 869 -9.20 -13.02 -11.54
N SER A 870 -8.25 -12.83 -12.45
CA SER A 870 -7.75 -11.53 -12.87
C SER A 870 -7.26 -11.60 -14.31
N TYR A 871 -7.30 -10.47 -15.01
CA TYR A 871 -6.71 -10.33 -16.34
C TYR A 871 -6.11 -8.93 -16.53
N ARG A 872 -5.14 -8.83 -17.44
CA ARG A 872 -4.49 -7.60 -17.87
C ARG A 872 -4.30 -7.67 -19.39
N THR A 873 -5.01 -6.83 -20.13
CA THR A 873 -4.77 -6.65 -21.56
C THR A 873 -3.55 -5.76 -21.76
N THR A 874 -2.54 -6.25 -22.48
CA THR A 874 -1.43 -5.44 -22.99
C THR A 874 -1.61 -5.24 -24.50
N PRO A 875 -0.88 -4.30 -25.15
CA PRO A 875 -0.97 -4.11 -26.60
C PRO A 875 -0.52 -5.30 -27.47
N VAL A 876 0.07 -6.35 -26.86
CA VAL A 876 0.67 -7.50 -27.56
C VAL A 876 0.04 -8.84 -27.16
N ALA A 877 -0.45 -8.96 -25.92
CA ALA A 877 -1.03 -10.19 -25.37
C ALA A 877 -2.03 -9.90 -24.23
N ILE A 878 -2.98 -10.81 -24.01
CA ILE A 878 -3.77 -10.85 -22.77
C ILE A 878 -3.06 -11.75 -21.77
N GLN A 879 -2.81 -11.23 -20.57
CA GLN A 879 -2.31 -11.97 -19.42
C GLN A 879 -3.48 -12.26 -18.49
N ALA A 880 -3.63 -13.49 -17.99
CA ALA A 880 -4.72 -13.85 -17.08
C ALA A 880 -4.31 -14.88 -16.03
N THR A 881 -4.91 -14.79 -14.84
CA THR A 881 -4.81 -15.80 -13.77
C THR A 881 -6.12 -16.57 -13.75
N VAL A 882 -6.06 -17.89 -13.92
CA VAL A 882 -7.22 -18.79 -14.06
C VAL A 882 -7.21 -19.84 -12.96
N ARG A 883 -8.32 -19.97 -12.24
CA ARG A 883 -8.50 -20.92 -11.13
C ARG A 883 -9.13 -22.23 -11.60
N PHE A 884 -8.44 -23.33 -11.38
CA PHE A 884 -8.92 -24.70 -11.57
C PHE A 884 -9.13 -25.38 -10.21
N TYR A 885 -9.93 -26.45 -10.17
CA TYR A 885 -10.20 -27.21 -8.94
C TYR A 885 -9.65 -28.65 -9.05
N LEU A 886 -8.93 -29.11 -8.02
CA LEU A 886 -8.17 -30.36 -8.07
C LEU A 886 -8.92 -31.53 -7.41
N LYS A 887 -9.95 -32.05 -8.09
CA LYS A 887 -10.70 -33.26 -7.67
C LYS A 887 -10.04 -34.56 -8.17
N GLY A 888 -8.71 -34.67 -8.08
CA GLY A 888 -7.96 -35.83 -8.56
C GLY A 888 -6.53 -35.51 -9.00
N SER A 889 -6.06 -36.20 -10.05
CA SER A 889 -4.76 -35.94 -10.66
C SER A 889 -4.65 -34.55 -11.27
N ASP A 890 -3.46 -33.94 -11.20
CA ASP A 890 -3.10 -32.73 -11.94
C ASP A 890 -3.50 -32.89 -13.43
N PRO A 891 -4.29 -31.96 -14.02
CA PRO A 891 -4.73 -32.04 -15.42
C PRO A 891 -3.57 -32.02 -16.44
N GLY A 892 -2.34 -31.70 -16.01
CA GLY A 892 -1.16 -31.57 -16.86
C GLY A 892 -0.76 -30.12 -17.11
N LEU A 893 -1.27 -29.17 -16.30
CA LEU A 893 -1.00 -27.74 -16.41
C LEU A 893 0.40 -27.44 -15.86
N GLN A 894 1.41 -27.77 -16.67
CA GLN A 894 2.84 -27.56 -16.40
C GLN A 894 3.33 -26.26 -17.04
N ILE A 895 4.33 -25.62 -16.41
CA ILE A 895 4.93 -24.38 -16.89
C ILE A 895 5.54 -24.60 -18.29
N ASN A 896 5.47 -23.58 -19.16
CA ASN A 896 5.90 -23.61 -20.55
C ASN A 896 5.16 -24.60 -21.47
N THR A 897 4.04 -25.19 -21.05
CA THR A 897 3.16 -25.94 -21.97
C THR A 897 2.18 -25.00 -22.68
N SER A 898 1.96 -25.23 -23.98
CA SER A 898 0.97 -24.53 -24.79
C SER A 898 -0.39 -25.22 -24.71
N TRP A 899 -1.45 -24.45 -24.50
CA TRP A 899 -2.83 -24.91 -24.37
C TRP A 899 -3.75 -24.05 -25.24
N ARG A 900 -4.83 -24.65 -25.74
CA ARG A 900 -5.91 -23.91 -26.41
C ARG A 900 -6.95 -23.49 -25.37
N VAL A 901 -7.21 -22.19 -25.29
CA VAL A 901 -8.19 -21.59 -24.37
C VAL A 901 -9.40 -21.06 -25.13
N SER A 902 -10.59 -21.44 -24.67
CA SER A 902 -11.89 -21.02 -25.22
C SER A 902 -12.75 -20.42 -24.12
N LYS A 903 -13.51 -19.36 -24.41
CA LYS A 903 -14.49 -18.79 -23.47
C LYS A 903 -15.79 -19.60 -23.54
N VAL A 904 -16.33 -20.01 -22.39
CA VAL A 904 -17.43 -20.98 -22.32
C VAL A 904 -18.74 -20.33 -21.86
N LEU A 905 -18.74 -19.72 -20.68
CA LEU A 905 -19.90 -19.03 -20.11
C LEU A 905 -19.47 -17.94 -19.14
N SER A 906 -20.40 -17.06 -18.76
CA SER A 906 -20.14 -15.96 -17.81
C SER A 906 -20.99 -16.11 -16.56
N LEU A 907 -20.35 -16.19 -15.39
CA LEU A 907 -21.00 -16.38 -14.10
C LEU A 907 -21.60 -15.10 -13.51
N ALA A 908 -21.63 -13.98 -14.28
CA ALA A 908 -22.05 -12.67 -13.81
C ALA A 908 -23.40 -12.67 -13.08
N THR A 909 -24.40 -13.40 -13.59
CA THR A 909 -25.71 -13.55 -12.95
C THR A 909 -25.74 -14.71 -11.97
N LEU A 910 -25.17 -15.87 -12.31
CA LEU A 910 -25.15 -17.06 -11.46
C LEU A 910 -24.45 -16.82 -10.10
N HIS A 911 -23.36 -16.05 -10.06
CA HIS A 911 -22.72 -15.59 -8.82
C HIS A 911 -23.68 -14.80 -7.93
N ARG A 912 -24.52 -13.95 -8.53
CA ARG A 912 -25.43 -13.05 -7.80
C ARG A 912 -26.67 -13.78 -7.29
N GLU A 913 -27.16 -14.76 -8.06
CA GLU A 913 -28.28 -15.62 -7.67
C GLU A 913 -27.87 -16.63 -6.59
N TYR A 914 -26.69 -17.24 -6.71
CA TYR A 914 -26.13 -18.08 -5.65
C TYR A 914 -25.81 -17.28 -4.38
N ALA A 915 -25.29 -16.05 -4.52
CA ALA A 915 -25.12 -15.15 -3.38
C ALA A 915 -26.46 -14.78 -2.73
N ALA A 916 -27.49 -14.45 -3.50
CA ALA A 916 -28.82 -14.15 -2.95
C ALA A 916 -29.45 -15.36 -2.24
N LEU A 917 -29.23 -16.58 -2.77
CA LEU A 917 -29.65 -17.83 -2.13
C LEU A 917 -28.95 -18.04 -0.78
N MET A 918 -27.62 -17.89 -0.72
CA MET A 918 -26.82 -18.04 0.50
C MET A 918 -27.04 -16.90 1.51
N ALA A 919 -27.41 -15.70 1.04
CA ALA A 919 -27.69 -14.54 1.88
C ALA A 919 -29.13 -14.50 2.44
N LEU A 920 -30.06 -15.31 1.90
CA LEU A 920 -31.46 -15.34 2.32
C LEU A 920 -31.70 -15.50 3.84
N PRO A 921 -30.93 -16.28 4.62
CA PRO A 921 -31.09 -16.37 6.08
C PRO A 921 -30.81 -15.05 6.83
N HIS A 922 -30.22 -14.07 6.13
CA HIS A 922 -29.83 -12.76 6.65
C HIS A 922 -30.69 -11.61 6.08
N TYR A 923 -31.69 -11.93 5.26
CA TYR A 923 -32.63 -10.94 4.71
C TYR A 923 -33.68 -10.57 5.75
N ASP A 924 -33.96 -9.28 5.88
CA ASP A 924 -34.94 -8.76 6.84
C ASP A 924 -36.38 -9.23 6.54
N LEU A 925 -36.67 -9.55 5.26
CA LEU A 925 -37.95 -10.12 4.79
C LEU A 925 -37.95 -11.66 4.62
N CYS A 926 -36.93 -12.38 5.11
CA CYS A 926 -36.75 -13.83 4.93
C CYS A 926 -38.01 -14.64 5.29
N ASN A 927 -38.62 -14.37 6.45
CA ASN A 927 -39.83 -15.06 6.91
C ASN A 927 -41.01 -14.92 5.93
N THR A 928 -41.14 -13.77 5.27
CA THR A 928 -42.21 -13.49 4.30
C THR A 928 -41.93 -14.15 2.95
N ILE A 929 -40.66 -14.30 2.56
CA ILE A 929 -40.25 -15.06 1.37
C ILE A 929 -40.57 -16.55 1.56
N LEU A 930 -40.18 -17.13 2.70
CA LEU A 930 -40.44 -18.55 3.02
C LEU A 930 -41.94 -18.83 3.21
N GLN A 931 -42.66 -17.93 3.90
CA GLN A 931 -44.10 -18.02 4.14
C GLN A 931 -44.81 -16.77 3.57
N PRO A 932 -45.29 -16.80 2.31
CA PRO A 932 -45.91 -15.65 1.63
C PRO A 932 -47.20 -15.19 2.30
N LYS A 933 -47.04 -14.30 3.29
CA LYS A 933 -48.09 -13.65 4.08
C LYS A 933 -48.08 -12.16 3.77
N ILE A 934 -49.01 -11.72 2.93
CA ILE A 934 -49.14 -10.29 2.60
C ILE A 934 -50.01 -9.62 3.68
N THR A 935 -49.46 -8.60 4.34
CA THR A 935 -50.16 -7.74 5.31
C THR A 935 -51.39 -7.10 4.66
N ARG A 936 -52.52 -6.95 5.37
CA ARG A 936 -53.72 -6.31 4.80
C ARG A 936 -53.55 -4.79 4.72
N PRO A 937 -54.12 -4.09 3.73
CA PRO A 937 -54.06 -2.63 3.69
C PRO A 937 -54.90 -2.04 4.82
N GLU A 938 -54.46 -0.89 5.34
CA GLU A 938 -55.33 -0.01 6.12
C GLU A 938 -56.45 0.58 5.23
N VAL A 939 -57.54 1.05 5.85
CA VAL A 939 -58.66 1.64 5.12
C VAL A 939 -58.27 3.01 4.57
N LEU A 940 -57.93 3.05 3.28
CA LEU A 940 -57.54 4.27 2.57
C LEU A 940 -58.68 5.29 2.53
N ASP A 941 -58.36 6.56 2.83
CA ASP A 941 -59.31 7.67 2.70
C ASP A 941 -59.61 7.98 1.23
N VAL A 942 -60.91 8.12 0.92
CA VAL A 942 -61.42 8.53 -0.38
C VAL A 942 -60.88 9.91 -0.79
N SER A 943 -60.60 10.80 0.18
CA SER A 943 -59.96 12.09 -0.06
C SER A 943 -58.53 11.95 -0.61
N GLU A 944 -57.71 11.08 -0.01
CA GLU A 944 -56.36 10.80 -0.50
C GLU A 944 -56.37 10.13 -1.88
N ILE A 945 -57.32 9.22 -2.13
CA ILE A 945 -57.50 8.58 -3.45
C ILE A 945 -57.80 9.66 -4.51
N GLN A 946 -58.78 10.53 -4.28
CA GLN A 946 -59.12 11.61 -5.23
C GLN A 946 -57.98 12.61 -5.41
N GLN A 947 -57.22 12.94 -4.35
CA GLN A 947 -56.04 13.80 -4.45
C GLN A 947 -54.93 13.13 -5.27
N THR A 948 -54.74 11.82 -5.14
CA THR A 948 -53.72 11.04 -5.87
C THR A 948 -54.08 10.90 -7.34
N MET A 949 -55.35 10.63 -7.67
CA MET A 949 -55.85 10.58 -9.06
C MET A 949 -55.57 11.89 -9.81
N ARG A 950 -55.95 13.03 -9.22
CA ARG A 950 -55.72 14.36 -9.81
C ARG A 950 -54.23 14.73 -9.82
N GLY A 951 -53.52 14.39 -8.75
CA GLY A 951 -52.11 14.77 -8.55
C GLY A 951 -51.11 14.07 -9.46
N TYR A 952 -51.42 12.87 -9.95
CA TYR A 952 -50.52 12.10 -10.83
C TYR A 952 -51.14 11.71 -12.18
N ASN A 953 -52.36 12.20 -12.48
CA ASN A 953 -53.14 11.85 -13.67
C ASN A 953 -53.34 10.33 -13.84
N VAL A 954 -53.79 9.68 -12.76
CA VAL A 954 -53.99 8.22 -12.66
C VAL A 954 -55.45 7.87 -12.37
N ASN A 955 -55.90 6.69 -12.80
CA ASN A 955 -57.26 6.22 -12.51
C ASN A 955 -57.41 5.73 -11.05
N GLU A 956 -58.63 5.43 -10.62
CA GLU A 956 -58.89 5.02 -9.24
C GLU A 956 -58.15 3.72 -8.83
N PRO A 957 -58.15 2.63 -9.63
CA PRO A 957 -57.31 1.46 -9.36
C PRO A 957 -55.83 1.78 -9.15
N GLN A 958 -55.24 2.63 -10.00
CA GLN A 958 -53.84 3.06 -9.89
C GLN A 958 -53.59 3.90 -8.63
N ALA A 959 -54.47 4.85 -8.31
CA ALA A 959 -54.36 5.66 -7.10
C ALA A 959 -54.44 4.80 -5.82
N ARG A 960 -55.37 3.83 -5.79
CA ARG A 960 -55.47 2.86 -4.70
C ARG A 960 -54.23 1.96 -4.62
N ALA A 961 -53.65 1.54 -5.75
CA ALA A 961 -52.42 0.75 -5.79
C ALA A 961 -51.20 1.51 -5.26
N ILE A 962 -51.04 2.78 -5.66
CA ILE A 962 -50.00 3.69 -5.20
C ILE A 962 -50.09 3.89 -3.68
N LEU A 963 -51.27 4.23 -3.16
CA LEU A 963 -51.48 4.47 -1.73
C LEU A 963 -51.34 3.18 -0.90
N GLY A 964 -51.92 2.07 -1.36
CA GLY A 964 -51.82 0.77 -0.68
C GLY A 964 -50.39 0.25 -0.60
N SER A 965 -49.56 0.51 -1.61
CA SER A 965 -48.14 0.12 -1.62
C SER A 965 -47.26 0.98 -0.71
N LEU A 966 -47.68 2.21 -0.38
CA LEU A 966 -46.98 3.09 0.58
C LEU A 966 -47.27 2.73 2.04
N GLY A 967 -48.42 2.13 2.33
CA GLY A 967 -48.79 1.61 3.65
C GLY A 967 -48.36 0.16 3.90
N ALA A 968 -47.68 -0.48 2.95
CA ALA A 968 -47.32 -1.90 3.05
C ALA A 968 -45.98 -2.11 3.78
N ASP A 969 -46.03 -2.86 4.89
CA ASP A 969 -44.86 -3.45 5.52
C ASP A 969 -44.63 -4.87 4.97
N GLY A 970 -43.40 -5.17 4.52
CA GLY A 970 -43.06 -6.39 3.81
C GLY A 970 -43.21 -6.29 2.29
N PHE A 971 -44.19 -6.99 1.72
CA PHE A 971 -44.39 -7.08 0.26
C PHE A 971 -45.75 -6.52 -0.17
N ALA A 972 -45.77 -5.77 -1.27
CA ALA A 972 -46.97 -5.37 -2.00
C ALA A 972 -46.92 -5.91 -3.44
N LEU A 973 -48.07 -6.35 -3.96
CA LEU A 973 -48.23 -6.76 -5.36
C LEU A 973 -49.08 -5.75 -6.12
N ILE A 974 -48.70 -5.47 -7.37
CA ILE A 974 -49.52 -4.72 -8.34
C ILE A 974 -49.60 -5.56 -9.62
N GLN A 975 -50.78 -6.10 -9.91
CA GLN A 975 -51.06 -6.79 -11.17
C GLN A 975 -51.56 -5.80 -12.23
N GLY A 976 -50.88 -5.75 -13.38
CA GLY A 976 -51.27 -4.91 -14.50
C GLY A 976 -51.20 -5.65 -15.84
N PRO A 977 -52.34 -5.96 -16.48
CA PRO A 977 -52.41 -6.48 -17.85
C PRO A 977 -51.67 -5.60 -18.89
N PRO A 978 -51.53 -6.05 -20.15
CA PRO A 978 -50.92 -5.24 -21.19
C PRO A 978 -51.65 -3.91 -21.38
N GLY A 979 -50.91 -2.82 -21.53
CA GLY A 979 -51.45 -1.48 -21.76
C GLY A 979 -52.03 -0.75 -20.52
N THR A 980 -52.17 -1.40 -19.35
CA THR A 980 -52.86 -0.78 -18.19
C THR A 980 -52.01 0.21 -17.37
N GLY A 981 -50.94 0.76 -17.96
CA GLY A 981 -50.14 1.81 -17.31
C GLY A 981 -49.33 1.38 -16.08
N LYS A 982 -48.76 0.16 -16.07
CA LYS A 982 -47.82 -0.29 -15.01
C LYS A 982 -46.71 0.74 -14.76
N THR A 983 -46.00 1.16 -15.81
CA THR A 983 -44.95 2.18 -15.75
C THR A 983 -45.45 3.50 -15.12
N SER A 984 -46.64 3.96 -15.50
CA SER A 984 -47.25 5.18 -14.94
C SER A 984 -47.57 5.05 -13.46
N THR A 985 -48.02 3.86 -13.04
CA THR A 985 -48.32 3.53 -11.62
C THR A 985 -47.04 3.54 -10.79
N ILE A 986 -45.96 2.95 -11.31
CA ILE A 986 -44.62 2.99 -10.69
C ILE A 986 -44.11 4.42 -10.59
N CYS A 987 -44.23 5.22 -11.65
CA CYS A 987 -43.82 6.62 -11.63
C CYS A 987 -44.61 7.41 -10.58
N GLY A 988 -45.93 7.24 -10.49
CA GLY A 988 -46.78 7.86 -9.46
C GLY A 988 -46.42 7.43 -8.04
N LEU A 989 -46.14 6.13 -7.83
CA LEU A 989 -45.66 5.59 -6.55
C LEU A 989 -44.33 6.22 -6.12
N VAL A 990 -43.35 6.28 -7.02
CA VAL A 990 -42.06 6.95 -6.77
C VAL A 990 -42.29 8.42 -6.42
N HIS A 991 -43.00 9.19 -7.24
CA HIS A 991 -43.22 10.61 -6.96
C HIS A 991 -44.00 10.85 -5.65
N LEU A 992 -44.96 9.99 -5.28
CA LEU A 992 -45.66 10.10 -4.00
C LEU A 992 -44.75 9.72 -2.82
N PHE A 993 -43.95 8.65 -2.92
CA PHE A 993 -42.92 8.32 -1.93
C PHE A 993 -41.95 9.50 -1.70
N LEU A 994 -41.41 10.06 -2.78
CA LEU A 994 -40.52 11.23 -2.75
C LEU A 994 -41.19 12.43 -2.07
N SER A 995 -42.44 12.74 -2.41
CA SER A 995 -43.16 13.89 -1.84
C SER A 995 -43.62 13.68 -0.39
N ARG A 996 -43.75 12.43 0.08
CA ARG A 996 -44.01 12.08 1.49
C ARG A 996 -42.72 11.97 2.33
N ARG A 997 -41.51 12.06 1.74
CA ARG A 997 -40.25 12.12 2.51
C ARG A 997 -40.21 13.43 3.35
N PRO A 998 -39.89 13.38 4.65
CA PRO A 998 -39.83 14.58 5.50
C PRO A 998 -38.62 15.49 5.23
N ARG A 999 -37.71 15.11 4.32
CA ARG A 999 -36.54 15.87 3.87
C ARG A 999 -36.27 15.55 2.39
N SER A 1000 -36.02 16.56 1.56
CA SER A 1000 -35.48 16.37 0.20
C SER A 1000 -34.02 15.87 0.25
N ALA A 1001 -33.59 15.10 -0.75
CA ALA A 1001 -32.18 14.80 -0.96
C ALA A 1001 -31.41 16.13 -1.10
N THR A 1002 -30.61 16.48 -0.09
CA THR A 1002 -30.15 17.85 0.07
C THR A 1002 -28.90 18.09 -0.78
N ALA A 1003 -28.97 19.02 -1.73
CA ALA A 1003 -27.79 19.48 -2.45
C ALA A 1003 -26.77 20.06 -1.47
N ILE A 1004 -25.62 19.39 -1.33
CA ILE A 1004 -24.48 19.90 -0.57
C ILE A 1004 -23.91 21.05 -1.38
N HIS A 1005 -24.13 22.28 -0.91
CA HIS A 1005 -23.45 23.44 -1.46
C HIS A 1005 -22.00 23.40 -0.97
N ALA A 1006 -21.04 23.53 -1.88
CA ALA A 1006 -19.63 23.60 -1.51
C ALA A 1006 -19.38 24.83 -0.62
N GLY A 1007 -18.49 24.70 0.38
CA GLY A 1007 -18.06 25.84 1.21
C GLY A 1007 -18.37 25.81 2.72
N ARG A 1008 -18.91 24.72 3.30
CA ARG A 1008 -19.02 24.59 4.78
C ARG A 1008 -18.57 23.23 5.33
N THR A 1009 -17.28 23.10 5.59
CA THR A 1009 -16.64 21.98 6.31
C THR A 1009 -16.85 22.07 7.83
N GLY A 1010 -18.09 21.94 8.30
CA GLY A 1010 -18.42 22.10 9.72
C GLY A 1010 -19.81 21.61 10.12
N GLY A 1011 -20.06 20.31 10.07
CA GLY A 1011 -21.33 19.70 10.53
C GLY A 1011 -21.18 18.22 10.88
N PRO A 1012 -21.96 17.69 11.86
CA PRO A 1012 -21.76 16.35 12.38
C PRO A 1012 -22.26 15.23 11.44
N ALA A 1013 -21.55 14.10 11.46
CA ALA A 1013 -21.85 12.89 10.69
C ALA A 1013 -23.01 12.04 11.27
N ASP A 1014 -24.06 12.69 11.77
CA ASP A 1014 -25.31 12.06 12.23
C ASP A 1014 -26.52 12.63 11.46
N LYS A 1015 -26.40 12.77 10.12
CA LYS A 1015 -27.59 12.84 9.27
C LYS A 1015 -28.08 11.41 9.04
N GLU A 1016 -29.32 11.13 9.42
CA GLU A 1016 -29.98 9.88 9.01
C GLU A 1016 -29.87 9.72 7.50
N PRO A 1017 -29.53 8.52 6.98
CA PRO A 1017 -29.37 8.33 5.54
C PRO A 1017 -30.66 8.71 4.82
N VAL A 1018 -30.54 9.48 3.73
CA VAL A 1018 -31.70 9.82 2.89
C VAL A 1018 -32.23 8.52 2.32
N LYS A 1019 -33.43 8.13 2.75
CA LYS A 1019 -34.17 6.94 2.31
C LYS A 1019 -34.24 6.91 0.77
N LYS A 1020 -33.48 6.04 0.10
CA LYS A 1020 -33.46 5.91 -1.37
C LYS A 1020 -34.48 4.88 -1.85
N VAL A 1021 -34.86 4.99 -3.13
CA VAL A 1021 -35.57 3.92 -3.85
C VAL A 1021 -34.57 3.18 -4.74
N LEU A 1022 -34.55 1.86 -4.67
CA LEU A 1022 -33.92 0.99 -5.66
C LEU A 1022 -35.01 0.49 -6.60
N LEU A 1023 -34.85 0.73 -7.90
CA LEU A 1023 -35.79 0.33 -8.93
C LEU A 1023 -35.11 -0.68 -9.86
N CYS A 1024 -35.74 -1.84 -10.00
CA CYS A 1024 -35.23 -2.98 -10.74
C CYS A 1024 -36.22 -3.47 -11.79
N ALA A 1025 -35.69 -4.07 -12.86
CA ALA A 1025 -36.45 -4.87 -13.82
C ALA A 1025 -35.59 -6.07 -14.29
N PRO A 1026 -36.18 -7.15 -14.84
CA PRO A 1026 -35.39 -8.26 -15.39
C PRO A 1026 -34.58 -7.84 -16.63
N SER A 1027 -35.13 -6.98 -17.50
CA SER A 1027 -34.51 -6.57 -18.76
C SER A 1027 -33.98 -5.13 -18.75
N ASN A 1028 -32.95 -4.85 -19.56
CA ASN A 1028 -32.45 -3.48 -19.77
C ASN A 1028 -33.51 -2.56 -20.38
N ALA A 1029 -34.35 -3.07 -21.29
CA ALA A 1029 -35.37 -2.27 -21.97
C ALA A 1029 -36.45 -1.73 -21.01
N ALA A 1030 -36.93 -2.56 -20.08
CA ALA A 1030 -37.95 -2.14 -19.11
C ALA A 1030 -37.41 -1.09 -18.12
N ILE A 1031 -36.20 -1.27 -17.59
CA ILE A 1031 -35.60 -0.29 -16.67
C ILE A 1031 -35.26 1.03 -17.39
N ASP A 1032 -34.86 0.98 -18.67
CA ASP A 1032 -34.59 2.19 -19.46
C ASP A 1032 -35.88 2.98 -19.75
N GLU A 1033 -37.02 2.30 -19.97
CA GLU A 1033 -38.35 2.91 -20.14
C GLU A 1033 -38.77 3.70 -18.89
N ILE A 1034 -38.61 3.09 -17.70
CA ILE A 1034 -38.91 3.74 -16.42
C ILE A 1034 -37.93 4.88 -16.13
N ALA A 1035 -36.62 4.66 -16.33
CA ALA A 1035 -35.61 5.68 -16.08
C ALA A 1035 -35.82 6.92 -16.97
N TYR A 1036 -36.27 6.75 -18.21
CA TYR A 1036 -36.65 7.84 -19.10
C TYR A 1036 -37.86 8.62 -18.55
N ARG A 1037 -38.96 7.95 -18.19
CA ARG A 1037 -40.14 8.63 -17.63
C ARG A 1037 -39.87 9.36 -16.31
N LEU A 1038 -39.04 8.79 -15.44
CA LEU A 1038 -38.65 9.43 -14.18
C LEU A 1038 -37.75 10.65 -14.39
N LYS A 1039 -36.89 10.64 -15.41
CA LYS A 1039 -36.03 11.76 -15.81
C LYS A 1039 -36.85 12.95 -16.33
N GLU A 1040 -37.76 12.71 -17.28
CA GLU A 1040 -38.66 13.75 -17.82
C GLU A 1040 -39.56 14.35 -16.72
N GLY A 1041 -39.97 13.51 -15.76
CA GLY A 1041 -40.82 13.90 -14.63
C GLY A 1041 -42.32 13.83 -14.97
N VAL A 1042 -43.16 13.59 -13.96
CA VAL A 1042 -44.62 13.45 -14.16
C VAL A 1042 -45.35 14.77 -13.87
N SER A 1043 -45.92 15.35 -14.93
CA SER A 1043 -46.71 16.59 -14.88
C SER A 1043 -48.11 16.37 -14.28
N GLY A 1044 -48.22 16.56 -12.96
CA GLY A 1044 -49.50 16.64 -12.25
C GLY A 1044 -50.16 18.03 -12.35
N SER A 1045 -51.49 18.09 -12.45
CA SER A 1045 -52.23 19.35 -12.61
C SER A 1045 -52.27 20.17 -11.30
N GLY A 1046 -51.33 21.10 -11.16
CA GLY A 1046 -51.35 22.13 -10.10
C GLY A 1046 -50.34 21.97 -8.95
N ARG A 1047 -49.31 21.14 -9.09
CA ARG A 1047 -48.14 21.13 -8.18
C ARG A 1047 -46.83 21.30 -8.96
N ARG A 1048 -45.79 21.80 -8.30
CA ARG A 1048 -44.43 21.87 -8.87
C ARG A 1048 -43.99 20.48 -9.32
N THR A 1049 -43.54 20.36 -10.56
CA THR A 1049 -42.91 19.14 -11.10
C THR A 1049 -41.71 18.79 -10.22
N ILE A 1050 -41.71 17.59 -9.64
CA ILE A 1050 -40.57 17.06 -8.90
C ILE A 1050 -39.77 16.25 -9.91
N HIS A 1051 -38.62 16.76 -10.33
CA HIS A 1051 -37.66 16.00 -11.13
C HIS A 1051 -36.73 15.24 -10.17
N PRO A 1052 -36.87 13.91 -10.00
CA PRO A 1052 -35.98 13.14 -9.14
C PRO A 1052 -34.57 13.07 -9.70
N LYS A 1053 -33.56 13.01 -8.81
CA LYS A 1053 -32.20 12.61 -9.23
C LYS A 1053 -32.18 11.10 -9.53
N VAL A 1054 -32.44 10.74 -10.78
CA VAL A 1054 -32.34 9.36 -11.29
C VAL A 1054 -30.89 9.04 -11.65
N VAL A 1055 -30.40 7.87 -11.24
CA VAL A 1055 -29.11 7.33 -11.69
C VAL A 1055 -29.31 5.92 -12.23
N ARG A 1056 -28.95 5.70 -13.51
CA ARG A 1056 -29.02 4.40 -14.19
C ARG A 1056 -27.69 3.66 -14.07
N VAL A 1057 -27.74 2.46 -13.50
CA VAL A 1057 -26.57 1.62 -13.19
C VAL A 1057 -26.56 0.40 -14.11
N GLY A 1058 -25.45 0.15 -14.80
CA GLY A 1058 -25.27 -0.98 -15.73
C GLY A 1058 -24.22 -0.74 -16.80
N ALA A 1059 -24.09 -1.66 -17.76
CA ALA A 1059 -23.15 -1.49 -18.88
C ALA A 1059 -23.72 -0.54 -19.95
N VAL A 1060 -23.10 0.63 -20.16
CA VAL A 1060 -23.56 1.70 -21.08
C VAL A 1060 -23.77 1.20 -22.52
N ARG A 1061 -22.98 0.22 -22.99
CA ARG A 1061 -23.15 -0.42 -24.31
C ARG A 1061 -24.57 -1.01 -24.50
N SER A 1062 -25.18 -1.51 -23.42
CA SER A 1062 -26.51 -2.15 -23.42
C SER A 1062 -27.66 -1.22 -23.00
N MET A 1063 -27.39 0.08 -22.81
CA MET A 1063 -28.43 1.08 -22.49
C MET A 1063 -28.93 1.79 -23.75
N ASN A 1064 -30.23 2.06 -23.78
CA ASN A 1064 -30.89 2.95 -24.74
C ASN A 1064 -30.31 4.37 -24.66
N VAL A 1065 -30.16 5.03 -25.81
CA VAL A 1065 -29.50 6.34 -25.95
C VAL A 1065 -30.18 7.41 -25.06
N SER A 1066 -31.51 7.39 -24.98
CA SER A 1066 -32.32 8.38 -24.24
C SER A 1066 -32.07 8.46 -22.72
N VAL A 1067 -31.35 7.48 -22.15
CA VAL A 1067 -30.99 7.42 -20.71
C VAL A 1067 -29.49 7.29 -20.46
N ARG A 1068 -28.64 7.41 -21.50
CA ARG A 1068 -27.18 7.40 -21.30
C ARG A 1068 -26.68 8.62 -20.52
N ASP A 1069 -27.37 9.75 -20.63
CA ASP A 1069 -27.06 10.98 -19.90
C ASP A 1069 -27.42 10.92 -18.40
N VAL A 1070 -28.27 9.97 -17.99
CA VAL A 1070 -28.50 9.63 -16.57
C VAL A 1070 -27.75 8.37 -16.13
N SER A 1071 -26.85 7.83 -16.96
CA SER A 1071 -26.01 6.69 -16.57
C SER A 1071 -24.94 7.10 -15.56
N LEU A 1072 -24.62 6.21 -14.62
CA LEU A 1072 -23.63 6.46 -13.58
C LEU A 1072 -22.27 6.86 -14.18
N GLU A 1073 -21.82 6.14 -15.20
CA GLU A 1073 -20.57 6.43 -15.92
C GLU A 1073 -20.59 7.82 -16.57
N TYR A 1074 -21.66 8.20 -17.28
CA TYR A 1074 -21.76 9.53 -17.89
C TYR A 1074 -21.78 10.66 -16.85
N LEU A 1075 -22.50 10.48 -15.73
CA LEU A 1075 -22.56 11.49 -14.66
C LEU A 1075 -21.21 11.67 -13.94
N ILE A 1076 -20.41 10.60 -13.85
CA ILE A 1076 -19.02 10.67 -13.36
C ILE A 1076 -18.12 11.36 -14.38
N ASP A 1077 -18.22 10.98 -15.65
CA ASP A 1077 -17.40 11.54 -16.72
C ASP A 1077 -17.76 13.03 -16.95
N GLN A 1078 -19.02 13.44 -16.74
CA GLN A 1078 -19.44 14.85 -16.70
C GLN A 1078 -18.81 15.62 -15.51
N LYS A 1079 -18.70 15.00 -14.32
CA LYS A 1079 -17.96 15.61 -13.19
C LYS A 1079 -16.46 15.69 -13.44
N LEU A 1080 -15.87 14.74 -14.17
CA LEU A 1080 -14.47 14.82 -14.62
C LEU A 1080 -14.28 15.96 -15.64
N ASP A 1081 -15.18 16.10 -16.60
CA ASP A 1081 -15.07 17.09 -17.69
C ASP A 1081 -15.33 18.53 -17.21
N ALA A 1082 -16.10 18.69 -16.13
CA ALA A 1082 -16.23 19.96 -15.41
C ALA A 1082 -14.96 20.37 -14.64
N ASN A 1083 -13.97 19.48 -14.49
CA ASN A 1083 -12.70 19.72 -13.79
C ASN A 1083 -11.50 19.40 -14.72
N PRO A 1084 -11.27 20.19 -15.78
CA PRO A 1084 -10.33 19.84 -16.87
C PRO A 1084 -8.88 19.63 -16.41
N GLU A 1085 -8.46 20.27 -15.31
CA GLU A 1085 -7.15 20.07 -14.66
C GLU A 1085 -6.85 18.59 -14.35
N LEU A 1086 -7.88 17.79 -14.07
CA LEU A 1086 -7.74 16.37 -13.73
C LEU A 1086 -7.62 15.46 -14.97
N ARG A 1087 -8.02 15.92 -16.16
CA ARG A 1087 -8.10 15.09 -17.38
C ARG A 1087 -6.85 15.19 -18.26
N GLY A 1088 -6.21 16.36 -18.29
CA GLY A 1088 -5.14 16.72 -19.23
C GLY A 1088 -3.75 16.14 -18.94
N SER A 1089 -3.61 14.81 -18.79
CA SER A 1089 -2.27 14.17 -18.76
C SER A 1089 -2.22 12.71 -19.23
N SER A 1090 -3.16 11.83 -18.86
CA SER A 1090 -2.96 10.37 -19.06
C SER A 1090 -2.83 9.93 -20.54
N GLY A 1091 -3.68 10.45 -21.42
CA GLY A 1091 -3.64 10.14 -22.87
C GLY A 1091 -2.44 10.80 -23.57
N GLU A 1092 -2.18 12.07 -23.27
CA GLU A 1092 -1.04 12.80 -23.84
C GLU A 1092 0.29 12.20 -23.41
N ALA A 1093 0.45 11.84 -22.13
CA ALA A 1093 1.64 11.17 -21.61
C ALA A 1093 1.94 9.86 -22.35
N GLY A 1094 0.92 9.06 -22.69
CA GLY A 1094 1.10 7.86 -23.51
C GLY A 1094 1.70 8.17 -24.89
N THR A 1095 1.19 9.21 -25.58
CA THR A 1095 1.75 9.62 -26.89
C THR A 1095 3.12 10.29 -26.76
N ALA A 1096 3.39 11.02 -25.68
CA ALA A 1096 4.68 11.65 -25.40
C ALA A 1096 5.76 10.60 -25.10
N ILE A 1097 5.44 9.57 -24.30
CA ILE A 1097 6.33 8.43 -24.04
C ILE A 1097 6.66 7.68 -25.33
N ALA A 1098 5.70 7.54 -26.25
CA ALA A 1098 5.95 6.93 -27.57
C ALA A 1098 6.90 7.79 -28.44
N ARG A 1099 6.73 9.12 -28.44
CA ARG A 1099 7.64 10.06 -29.13
C ARG A 1099 9.06 10.02 -28.55
N LEU A 1100 9.18 10.12 -27.23
CA LEU A 1100 10.47 10.07 -26.52
C LEU A 1100 11.24 8.77 -26.79
N ARG A 1101 10.56 7.62 -26.89
CA ARG A 1101 11.20 6.35 -27.30
C ARG A 1101 11.77 6.41 -28.72
N ALA A 1102 10.99 6.89 -29.69
CA ALA A 1102 11.44 7.00 -31.08
C ALA A 1102 12.60 7.99 -31.25
N GLU A 1103 12.59 9.10 -30.49
CA GLU A 1103 13.68 10.07 -30.46
C GLU A 1103 14.96 9.45 -29.85
N LEU A 1104 14.84 8.77 -28.70
CA LEU A 1104 15.92 8.05 -28.03
C LEU A 1104 16.57 6.99 -28.94
N GLU A 1105 15.75 6.19 -29.63
CA GLU A 1105 16.21 5.18 -30.60
C GLU A 1105 16.93 5.82 -31.80
N SER A 1106 16.47 6.99 -32.27
CA SER A 1106 17.16 7.75 -33.33
C SER A 1106 18.53 8.25 -32.86
N VAL A 1107 18.64 8.74 -31.63
CA VAL A 1107 19.89 9.20 -31.01
C VAL A 1107 20.86 8.04 -30.80
N LYS A 1108 20.38 6.85 -30.38
CA LYS A 1108 21.20 5.62 -30.35
C LYS A 1108 21.82 5.33 -31.72
N ARG A 1109 21.02 5.36 -32.80
CA ARG A 1109 21.50 5.02 -34.15
C ARG A 1109 22.56 6.01 -34.65
N LEU A 1110 22.37 7.32 -34.44
CA LEU A 1110 23.38 8.33 -34.77
C LEU A 1110 24.68 8.15 -33.95
N ARG A 1111 24.55 7.88 -32.64
CA ARG A 1111 25.70 7.61 -31.76
C ARG A 1111 26.50 6.40 -32.23
N GLN A 1112 25.83 5.30 -32.57
CA GLN A 1112 26.47 4.08 -33.05
C GLN A 1112 27.26 4.33 -34.34
N GLN A 1113 26.64 5.00 -35.32
CA GLN A 1113 27.30 5.40 -36.57
C GLN A 1113 28.53 6.29 -36.33
N LYS A 1114 28.52 7.15 -35.30
CA LYS A 1114 29.63 8.03 -34.95
C LYS A 1114 30.78 7.31 -34.23
N LEU A 1115 30.47 6.33 -33.39
CA LEU A 1115 31.48 5.43 -32.80
C LEU A 1115 32.14 4.55 -33.88
N GLU A 1116 31.38 4.10 -34.87
CA GLU A 1116 31.90 3.40 -36.06
C GLU A 1116 32.77 4.31 -36.93
N GLU A 1117 32.37 5.57 -37.14
CA GLU A 1117 33.20 6.57 -37.85
C GLU A 1117 34.53 6.81 -37.12
N MET A 1118 34.53 6.92 -35.78
CA MET A 1118 35.75 7.02 -34.98
C MET A 1118 36.65 5.78 -35.12
N ALA A 1119 36.08 4.57 -35.07
CA ALA A 1119 36.82 3.32 -35.14
C ALA A 1119 37.58 3.11 -36.47
N MET A 1120 37.11 3.74 -37.56
CA MET A 1120 37.76 3.70 -38.87
C MET A 1120 38.87 4.75 -39.07
N ILE A 1121 39.13 5.62 -38.09
CA ILE A 1121 40.13 6.71 -38.20
C ILE A 1121 41.29 6.43 -37.24
N HIS A 1122 42.50 6.21 -37.78
CA HIS A 1122 43.71 6.00 -36.96
C HIS A 1122 44.66 7.21 -36.91
N ASP A 1123 44.74 8.05 -37.95
CA ASP A 1123 45.81 9.06 -38.09
C ASP A 1123 45.36 10.54 -38.03
N ASN A 1124 44.13 10.85 -37.61
CA ASN A 1124 43.63 12.24 -37.56
C ASN A 1124 43.09 12.65 -36.19
N SER A 1125 43.99 13.08 -35.31
CA SER A 1125 43.68 13.56 -33.95
C SER A 1125 42.66 14.71 -33.88
N ALA A 1126 42.58 15.57 -34.91
CA ALA A 1126 41.62 16.67 -34.95
C ALA A 1126 40.21 16.16 -35.31
N LYS A 1127 40.12 15.20 -36.24
CA LYS A 1127 38.83 14.60 -36.60
C LYS A 1127 38.30 13.66 -35.51
N THR A 1128 39.17 12.89 -34.83
CA THR A 1128 38.74 12.06 -33.69
C THR A 1128 38.21 12.93 -32.55
N PHE A 1129 38.90 14.02 -32.19
CA PHE A 1129 38.44 14.96 -31.16
C PHE A 1129 37.08 15.60 -31.50
N ALA A 1130 36.87 15.98 -32.77
CA ALA A 1130 35.58 16.51 -33.22
C ALA A 1130 34.44 15.47 -33.11
N LEU A 1131 34.72 14.21 -33.46
CA LEU A 1131 33.76 13.11 -33.31
C LEU A 1131 33.49 12.75 -31.85
N GLU A 1132 34.50 12.80 -30.97
CA GLU A 1132 34.33 12.68 -29.52
C GLU A 1132 33.40 13.77 -28.97
N GLU A 1133 33.50 15.00 -29.46
CA GLU A 1133 32.59 16.09 -29.07
C GLU A 1133 31.15 15.87 -29.58
N GLU A 1134 30.97 15.34 -30.81
CA GLU A 1134 29.66 14.94 -31.33
C GLU A 1134 29.04 13.79 -30.53
N VAL A 1135 29.81 12.74 -30.23
CA VAL A 1135 29.38 11.61 -29.38
C VAL A 1135 29.00 12.12 -27.99
N LYS A 1136 29.80 13.01 -27.38
CA LYS A 1136 29.50 13.62 -26.07
C LYS A 1136 28.19 14.44 -26.08
N LYS A 1137 27.87 15.13 -27.17
CA LYS A 1137 26.58 15.83 -27.36
C LYS A 1137 25.41 14.83 -27.45
N LEU A 1138 25.54 13.78 -28.25
CA LEU A 1138 24.54 12.73 -28.41
C LEU A 1138 24.30 11.97 -27.08
N ASN A 1139 25.35 11.69 -26.30
CA ASN A 1139 25.23 11.06 -24.98
C ASN A 1139 24.45 11.94 -23.99
N LYS A 1140 24.70 13.26 -23.99
CA LYS A 1140 23.94 14.21 -23.16
C LYS A 1140 22.46 14.28 -23.57
N GLN A 1141 22.16 14.17 -24.87
CA GLN A 1141 20.79 14.05 -25.37
C GLN A 1141 20.14 12.72 -24.91
N ARG A 1142 20.83 11.57 -25.07
CA ARG A 1142 20.36 10.25 -24.60
C ARG A 1142 19.98 10.26 -23.12
N VAL A 1143 20.87 10.74 -22.25
CA VAL A 1143 20.62 10.78 -20.79
C VAL A 1143 19.41 11.65 -20.46
N ASN A 1144 19.31 12.84 -21.06
CA ASN A 1144 18.13 13.71 -20.89
C ASN A 1144 16.83 13.06 -21.38
N LEU A 1145 16.84 12.39 -22.54
CA LEU A 1145 15.67 11.67 -23.06
C LEU A 1145 15.28 10.48 -22.16
N THR A 1146 16.26 9.78 -21.58
CA THR A 1146 16.03 8.69 -20.63
C THR A 1146 15.39 9.21 -19.33
N HIS A 1147 15.92 10.30 -18.76
CA HIS A 1147 15.31 10.98 -17.60
C HIS A 1147 13.86 11.41 -17.89
N GLN A 1148 13.62 12.07 -19.04
CA GLN A 1148 12.27 12.48 -19.43
C GLN A 1148 11.32 11.29 -19.61
N LEU A 1149 11.80 10.17 -20.17
CA LEU A 1149 11.02 8.96 -20.38
C LEU A 1149 10.61 8.30 -19.06
N ASP A 1150 11.53 8.09 -18.12
CA ASP A 1150 11.20 7.48 -16.83
C ASP A 1150 10.39 8.43 -15.92
N LYS A 1151 10.65 9.74 -15.97
CA LYS A 1151 9.83 10.77 -15.28
C LYS A 1151 8.39 10.82 -15.82
N MET A 1152 8.21 10.69 -17.14
CA MET A 1152 6.88 10.63 -17.76
C MET A 1152 6.16 9.31 -17.45
N LYS A 1153 6.87 8.17 -17.33
CA LYS A 1153 6.28 6.91 -16.85
C LYS A 1153 5.83 7.00 -15.39
N ASP A 1154 6.69 7.51 -14.49
CA ASP A 1154 6.36 7.64 -13.07
C ASP A 1154 5.20 8.62 -12.88
N LYS A 1155 5.16 9.73 -13.65
CA LYS A 1155 3.98 10.61 -13.73
C LYS A 1155 2.75 9.84 -14.24
N GLN A 1156 2.83 9.10 -15.34
CA GLN A 1156 1.69 8.32 -15.86
C GLN A 1156 1.17 7.27 -14.86
N LYS A 1157 2.07 6.55 -14.16
CA LYS A 1157 1.73 5.63 -13.05
C LYS A 1157 0.99 6.39 -11.93
N SER A 1158 1.40 7.61 -11.58
CA SER A 1158 0.73 8.45 -10.56
C SER A 1158 -0.62 9.02 -11.02
N ASP A 1159 -0.68 9.62 -12.21
CA ASP A 1159 -1.89 10.24 -12.76
C ASP A 1159 -3.03 9.24 -12.91
N SER A 1160 -2.73 8.00 -13.34
CA SER A 1160 -3.73 6.93 -13.40
C SER A 1160 -4.29 6.58 -12.01
N ARG A 1161 -3.45 6.57 -10.97
CA ARG A 1161 -3.88 6.34 -9.57
C ARG A 1161 -4.73 7.50 -9.05
N THR A 1162 -4.41 8.74 -9.45
CA THR A 1162 -5.19 9.95 -9.12
C THR A 1162 -6.56 9.92 -9.79
N LEU A 1163 -6.60 9.63 -11.10
CA LEU A 1163 -7.84 9.50 -11.88
C LEU A 1163 -8.78 8.45 -11.29
N ASP A 1164 -8.27 7.25 -10.95
CA ASP A 1164 -9.09 6.20 -10.34
C ASP A 1164 -9.66 6.62 -8.97
N ALA A 1165 -8.89 7.30 -8.14
CA ALA A 1165 -9.35 7.81 -6.85
C ALA A 1165 -10.45 8.88 -7.00
N THR A 1166 -10.22 9.87 -7.88
CA THR A 1166 -11.23 10.88 -8.26
C THR A 1166 -12.50 10.22 -8.81
N ARG A 1167 -12.37 9.17 -9.63
CA ARG A 1167 -13.51 8.44 -10.21
C ARG A 1167 -14.31 7.70 -9.14
N ARG A 1168 -13.67 7.13 -8.10
CA ARG A 1168 -14.36 6.58 -6.91
C ARG A 1168 -15.10 7.67 -6.13
N LYS A 1169 -14.46 8.81 -5.88
CA LYS A 1169 -15.06 9.94 -5.16
C LYS A 1169 -16.31 10.46 -5.88
N PHE A 1170 -16.21 10.79 -7.17
CA PHE A 1170 -17.36 11.27 -7.95
C PHE A 1170 -18.47 10.21 -8.08
N ARG A 1171 -18.13 8.91 -8.15
CA ARG A 1171 -19.13 7.83 -8.07
C ARG A 1171 -19.90 7.86 -6.74
N ALA A 1172 -19.19 7.97 -5.61
CA ALA A 1172 -19.81 8.03 -4.29
C ALA A 1172 -20.69 9.27 -4.12
N GLU A 1173 -20.25 10.43 -4.61
CA GLU A 1173 -21.06 11.66 -4.63
C GLU A 1173 -22.34 11.49 -5.47
N VAL A 1174 -22.24 11.02 -6.72
CA VAL A 1174 -23.41 10.85 -7.62
C VAL A 1174 -24.43 9.88 -7.02
N LEU A 1175 -23.98 8.76 -6.46
CA LEU A 1175 -24.85 7.78 -5.79
C LEU A 1175 -25.41 8.32 -4.46
N GLN A 1176 -24.68 9.17 -3.73
CA GLN A 1176 -25.17 9.84 -2.53
C GLN A 1176 -26.25 10.90 -2.86
N GLU A 1177 -26.07 11.65 -3.95
CA GLU A 1177 -27.03 12.65 -4.44
C GLU A 1177 -28.32 12.04 -5.02
N ALA A 1178 -28.30 10.79 -5.50
CA ALA A 1178 -29.45 10.14 -6.15
C ALA A 1178 -30.69 10.00 -5.25
N ASP A 1179 -31.89 10.26 -5.80
CA ASP A 1179 -33.18 9.96 -5.18
C ASP A 1179 -33.66 8.53 -5.47
N VAL A 1180 -33.37 8.07 -6.69
CA VAL A 1180 -33.80 6.80 -7.28
C VAL A 1180 -32.61 6.20 -8.04
N ILE A 1181 -32.28 4.95 -7.75
CA ILE A 1181 -31.24 4.20 -8.46
C ILE A 1181 -31.93 3.12 -9.31
N CYS A 1182 -31.74 3.18 -10.63
CA CYS A 1182 -32.34 2.30 -11.62
C CYS A 1182 -31.33 1.26 -12.11
N SER A 1183 -31.65 -0.02 -11.99
CA SER A 1183 -30.77 -1.14 -12.39
C SER A 1183 -31.55 -2.33 -12.94
N THR A 1184 -30.88 -3.31 -13.55
CA THR A 1184 -31.52 -4.63 -13.74
C THR A 1184 -31.43 -5.44 -12.44
N LEU A 1185 -32.24 -6.48 -12.26
CA LEU A 1185 -32.19 -7.34 -11.07
C LEU A 1185 -30.76 -7.85 -10.77
N SER A 1186 -30.07 -8.40 -11.76
CA SER A 1186 -28.65 -8.76 -11.67
C SER A 1186 -27.77 -7.51 -11.48
N GLY A 1187 -28.03 -6.42 -12.21
CA GLY A 1187 -27.32 -5.15 -12.06
C GLY A 1187 -27.43 -4.49 -10.69
N SER A 1188 -28.40 -4.84 -9.85
CA SER A 1188 -28.51 -4.29 -8.49
C SER A 1188 -27.35 -4.69 -7.58
N ALA A 1189 -26.69 -5.83 -7.85
CA ALA A 1189 -25.56 -6.34 -7.07
C ALA A 1189 -24.18 -5.94 -7.64
N TYR A 1190 -23.98 -4.65 -7.94
CA TYR A 1190 -22.62 -4.08 -8.07
C TYR A 1190 -22.08 -3.68 -6.69
N GLU A 1191 -20.78 -3.90 -6.47
CA GLU A 1191 -20.12 -3.66 -5.18
C GLU A 1191 -20.25 -2.21 -4.68
N TYR A 1192 -20.23 -1.23 -5.58
CA TYR A 1192 -20.38 0.19 -5.23
C TYR A 1192 -21.81 0.59 -4.78
N LEU A 1193 -22.77 -0.34 -4.79
CA LEU A 1193 -24.07 -0.14 -4.14
C LEU A 1193 -24.08 -0.68 -2.69
N GLU A 1194 -23.09 -1.46 -2.26
CA GLU A 1194 -23.04 -2.08 -0.91
C GLU A 1194 -22.92 -1.08 0.25
N THR A 1195 -22.65 0.18 -0.03
CA THR A 1195 -22.58 1.28 0.96
C THR A 1195 -23.93 1.96 1.23
N TYR A 1196 -25.02 1.55 0.58
CA TYR A 1196 -26.34 2.19 0.70
C TYR A 1196 -27.44 1.17 1.04
N ASP A 1197 -28.25 1.45 2.06
CA ASP A 1197 -29.53 0.75 2.29
C ASP A 1197 -30.67 1.42 1.49
N PHE A 1198 -31.61 0.61 1.00
CA PHE A 1198 -32.79 1.04 0.25
C PHE A 1198 -34.06 0.64 1.00
N GLU A 1199 -34.80 1.62 1.53
CA GLU A 1199 -36.02 1.35 2.30
C GLU A 1199 -37.11 0.69 1.45
N MET A 1200 -37.26 1.19 0.22
CA MET A 1200 -38.21 0.68 -0.78
C MET A 1200 -37.46 0.13 -1.98
N VAL A 1201 -37.77 -1.12 -2.32
CA VAL A 1201 -37.33 -1.78 -3.57
C VAL A 1201 -38.56 -1.95 -4.45
N ILE A 1202 -38.50 -1.47 -5.69
CA ILE A 1202 -39.56 -1.66 -6.68
C ILE A 1202 -39.01 -2.59 -7.77
N ILE A 1203 -39.75 -3.65 -8.09
CA ILE A 1203 -39.42 -4.58 -9.19
C ILE A 1203 -40.54 -4.50 -10.22
N ASP A 1204 -40.24 -4.04 -11.44
CA ASP A 1204 -41.16 -4.10 -12.58
C ASP A 1204 -40.95 -5.35 -13.43
N GLU A 1205 -42.01 -5.74 -14.15
CA GLU A 1205 -42.20 -7.04 -14.80
C GLU A 1205 -41.71 -8.23 -13.95
N ALA A 1206 -41.98 -8.16 -12.64
CA ALA A 1206 -41.59 -9.14 -11.63
C ALA A 1206 -42.21 -10.53 -11.84
N ALA A 1207 -43.21 -10.65 -12.72
CA ALA A 1207 -43.77 -11.92 -13.17
C ALA A 1207 -42.83 -12.67 -14.14
N GLN A 1208 -41.99 -11.94 -14.89
CA GLN A 1208 -41.02 -12.44 -15.87
C GLN A 1208 -39.60 -12.62 -15.28
N ALA A 1209 -39.47 -12.64 -13.95
CA ALA A 1209 -38.19 -12.81 -13.25
C ALA A 1209 -38.17 -14.15 -12.48
N ILE A 1210 -37.06 -14.89 -12.57
CA ILE A 1210 -36.84 -16.08 -11.73
C ILE A 1210 -36.84 -15.63 -10.25
N GLU A 1211 -37.34 -16.49 -9.37
CA GLU A 1211 -37.45 -16.17 -7.95
C GLU A 1211 -36.09 -15.77 -7.33
N LEU A 1212 -35.00 -16.49 -7.64
CA LEU A 1212 -33.65 -16.13 -7.18
C LEU A 1212 -33.18 -14.75 -7.68
N SER A 1213 -33.44 -14.41 -8.94
CA SER A 1213 -33.10 -13.08 -9.49
C SER A 1213 -33.85 -11.97 -8.75
N SER A 1214 -35.08 -12.25 -8.32
CA SER A 1214 -35.94 -11.33 -7.56
C SER A 1214 -35.43 -11.08 -6.13
N LEU A 1215 -34.62 -11.99 -5.57
CA LEU A 1215 -34.00 -11.83 -4.25
C LEU A 1215 -32.81 -10.87 -4.25
N ILE A 1216 -32.10 -10.70 -5.37
CA ILE A 1216 -30.84 -9.93 -5.45
C ILE A 1216 -30.97 -8.51 -4.87
N PRO A 1217 -31.96 -7.67 -5.25
CA PRO A 1217 -32.08 -6.30 -4.72
C PRO A 1217 -32.59 -6.22 -3.28
N LEU A 1218 -33.01 -7.34 -2.66
CA LEU A 1218 -33.50 -7.33 -1.27
C LEU A 1218 -32.35 -7.34 -0.25
N LYS A 1219 -31.09 -7.54 -0.67
CA LYS A 1219 -29.90 -7.56 0.19
C LYS A 1219 -29.53 -6.19 0.82
N TYR A 1220 -30.34 -5.15 0.62
CA TYR A 1220 -30.03 -3.76 0.98
C TYR A 1220 -30.94 -3.17 2.07
N GLY A 1221 -31.34 -3.97 3.07
CA GLY A 1221 -32.15 -3.49 4.21
C GLY A 1221 -33.58 -3.11 3.86
N CYS A 1222 -34.12 -3.73 2.81
CA CYS A 1222 -35.46 -3.46 2.29
C CYS A 1222 -36.54 -3.76 3.32
N LYS A 1223 -37.46 -2.79 3.52
CA LYS A 1223 -38.66 -2.95 4.35
C LYS A 1223 -39.91 -3.17 3.51
N THR A 1224 -40.02 -2.44 2.41
CA THR A 1224 -41.16 -2.51 1.49
C THR A 1224 -40.67 -2.90 0.10
N CYS A 1225 -40.95 -4.13 -0.32
CA CYS A 1225 -40.77 -4.58 -1.69
C CYS A 1225 -42.11 -4.45 -2.45
N VAL A 1226 -42.15 -3.62 -3.49
CA VAL A 1226 -43.31 -3.47 -4.36
C VAL A 1226 -43.02 -4.20 -5.67
N MET A 1227 -43.72 -5.30 -5.91
CA MET A 1227 -43.56 -6.11 -7.11
C MET A 1227 -44.70 -5.80 -8.07
N VAL A 1228 -44.36 -5.43 -9.29
CA VAL A 1228 -45.28 -5.01 -10.35
C VAL A 1228 -45.08 -5.93 -11.55
N GLY A 1229 -46.18 -6.40 -12.16
CA GLY A 1229 -46.07 -7.31 -13.30
C GLY A 1229 -47.40 -7.92 -13.73
N ASP A 1230 -47.32 -8.92 -14.61
CA ASP A 1230 -48.49 -9.59 -15.18
C ASP A 1230 -48.34 -11.13 -15.16
N PRO A 1231 -49.06 -11.84 -14.28
CA PRO A 1231 -49.00 -13.29 -14.15
C PRO A 1231 -49.82 -14.03 -15.23
N GLN A 1232 -50.40 -13.32 -16.20
CA GLN A 1232 -51.04 -13.91 -17.38
C GLN A 1232 -50.13 -13.86 -18.63
N GLN A 1233 -48.94 -13.29 -18.52
CA GLN A 1233 -47.91 -13.36 -19.57
C GLN A 1233 -47.03 -14.61 -19.41
N LEU A 1234 -46.08 -14.78 -20.34
CA LEU A 1234 -45.12 -15.87 -20.30
C LEU A 1234 -44.26 -15.82 -19.01
N PRO A 1235 -43.91 -16.97 -18.42
CA PRO A 1235 -42.95 -17.04 -17.30
C PRO A 1235 -41.54 -16.62 -17.76
N PRO A 1236 -40.60 -16.36 -16.82
CA PRO A 1236 -39.19 -16.21 -17.14
C PRO A 1236 -38.65 -17.36 -18.00
N THR A 1237 -37.90 -17.03 -19.06
CA THR A 1237 -37.23 -18.02 -19.90
C THR A 1237 -36.11 -18.72 -19.12
N VAL A 1238 -36.33 -20.00 -18.80
CA VAL A 1238 -35.36 -20.93 -18.23
C VAL A 1238 -34.95 -21.91 -19.34
N LYS A 1239 -33.65 -22.20 -19.47
CA LYS A 1239 -33.13 -23.08 -20.54
C LYS A 1239 -33.35 -24.55 -20.21
N SER A 1240 -33.17 -24.93 -18.94
CA SER A 1240 -33.37 -26.30 -18.50
C SER A 1240 -34.86 -26.67 -18.40
N LEU A 1241 -35.37 -27.36 -19.41
CA LEU A 1241 -36.73 -27.91 -19.43
C LEU A 1241 -37.04 -28.82 -18.23
N ASP A 1242 -36.04 -29.48 -17.64
CA ASP A 1242 -36.22 -30.24 -16.41
C ASP A 1242 -36.39 -29.32 -15.20
N ALA A 1243 -35.63 -28.23 -15.09
CA ALA A 1243 -35.83 -27.24 -14.02
C ALA A 1243 -37.23 -26.62 -14.08
N CYS A 1244 -37.77 -26.36 -15.29
CA CYS A 1244 -39.16 -25.92 -15.48
C CYS A 1244 -40.19 -26.94 -14.95
N LYS A 1245 -39.99 -28.26 -15.17
CA LYS A 1245 -40.89 -29.30 -14.63
C LYS A 1245 -40.96 -29.28 -13.10
N PHE A 1246 -39.87 -28.88 -12.45
CA PHE A 1246 -39.80 -28.69 -11.00
C PHE A 1246 -40.20 -27.28 -10.53
N GLY A 1247 -40.54 -26.36 -11.44
CA GLY A 1247 -41.06 -25.02 -11.13
C GLY A 1247 -40.00 -23.93 -10.93
N TYR A 1248 -38.80 -24.09 -11.49
CA TYR A 1248 -37.76 -23.04 -11.45
C TYR A 1248 -38.12 -21.80 -12.29
N ASP A 1249 -39.02 -21.98 -13.27
CA ASP A 1249 -39.67 -20.93 -14.06
C ASP A 1249 -40.78 -20.17 -13.28
N GLN A 1250 -41.11 -20.58 -12.06
CA GLN A 1250 -42.08 -19.87 -11.23
C GLN A 1250 -41.44 -18.60 -10.61
N SER A 1251 -41.97 -17.45 -10.99
CA SER A 1251 -41.59 -16.18 -10.37
C SER A 1251 -42.14 -16.03 -8.95
N LEU A 1252 -41.40 -15.30 -8.11
CA LEU A 1252 -41.75 -14.97 -6.73
C LEU A 1252 -43.14 -14.29 -6.66
N PHE A 1253 -43.44 -13.43 -7.63
CA PHE A 1253 -44.75 -12.79 -7.81
C PHE A 1253 -45.88 -13.82 -7.91
N VAL A 1254 -45.74 -14.83 -8.78
CA VAL A 1254 -46.76 -15.87 -9.01
C VAL A 1254 -46.92 -16.76 -7.78
N ARG A 1255 -45.83 -17.10 -7.07
CA ARG A 1255 -45.91 -17.86 -5.81
C ARG A 1255 -46.66 -17.11 -4.71
N PHE A 1256 -46.40 -15.81 -4.58
CA PHE A 1256 -47.09 -14.95 -3.63
C PHE A 1256 -48.58 -14.80 -3.98
N GLN A 1257 -48.90 -14.57 -5.26
CA GLN A 1257 -50.27 -14.44 -5.75
C GLN A 1257 -51.10 -15.71 -5.50
N ARG A 1258 -50.55 -16.90 -5.79
CA ARG A 1258 -51.24 -18.19 -5.56
C ARG A 1258 -51.66 -18.38 -4.10
N THR A 1259 -50.83 -17.95 -3.14
CA THR A 1259 -51.11 -18.08 -1.71
C THR A 1259 -52.08 -17.00 -1.20
N ASN A 1260 -52.12 -15.81 -1.80
CA ASN A 1260 -52.82 -14.63 -1.28
C ASN A 1260 -54.05 -14.23 -2.12
N ARG A 1261 -54.86 -15.22 -2.56
CA ARG A 1261 -56.03 -15.13 -3.47
C ARG A 1261 -57.12 -14.06 -3.20
N MET A 1262 -57.01 -13.22 -2.18
CA MET A 1262 -57.97 -12.15 -1.83
C MET A 1262 -57.32 -10.80 -1.51
N LEU A 1263 -56.01 -10.62 -1.72
CA LEU A 1263 -55.27 -9.42 -1.30
C LEU A 1263 -54.35 -8.88 -2.40
N PHE A 1264 -54.35 -7.56 -2.55
CA PHE A 1264 -53.46 -6.80 -3.46
C PHE A 1264 -53.44 -7.27 -4.92
N ILE A 1265 -54.62 -7.43 -5.51
CA ILE A 1265 -54.81 -7.40 -6.97
C ILE A 1265 -55.57 -6.12 -7.32
N TYR A 1266 -54.85 -5.00 -7.36
CA TYR A 1266 -55.36 -3.75 -7.94
C TYR A 1266 -55.33 -3.85 -9.47
N SER A 1267 -56.19 -4.68 -10.06
CA SER A 1267 -56.24 -4.81 -11.51
C SER A 1267 -56.66 -3.47 -12.13
N VAL A 1268 -55.80 -2.92 -12.98
CA VAL A 1268 -55.96 -1.58 -13.54
C VAL A 1268 -56.88 -1.62 -14.76
N TYR A 1269 -58.13 -2.02 -14.55
CA TYR A 1269 -59.15 -1.99 -15.59
C TYR A 1269 -59.80 -0.62 -15.71
N ASN A 1270 -59.63 0.02 -16.87
CA ASN A 1270 -60.66 0.90 -17.43
C ASN A 1270 -61.53 0.03 -18.34
N ILE A 1271 -62.80 -0.21 -17.97
CA ILE A 1271 -63.98 -0.47 -18.83
C ILE A 1271 -65.16 -0.82 -17.91
N ALA A 1272 -66.38 -0.44 -18.30
CA ALA A 1272 -67.59 -0.77 -17.56
C ALA A 1272 -67.92 -2.27 -17.66
N CYS A 1273 -68.48 -2.85 -16.59
CA CYS A 1273 -68.87 -4.25 -16.58
C CYS A 1273 -70.01 -4.54 -17.58
N ILE A 1274 -69.74 -5.37 -18.57
CA ILE A 1274 -70.76 -6.22 -19.22
C ILE A 1274 -70.53 -7.63 -18.63
N PRO A 1275 -71.57 -8.32 -18.13
CA PRO A 1275 -71.39 -9.59 -17.45
C PRO A 1275 -71.29 -10.79 -18.41
N ILE A 1276 -70.48 -11.78 -17.98
CA ILE A 1276 -70.16 -13.07 -18.63
C ILE A 1276 -69.19 -12.94 -19.80
#